data_AF-A0A818B8W0-F1
#
_entry.id   AF-A0A818B8W0-F1
#
_cell.length_a   1.000
_cell.length_b   1.000
_cell.length_c   1.000
_cell.angle_alpha   90.00
_cell.angle_beta   90.00
_cell.angle_gamma   90.00
#
_symmetry.space_group_name_H-M   'P 1'
#
loop_
_entity.id
_entity.type
_entity.pdbx_description
1 polymer ?
#
loop_
_entity_poly.entity_id
_entity_poly.type
_entity_poly.pdbx_seq_one_letter_code
_entity_poly.pdbx_strand_id
1 'polypeptide(L)'
;MDDFRIVLSCINAVLHQLNSYDKRLELFKYAVQTTKQSDPSKQKYSIRASNQVTLMLKQLNKNQQLLKFFQQLNNRDGSVNIPLSMAVIGIMYDRRNQLETCFVFCPFSYKTTTVNLNDVGFNIDGLHKYDTTYSSSEKSLEIDRFLQFISGLQSNRDKDEKSLNFYNSSLDIGEKFYSSNPINVAPMLTCLGIVLHRQEKYEAALRIYIYAITILQKYFPSGHVTVAFNFDKIGLILNHQTKYKKALKFHKKALKIRQQLCPLNYEDISASLYNIGLILYQLESYDKAIELYGQARTMRDKIYPLGHTGIVQCLNRIGFALCKQNKCEDALEFHHQALFMLQEIHPSDHAEIITSLHCLGRIFYQQLKYDEALYYFQQVLKIRHDIYPNDHSSLAEIYNNIALILYDQGKYDDALQFYHKALKIIQDFYPSDYTKISNSLNEIGVVLYQQLKYDEALDAFHNAVKIQDKLCSTSRIDLANYLSNVGLVLYDQGKYDESLRFYKRALNLTEKYLPLDDLSIVEGLTSIGYILCHQEKLDESFDFHYRSLQLRQKYHPATYINIINNLNMLGCIRNQQEQYEEALDFYQRALRIRVANYPDDTINVAINLVNIGELLFKQKKYDRALEYYQNALIIQEDCYPYGHISIVNSLQNIGRTFYNQEKYDRSLEFFQRALGMREQYFAADYADIVENLNMIGLVLYHQNQYDEALHYHQQALYLQEKNYSSEHISIADTLDKIATIFRANEDFSKAFDFYRRSLNIREHYYSFDDIHTMENLGNIGHTLYENSQYDSALKYFRRILGIQRKHTPSDNVNIATTLNNIALTLCHQGNSDEALSLCSQALEVRRQYLPPVHLDITQSLYTLGTIYYFQGNYEKALEHFQQSLRIKEQLFAPDHLSCVGDLNNIGMILNRLGKYNDALDYHQKALVIQNKHYPMGHVKISISLNHIGLTLGYQEDYDEALLLCTNVLETRRKRYPPAHKNISDSLYSIGRILYLKKDYDTALDYFREALEIRKKYYQHDSIEIAECLNVIGTICYVKGKLDEAYEMQQQALNIQQTFYPPTHLDIAVSCESLGKIYYDQERYGEATVFFRRAINIRKTSNTYDDNVVADILIFIGFAYRNQYDTDHALENFQKALWLKNKYAPNDRQSIATTLEGLAVVYNDKGYYQNALQHALECLTIREALLPKRHIDIGTSLNLVAECYANILNRNMAIEYHQLALDVFRKSLSTDDPIIETTEKNISQLKKPAHSWFSRGRKCILKFKKRLFSS
;
A
#
# COMPACT_ATOMS: atom_id res chain seq x y z
N MET A 1 60.33 15.63 4.20
CA MET A 1 59.96 14.36 3.56
C MET A 1 58.54 14.39 3.00
N ASP A 2 57.82 15.52 3.04
CA ASP A 2 56.37 15.53 2.73
C ASP A 2 56.01 15.97 1.30
N ASP A 3 56.99 16.11 0.40
CA ASP A 3 56.69 16.35 -1.01
C ASP A 3 57.58 15.53 -1.95
N PHE A 4 57.02 14.45 -2.48
CA PHE A 4 57.72 13.46 -3.29
C PHE A 4 58.19 14.04 -4.64
N ARG A 5 57.55 15.12 -5.13
CA ARG A 5 57.98 15.84 -6.34
C ARG A 5 59.26 16.65 -6.14
N ILE A 6 59.45 17.22 -4.94
CA ILE A 6 60.64 18.01 -4.60
C ILE A 6 61.85 17.08 -4.42
N VAL A 7 61.65 15.92 -3.79
CA VAL A 7 62.70 14.90 -3.64
C VAL A 7 63.16 14.38 -5.00
N LEU A 8 62.24 14.12 -5.94
CA LEU A 8 62.58 13.66 -7.30
C LEU A 8 63.31 14.74 -8.12
N SER A 9 62.92 16.01 -7.95
CA SER A 9 63.59 17.17 -8.54
C SER A 9 65.03 17.34 -8.03
N CYS A 10 65.23 17.23 -6.71
CA CYS A 10 66.56 17.29 -6.10
C CYS A 10 67.45 16.10 -6.50
N ILE A 11 66.90 14.89 -6.57
CA ILE A 11 67.65 13.70 -7.03
C ILE A 11 68.03 13.85 -8.52
N ASN A 12 67.13 14.34 -9.37
CA ASN A 12 67.44 14.61 -10.79
C ASN A 12 68.49 15.73 -10.96
N ALA A 13 68.45 16.77 -10.13
CA ALA A 13 69.45 17.83 -10.15
C ALA A 13 70.84 17.34 -9.70
N VAL A 14 70.91 16.47 -8.69
CA VAL A 14 72.18 15.88 -8.19
C VAL A 14 72.73 14.80 -9.16
N LEU A 15 71.85 13.99 -9.77
CA LEU A 15 72.23 13.00 -10.79
C LEU A 15 72.78 13.65 -12.07
N HIS A 16 72.32 14.86 -12.41
CA HIS A 16 72.82 15.65 -13.53
C HIS A 16 74.24 16.21 -13.31
N GLN A 17 74.72 16.31 -12.06
CA GLN A 17 76.03 16.89 -11.73
C GLN A 17 77.13 15.84 -11.42
N LEU A 18 76.79 14.56 -11.21
CA LEU A 18 77.75 13.51 -10.82
C LEU A 18 78.27 12.72 -12.02
N ASN A 19 79.53 12.87 -12.43
CA ASN A 19 80.11 12.14 -13.59
C ASN A 19 80.54 10.67 -13.34
N SER A 20 80.34 10.12 -12.13
CA SER A 20 80.75 8.74 -11.79
C SER A 20 79.55 7.80 -11.61
N TYR A 21 79.57 6.66 -12.33
CA TYR A 21 78.53 5.62 -12.33
C TYR A 21 78.30 4.99 -10.95
N ASP A 22 79.36 4.68 -10.20
CA ASP A 22 79.27 3.96 -8.92
C ASP A 22 78.64 4.81 -7.81
N LYS A 23 78.90 6.12 -7.80
CA LYS A 23 78.28 7.07 -6.85
C LYS A 23 76.78 7.28 -7.11
N ARG A 24 76.34 7.22 -8.37
CA ARG A 24 74.90 7.27 -8.72
C ARG A 24 74.17 6.00 -8.25
N LEU A 25 74.86 4.85 -8.31
CA LEU A 25 74.31 3.57 -7.88
C LEU A 25 74.21 3.46 -6.34
N GLU A 26 75.13 4.05 -5.58
CA GLU A 26 75.05 4.12 -4.11
C GLU A 26 73.93 5.05 -3.63
N LEU A 27 73.81 6.25 -4.21
CA LEU A 27 72.71 7.19 -3.89
C LEU A 27 71.33 6.56 -4.19
N PHE A 28 71.26 5.76 -5.25
CA PHE A 28 70.06 5.00 -5.65
C PHE A 28 69.71 3.88 -4.65
N LYS A 29 70.70 3.12 -4.17
CA LYS A 29 70.49 2.09 -3.12
C LYS A 29 69.97 2.73 -1.82
N TYR A 30 70.49 3.89 -1.45
CA TYR A 30 70.05 4.64 -0.25
C TYR A 30 68.60 5.17 -0.36
N ALA A 31 68.18 5.65 -1.54
CA ALA A 31 66.82 6.15 -1.79
C ALA A 31 65.75 5.03 -1.85
N VAL A 32 66.12 3.84 -2.35
CA VAL A 32 65.24 2.66 -2.36
C VAL A 32 65.07 2.04 -0.97
N GLN A 33 66.08 2.17 -0.10
CA GLN A 33 66.02 1.66 1.27
C GLN A 33 65.14 2.53 2.19
N THR A 34 65.15 3.85 2.00
CA THR A 34 64.32 4.81 2.75
C THR A 34 62.85 4.80 2.35
N THR A 35 62.52 4.43 1.11
CA THR A 35 61.13 4.32 0.61
C THR A 35 60.43 3.01 0.97
N LYS A 36 61.15 1.98 1.42
CA LYS A 36 60.58 0.71 1.90
C LYS A 36 59.98 0.79 3.32
N GLN A 37 60.19 1.87 4.06
CA GLN A 37 59.71 2.04 5.44
C GLN A 37 58.46 2.92 5.59
N SER A 38 57.76 3.28 4.50
CA SER A 38 56.57 4.15 4.55
C SER A 38 55.32 3.56 3.87
N ASP A 39 54.21 3.55 4.62
CA ASP A 39 52.76 3.47 4.33
C ASP A 39 52.24 2.71 3.05
N PRO A 40 51.34 1.70 3.16
CA PRO A 40 50.87 0.87 2.04
C PRO A 40 50.10 1.61 0.92
N SER A 41 49.56 2.80 1.19
CA SER A 41 48.80 3.62 0.23
C SER A 41 49.63 4.17 -0.94
N LYS A 42 50.98 4.07 -0.87
CA LYS A 42 51.92 4.67 -1.85
C LYS A 42 52.62 3.65 -2.78
N GLN A 43 52.28 2.37 -2.72
CA GLN A 43 52.90 1.31 -3.57
C GLN A 43 52.67 1.49 -5.09
N LYS A 44 51.57 2.14 -5.51
CA LYS A 44 51.20 2.28 -6.94
C LYS A 44 52.16 3.19 -7.73
N TYR A 45 52.82 4.14 -7.07
CA TYR A 45 53.80 5.05 -7.70
C TYR A 45 55.22 4.46 -7.73
N SER A 46 55.56 3.60 -6.77
CA SER A 46 56.82 2.84 -6.70
C SER A 46 56.98 1.84 -7.87
N ILE A 47 55.90 1.14 -8.22
CA ILE A 47 55.88 0.19 -9.36
C ILE A 47 56.05 0.92 -10.69
N ARG A 48 55.48 2.13 -10.83
CA ARG A 48 55.57 2.95 -12.06
C ARG A 48 57.00 3.49 -12.28
N ALA A 49 57.67 3.92 -11.21
CA ALA A 49 59.08 4.33 -11.25
C ALA A 49 60.03 3.14 -11.51
N SER A 50 59.79 1.99 -10.87
CA SER A 50 60.57 0.76 -11.09
C SER A 50 60.46 0.27 -12.55
N ASN A 51 59.29 0.39 -13.18
CA ASN A 51 59.08 -0.03 -14.56
C ASN A 51 59.70 0.93 -15.59
N GLN A 52 59.62 2.26 -15.38
CA GLN A 52 60.30 3.23 -16.25
C GLN A 52 61.83 3.12 -16.15
N VAL A 53 62.38 2.87 -14.96
CA VAL A 53 63.83 2.68 -14.75
C VAL A 53 64.32 1.34 -15.33
N THR A 54 63.50 0.28 -15.26
CA THR A 54 63.78 -1.01 -15.92
C THR A 54 63.78 -0.87 -17.45
N LEU A 55 62.92 0.00 -17.99
CA LEU A 55 62.92 0.34 -19.42
C LEU A 55 64.19 1.10 -19.81
N MET A 56 64.60 2.11 -19.02
CA MET A 56 65.84 2.87 -19.26
C MET A 56 67.10 2.00 -19.13
N LEU A 57 67.16 1.08 -18.16
CA LEU A 57 68.26 0.11 -18.02
C LEU A 57 68.32 -0.89 -19.20
N LYS A 58 67.17 -1.31 -19.74
CA LYS A 58 67.10 -2.11 -20.98
C LYS A 58 67.59 -1.33 -22.21
N GLN A 59 67.31 -0.03 -22.28
CA GLN A 59 67.76 0.85 -23.36
C GLN A 59 69.26 1.15 -23.28
N LEU A 60 69.81 1.37 -22.08
CA LEU A 60 71.25 1.55 -21.85
C LEU A 60 72.05 0.27 -22.08
N ASN A 61 71.55 -0.91 -21.67
CA ASN A 61 72.17 -2.20 -22.00
C ASN A 61 72.15 -2.49 -23.51
N LYS A 62 71.09 -2.09 -24.23
CA LYS A 62 71.04 -2.15 -25.69
C LYS A 62 72.07 -1.23 -26.35
N ASN A 63 72.28 -0.02 -25.83
CA ASN A 63 73.30 0.91 -26.34
C ASN A 63 74.73 0.40 -26.06
N GLN A 64 74.96 -0.29 -24.94
CA GLN A 64 76.24 -0.92 -24.61
C GLN A 64 76.52 -2.18 -25.44
N GLN A 65 75.47 -2.95 -25.79
CA GLN A 65 75.55 -4.04 -26.77
C GLN A 65 75.77 -3.52 -28.19
N LEU A 66 75.18 -2.39 -28.57
CA LEU A 66 75.45 -1.71 -29.85
C LEU A 66 76.91 -1.25 -29.93
N LEU A 67 77.44 -0.67 -28.86
CA LEU A 67 78.85 -0.24 -28.80
C LEU A 67 79.82 -1.42 -28.88
N LYS A 68 79.53 -2.54 -28.20
CA LYS A 68 80.29 -3.80 -28.33
C LYS A 68 80.14 -4.45 -29.72
N PHE A 69 78.98 -4.32 -30.35
CA PHE A 69 78.72 -4.80 -31.71
C PHE A 69 79.50 -3.97 -32.74
N PHE A 70 79.57 -2.65 -32.60
CA PHE A 70 80.40 -1.78 -33.44
C PHE A 70 81.92 -1.96 -33.19
N GLN A 71 82.33 -2.27 -31.95
CA GLN A 71 83.72 -2.67 -31.64
C GLN A 71 84.08 -4.08 -32.16
N GLN A 72 83.11 -5.00 -32.26
CA GLN A 72 83.31 -6.32 -32.86
C GLN A 72 83.30 -6.28 -34.40
N LEU A 73 82.54 -5.37 -35.02
CA LEU A 73 82.53 -5.13 -36.46
C LEU A 73 83.85 -4.51 -36.95
N ASN A 74 84.47 -3.61 -36.18
CA ASN A 74 85.80 -3.06 -36.51
C ASN A 74 86.96 -4.08 -36.36
N ASN A 75 86.74 -5.24 -35.74
CA ASN A 75 87.77 -6.25 -35.51
C ASN A 75 87.63 -7.51 -36.38
N ARG A 76 86.64 -7.59 -37.29
CA ARG A 76 86.38 -8.80 -38.09
C ARG A 76 86.59 -8.69 -39.60
N ASP A 77 86.62 -7.49 -40.18
CA ASP A 77 86.96 -7.30 -41.60
C ASP A 77 87.86 -6.07 -41.78
N GLY A 78 89.10 -6.31 -42.20
CA GLY A 78 90.14 -5.28 -42.38
C GLY A 78 89.94 -4.35 -43.60
N SER A 79 88.70 -4.10 -44.05
CA SER A 79 88.46 -3.32 -45.26
C SER A 79 87.13 -2.55 -45.29
N VAL A 80 86.74 -1.85 -44.22
CA VAL A 80 85.86 -0.67 -44.33
C VAL A 80 86.23 0.32 -43.21
N ASN A 81 86.83 1.45 -43.58
CA ASN A 81 87.17 2.55 -42.68
C ASN A 81 85.97 3.51 -42.64
N ILE A 82 85.08 3.40 -41.66
CA ILE A 82 84.01 4.40 -41.44
C ILE A 82 84.59 5.50 -40.53
N PRO A 83 84.64 6.77 -40.96
CA PRO A 83 85.11 7.86 -40.10
C PRO A 83 84.24 8.00 -38.85
N LEU A 84 84.89 8.05 -37.69
CA LEU A 84 84.28 8.20 -36.35
C LEU A 84 83.58 9.56 -36.11
N SER A 85 83.41 10.39 -37.16
CA SER A 85 82.84 11.75 -37.10
C SER A 85 81.34 11.83 -37.40
N MET A 86 80.67 10.71 -37.72
CA MET A 86 79.21 10.67 -37.94
C MET A 86 78.40 10.08 -36.77
N ALA A 87 79.04 9.79 -35.63
CA ALA A 87 78.41 9.15 -34.47
C ALA A 87 78.17 10.07 -33.25
N VAL A 88 78.45 11.37 -33.33
CA VAL A 88 78.20 12.31 -32.23
C VAL A 88 77.77 13.65 -32.81
N ILE A 89 76.50 14.05 -32.60
CA ILE A 89 76.08 15.38 -32.14
C ILE A 89 74.68 15.21 -31.56
N GLY A 90 74.59 15.36 -30.23
CA GLY A 90 73.35 15.58 -29.51
C GLY A 90 73.02 17.08 -29.47
N ILE A 91 71.71 17.34 -29.45
CA ILE A 91 70.99 18.51 -28.93
C ILE A 91 71.84 19.73 -28.52
N MET A 92 71.68 20.83 -29.26
CA MET A 92 71.67 22.18 -28.69
C MET A 92 70.51 22.98 -29.30
N TYR A 93 69.59 23.40 -28.43
CA TYR A 93 68.67 24.51 -28.65
C TYR A 93 69.43 25.82 -28.41
N ASP A 94 69.32 26.81 -29.31
CA ASP A 94 69.07 28.18 -28.87
C ASP A 94 68.40 29.06 -29.96
N ARG A 95 67.76 30.11 -29.43
CA ARG A 95 66.82 31.10 -29.93
C ARG A 95 67.40 32.10 -30.94
N ARG A 96 66.48 32.66 -31.74
CA ARG A 96 66.46 33.94 -32.50
C ARG A 96 66.70 33.85 -34.02
N ASN A 97 65.68 34.34 -34.74
CA ASN A 97 65.65 34.91 -36.10
C ASN A 97 66.99 35.02 -36.85
N GLN A 98 67.10 34.37 -38.02
CA GLN A 98 67.09 34.98 -39.37
C GLN A 98 67.46 33.95 -40.46
N LEU A 99 66.88 34.16 -41.64
CA LEU A 99 67.18 33.58 -42.94
C LEU A 99 68.70 33.56 -43.24
N GLU A 100 69.25 32.48 -43.82
CA GLU A 100 69.40 32.26 -45.27
C GLU A 100 70.31 31.05 -45.60
N THR A 101 69.81 30.23 -46.53
CA THR A 101 70.49 29.44 -47.60
C THR A 101 71.86 28.76 -47.38
N CYS A 102 71.88 27.42 -47.55
CA CYS A 102 72.73 26.77 -48.55
C CYS A 102 72.20 25.37 -48.91
N PHE A 103 71.74 25.22 -50.17
CA PHE A 103 71.34 23.97 -50.81
C PHE A 103 72.54 23.04 -51.04
N VAL A 104 72.43 21.76 -50.67
CA VAL A 104 73.09 20.64 -51.37
C VAL A 104 72.11 19.46 -51.45
N PHE A 105 71.95 18.95 -52.67
CA PHE A 105 70.98 17.98 -53.15
C PHE A 105 71.03 16.59 -52.48
N CYS A 106 69.86 16.06 -52.11
CA CYS A 106 69.57 14.63 -52.08
C CYS A 106 68.14 14.40 -52.65
N PRO A 107 67.98 13.75 -53.82
CA PRO A 107 66.70 13.67 -54.52
C PRO A 107 65.93 12.39 -54.13
N PHE A 108 64.92 12.48 -53.27
CA PHE A 108 63.79 11.53 -53.25
C PHE A 108 62.58 12.20 -52.59
N SER A 109 61.88 13.06 -53.33
CA SER A 109 60.57 13.58 -52.92
C SER A 109 59.46 12.65 -53.40
N TYR A 110 58.73 12.08 -52.44
CA TYR A 110 57.53 11.26 -52.61
C TYR A 110 56.43 12.00 -53.39
N LYS A 111 55.93 11.38 -54.48
CA LYS A 111 54.66 11.73 -55.13
C LYS A 111 53.62 10.66 -54.82
N THR A 112 52.50 11.07 -54.24
CA THR A 112 51.24 10.32 -54.10
C THR A 112 50.81 9.65 -55.41
N THR A 113 50.58 8.34 -55.38
CA THR A 113 50.02 7.47 -56.45
C THR A 113 50.34 7.93 -57.88
N THR A 114 51.60 7.82 -58.26
CA THR A 114 51.95 7.67 -59.67
C THR A 114 51.90 6.18 -59.98
N VAL A 115 51.11 5.78 -60.97
CA VAL A 115 51.22 4.43 -61.54
C VAL A 115 52.61 4.37 -62.14
N ASN A 116 53.52 3.62 -61.53
CA ASN A 116 54.79 3.31 -62.15
C ASN A 116 54.45 2.46 -63.38
N LEU A 117 54.67 2.99 -64.59
CA LEU A 117 54.27 2.32 -65.83
C LEU A 117 54.99 0.96 -65.99
N ASN A 118 56.15 0.82 -65.35
CA ASN A 118 56.86 -0.46 -65.22
C ASN A 118 56.06 -1.52 -64.43
N ASP A 119 55.25 -1.13 -63.43
CA ASP A 119 54.43 -2.05 -62.61
C ASP A 119 53.15 -2.51 -63.33
N VAL A 120 52.76 -1.83 -64.41
CA VAL A 120 51.66 -2.23 -65.31
C VAL A 120 52.18 -2.97 -66.55
N GLY A 121 53.50 -3.19 -66.65
CA GLY A 121 54.16 -3.94 -67.71
C GLY A 121 54.56 -3.11 -68.95
N PHE A 122 54.60 -1.78 -68.87
CA PHE A 122 55.13 -0.94 -69.95
C PHE A 122 56.64 -0.79 -69.82
N ASN A 123 57.40 -1.52 -70.63
CA ASN A 123 58.85 -1.33 -70.75
C ASN A 123 59.15 -0.17 -71.71
N ILE A 124 59.31 1.04 -71.17
CA ILE A 124 59.62 2.26 -71.95
C ILE A 124 61.00 2.15 -72.63
N ASP A 125 61.95 1.42 -72.04
CA ASP A 125 63.29 1.21 -72.62
C ASP A 125 63.29 0.30 -73.86
N GLY A 126 62.21 -0.45 -74.09
CA GLY A 126 62.02 -1.28 -75.29
C GLY A 126 61.60 -0.49 -76.53
N LEU A 127 60.96 0.67 -76.37
CA LEU A 127 60.47 1.50 -77.48
C LEU A 127 61.60 2.28 -78.17
N HIS A 128 62.67 2.64 -77.45
CA HIS A 128 63.84 3.28 -78.07
C HIS A 128 64.77 2.32 -78.80
N LYS A 129 64.63 0.99 -78.62
CA LYS A 129 65.54 -0.01 -79.21
C LYS A 129 65.07 -0.62 -80.54
N TYR A 130 63.85 -0.34 -80.99
CA TYR A 130 63.30 -0.92 -82.22
C TYR A 130 63.25 0.03 -83.42
N ASP A 131 63.78 1.25 -83.31
CA ASP A 131 63.57 2.30 -84.32
C ASP A 131 64.87 2.76 -85.00
N THR A 132 65.59 1.82 -85.62
CA THR A 132 66.68 2.17 -86.56
C THR A 132 66.33 1.98 -88.04
N THR A 133 65.11 1.57 -88.39
CA THR A 133 64.71 1.44 -89.81
C THR A 133 63.21 1.55 -89.98
N TYR A 134 62.61 2.74 -90.10
CA TYR A 134 61.43 3.04 -90.94
C TYR A 134 61.06 4.52 -90.82
N SER A 135 61.44 5.31 -91.83
CA SER A 135 61.05 6.72 -91.95
C SER A 135 59.60 6.86 -92.45
N SER A 136 58.67 7.25 -91.56
CA SER A 136 57.46 7.99 -91.96
C SER A 136 57.02 8.94 -90.85
N SER A 137 56.81 10.21 -91.20
CA SER A 137 56.50 11.30 -90.26
C SER A 137 55.19 11.12 -89.49
N GLU A 138 54.24 10.33 -90.01
CA GLU A 138 52.97 10.02 -89.33
C GLU A 138 53.13 9.13 -88.09
N LYS A 139 54.07 8.18 -88.08
CA LYS A 139 54.28 7.28 -86.92
C LYS A 139 54.93 7.99 -85.72
N SER A 140 55.80 8.97 -85.97
CA SER A 140 56.40 9.76 -84.88
C SER A 140 55.36 10.66 -84.20
N LEU A 141 54.40 11.20 -84.96
CA LEU A 141 53.31 12.03 -84.43
C LEU A 141 52.34 11.21 -83.56
N GLU A 142 52.14 9.93 -83.89
CA GLU A 142 51.30 9.02 -83.10
C GLU A 142 52.02 8.46 -81.86
N ILE A 143 53.34 8.25 -81.91
CA ILE A 143 54.17 7.95 -80.73
C ILE A 143 54.23 9.16 -79.79
N ASP A 144 54.30 10.38 -80.32
CA ASP A 144 54.19 11.60 -79.52
C ASP A 144 52.81 11.78 -78.90
N ARG A 145 51.72 11.39 -79.58
CA ARG A 145 50.37 11.31 -78.97
C ARG A 145 50.30 10.23 -77.88
N PHE A 146 51.01 9.11 -78.04
CA PHE A 146 51.10 8.04 -77.06
C PHE A 146 51.95 8.43 -75.82
N LEU A 147 53.01 9.21 -76.02
CA LEU A 147 53.82 9.80 -74.94
C LEU A 147 53.09 10.98 -74.26
N GLN A 148 52.33 11.79 -75.01
CA GLN A 148 51.39 12.75 -74.45
C GLN A 148 50.30 12.06 -73.64
N PHE A 149 49.82 10.89 -74.07
CA PHE A 149 48.90 10.02 -73.32
C PHE A 149 49.50 9.58 -71.97
N ILE A 150 50.77 9.16 -71.95
CA ILE A 150 51.53 8.86 -70.73
C ILE A 150 51.75 10.10 -69.84
N SER A 151 51.97 11.28 -70.43
CA SER A 151 52.16 12.52 -69.66
C SER A 151 50.83 13.05 -69.08
N GLY A 152 49.72 12.91 -69.79
CA GLY A 152 48.37 13.32 -69.34
C GLY A 152 47.80 12.43 -68.23
N LEU A 153 48.26 11.18 -68.14
CA LEU A 153 48.00 10.25 -67.03
C LEU A 153 48.50 10.78 -65.67
N GLN A 154 49.50 11.68 -65.66
CA GLN A 154 50.01 12.29 -64.42
C GLN A 154 49.30 13.58 -64.01
N SER A 155 48.57 14.27 -64.90
CA SER A 155 48.07 15.63 -64.62
C SER A 155 46.58 15.74 -64.28
N ASN A 156 45.72 14.79 -64.65
CA ASN A 156 44.27 14.94 -64.46
C ASN A 156 43.72 14.17 -63.24
N ARG A 157 43.47 14.90 -62.16
CA ARG A 157 42.85 14.41 -60.90
C ARG A 157 41.32 14.50 -60.87
N ASP A 158 40.66 15.04 -61.89
CA ASP A 158 39.23 15.36 -61.82
C ASP A 158 38.31 14.44 -62.63
N LYS A 159 37.07 14.32 -62.14
CA LYS A 159 35.96 13.45 -62.58
C LYS A 159 35.38 13.82 -63.97
N ASP A 160 36.21 14.19 -64.94
CA ASP A 160 35.71 14.77 -66.20
C ASP A 160 35.51 13.76 -67.34
N GLU A 161 34.43 13.98 -68.10
CA GLU A 161 34.06 13.30 -69.36
C GLU A 161 35.19 13.32 -70.41
N LYS A 162 36.05 14.36 -70.35
CA LYS A 162 37.21 14.52 -71.23
C LYS A 162 38.23 13.39 -71.07
N SER A 163 38.43 12.89 -69.85
CA SER A 163 39.33 11.77 -69.58
C SER A 163 38.79 10.49 -70.23
N LEU A 164 37.48 10.22 -70.11
CA LEU A 164 36.84 9.05 -70.71
C LEU A 164 36.91 9.06 -72.25
N ASN A 165 36.68 10.22 -72.87
CA ASN A 165 36.83 10.39 -74.32
C ASN A 165 38.28 10.16 -74.76
N PHE A 166 39.25 10.66 -74.00
CA PHE A 166 40.68 10.45 -74.26
C PHE A 166 41.11 8.97 -74.16
N TYR A 167 40.59 8.24 -73.16
CA TYR A 167 40.85 6.78 -73.05
C TYR A 167 40.15 5.96 -74.13
N ASN A 168 38.90 6.30 -74.50
CA ASN A 168 38.19 5.62 -75.59
C ASN A 168 38.89 5.85 -76.94
N SER A 169 39.39 7.06 -77.21
CA SER A 169 40.20 7.35 -78.40
C SER A 169 41.52 6.59 -78.39
N SER A 170 42.19 6.45 -77.24
CA SER A 170 43.41 5.65 -77.12
C SER A 170 43.16 4.14 -77.30
N LEU A 171 41.99 3.64 -76.89
CA LEU A 171 41.59 2.24 -77.09
C LEU A 171 41.31 1.95 -78.57
N ASP A 172 40.64 2.86 -79.29
CA ASP A 172 40.37 2.73 -80.73
C ASP A 172 41.67 2.74 -81.57
N ILE A 173 42.65 3.56 -81.16
CA ILE A 173 44.00 3.58 -81.75
C ILE A 173 44.75 2.27 -81.42
N GLY A 174 44.67 1.79 -80.17
CA GLY A 174 45.28 0.52 -79.75
C GLY A 174 44.70 -0.71 -80.46
N GLU A 175 43.39 -0.77 -80.66
CA GLU A 175 42.71 -1.86 -81.39
C GLU A 175 43.02 -1.84 -82.89
N LYS A 176 43.17 -0.66 -83.50
CA LYS A 176 43.59 -0.53 -84.91
C LYS A 176 45.04 -0.96 -85.15
N PHE A 177 45.98 -0.55 -84.29
CA PHE A 177 47.42 -0.82 -84.48
C PHE A 177 47.87 -2.21 -84.02
N TYR A 178 47.23 -2.79 -82.99
CA TYR A 178 47.61 -4.09 -82.42
C TYR A 178 46.61 -5.21 -82.72
N SER A 179 45.79 -5.05 -83.77
CA SER A 179 44.81 -6.06 -84.23
C SER A 179 45.41 -7.46 -84.45
N SER A 180 46.71 -7.57 -84.68
CA SER A 180 47.45 -8.83 -84.83
C SER A 180 48.00 -9.43 -83.53
N ASN A 181 48.00 -8.70 -82.40
CA ASN A 181 48.51 -9.21 -81.12
C ASN A 181 47.72 -8.65 -79.89
N PRO A 182 46.59 -9.30 -79.51
CA PRO A 182 45.66 -8.86 -78.45
C PRO A 182 46.28 -8.57 -77.08
N ILE A 183 47.47 -9.12 -76.79
CA ILE A 183 48.11 -9.03 -75.47
C ILE A 183 48.49 -7.60 -75.08
N ASN A 184 48.82 -6.75 -76.06
CA ASN A 184 49.23 -5.36 -75.84
C ASN A 184 48.06 -4.44 -75.49
N VAL A 185 46.82 -4.88 -75.70
CA VAL A 185 45.59 -4.11 -75.40
C VAL A 185 45.16 -4.26 -73.93
N ALA A 186 45.58 -5.31 -73.24
CA ALA A 186 45.12 -5.61 -71.88
C ALA A 186 45.56 -4.60 -70.79
N PRO A 187 46.76 -4.01 -70.82
CA PRO A 187 47.13 -2.89 -69.93
C PRO A 187 46.25 -1.66 -70.13
N MET A 188 45.89 -1.34 -71.38
CA MET A 188 45.01 -0.21 -71.70
C MET A 188 43.59 -0.42 -71.17
N LEU A 189 43.04 -1.63 -71.33
CA LEU A 189 41.74 -2.01 -70.74
C LEU A 189 41.77 -1.94 -69.20
N THR A 190 42.89 -2.33 -68.58
CA THR A 190 43.06 -2.22 -67.11
C THR A 190 42.98 -0.78 -66.65
N CYS A 191 43.64 0.15 -67.34
CA CYS A 191 43.57 1.59 -67.05
C CYS A 191 42.15 2.16 -67.26
N LEU A 192 41.46 1.78 -68.34
CA LEU A 192 40.08 2.18 -68.60
C LEU A 192 39.13 1.70 -67.48
N GLY A 193 39.33 0.48 -66.99
CA GLY A 193 38.62 -0.06 -65.84
C GLY A 193 38.82 0.76 -64.56
N ILE A 194 40.02 1.32 -64.33
CA ILE A 194 40.31 2.16 -63.14
C ILE A 194 39.51 3.46 -63.20
N VAL A 195 39.45 4.08 -64.38
CA VAL A 195 38.71 5.33 -64.58
C VAL A 195 37.22 5.13 -64.40
N LEU A 196 36.66 4.07 -65.00
CA LEU A 196 35.24 3.74 -64.84
C LEU A 196 34.89 3.39 -63.40
N HIS A 197 35.79 2.72 -62.68
CA HIS A 197 35.63 2.46 -61.24
C HIS A 197 35.60 3.78 -60.45
N ARG A 198 36.51 4.73 -60.71
CA ARG A 198 36.51 6.06 -60.06
C ARG A 198 35.27 6.89 -60.37
N GLN A 199 34.64 6.69 -61.52
CA GLN A 199 33.36 7.30 -61.91
C GLN A 199 32.14 6.54 -61.36
N GLU A 200 32.33 5.54 -60.49
CA GLU A 200 31.26 4.71 -59.92
C GLU A 200 30.44 3.92 -60.96
N LYS A 201 30.93 3.82 -62.20
CA LYS A 201 30.34 2.98 -63.27
C LYS A 201 30.76 1.53 -63.09
N TYR A 202 30.37 0.94 -61.96
CA TYR A 202 30.86 -0.35 -61.48
C TYR A 202 30.61 -1.51 -62.46
N GLU A 203 29.46 -1.57 -63.12
CA GLU A 203 29.17 -2.67 -64.06
C GLU A 203 30.03 -2.61 -65.32
N ALA A 204 30.25 -1.41 -65.87
CA ALA A 204 31.11 -1.20 -67.02
C ALA A 204 32.58 -1.50 -66.67
N ALA A 205 33.04 -1.05 -65.50
CA ALA A 205 34.37 -1.35 -64.99
C ALA A 205 34.59 -2.86 -64.80
N LEU A 206 33.62 -3.57 -64.21
CA LEU A 206 33.69 -5.02 -64.02
C LEU A 206 33.79 -5.77 -65.35
N ARG A 207 32.98 -5.39 -66.36
CA ARG A 207 33.05 -6.00 -67.70
C ARG A 207 34.43 -5.83 -68.31
N ILE A 208 34.99 -4.62 -68.22
CA ILE A 208 36.31 -4.30 -68.81
C ILE A 208 37.44 -5.02 -68.07
N TYR A 209 37.42 -5.10 -66.74
CA TYR A 209 38.42 -5.88 -65.99
C TYR A 209 38.34 -7.37 -66.31
N ILE A 210 37.14 -7.94 -66.42
CA ILE A 210 36.96 -9.34 -66.82
C ILE A 210 37.49 -9.56 -68.24
N TYR A 211 37.22 -8.64 -69.16
CA TYR A 211 37.69 -8.71 -70.54
C TYR A 211 39.23 -8.67 -70.62
N ALA A 212 39.86 -7.76 -69.89
CA ALA A 212 41.33 -7.70 -69.77
C ALA A 212 41.92 -9.00 -69.20
N ILE A 213 41.27 -9.60 -68.18
CA ILE A 213 41.68 -10.88 -67.61
C ILE A 213 41.58 -12.00 -68.65
N THR A 214 40.48 -12.10 -69.41
CA THR A 214 40.31 -13.16 -70.42
C THR A 214 41.37 -13.12 -71.51
N ILE A 215 41.78 -11.93 -71.95
CA ILE A 215 42.88 -11.78 -72.90
C ILE A 215 44.19 -12.26 -72.27
N LEU A 216 44.55 -11.74 -71.10
CA LEU A 216 45.83 -12.06 -70.45
C LEU A 216 45.96 -13.55 -70.08
N GLN A 217 44.89 -14.20 -69.64
CA GLN A 217 44.91 -15.62 -69.28
C GLN A 217 45.09 -16.55 -70.49
N LYS A 218 44.72 -16.11 -71.70
CA LYS A 218 44.93 -16.87 -72.94
C LYS A 218 46.42 -16.98 -73.30
N TYR A 219 47.21 -15.96 -72.96
CA TYR A 219 48.65 -15.90 -73.26
C TYR A 219 49.55 -16.28 -72.07
N PHE A 220 49.09 -16.06 -70.83
CA PHE A 220 49.81 -16.40 -69.61
C PHE A 220 48.99 -17.38 -68.74
N PRO A 221 48.90 -18.67 -69.12
CA PRO A 221 48.11 -19.66 -68.38
C PRO A 221 48.68 -19.98 -66.99
N SER A 222 49.98 -19.76 -66.76
CA SER A 222 50.64 -19.86 -65.45
C SER A 222 50.39 -18.66 -64.52
N GLY A 223 49.68 -17.63 -64.99
CA GLY A 223 49.36 -16.41 -64.24
C GLY A 223 50.25 -15.21 -64.61
N HIS A 224 49.70 -14.01 -64.45
CA HIS A 224 50.38 -12.73 -64.72
C HIS A 224 50.06 -11.72 -63.61
N VAL A 225 51.00 -10.83 -63.27
CA VAL A 225 50.84 -9.82 -62.19
C VAL A 225 49.61 -8.92 -62.44
N THR A 226 49.41 -8.49 -63.70
CA THR A 226 48.24 -7.70 -64.12
C THR A 226 46.90 -8.45 -63.97
N VAL A 227 46.90 -9.79 -64.08
CA VAL A 227 45.69 -10.59 -63.82
C VAL A 227 45.33 -10.55 -62.33
N ALA A 228 46.32 -10.68 -61.45
CA ALA A 228 46.10 -10.53 -60.02
C ALA A 228 45.63 -9.11 -59.65
N PHE A 229 46.22 -8.08 -60.27
CA PHE A 229 45.78 -6.70 -60.11
C PHE A 229 44.31 -6.49 -60.49
N ASN A 230 43.88 -7.01 -61.64
CA ASN A 230 42.49 -6.92 -62.09
C ASN A 230 41.53 -7.69 -61.17
N PHE A 231 41.92 -8.86 -60.65
CA PHE A 231 41.11 -9.57 -59.65
C PHE A 231 40.95 -8.77 -58.35
N ASP A 232 42.00 -8.09 -57.89
CA ASP A 232 41.91 -7.21 -56.71
C ASP A 232 40.98 -6.00 -56.96
N LYS A 233 41.03 -5.39 -58.15
CA LYS A 233 40.10 -4.30 -58.51
C LYS A 233 38.64 -4.76 -58.58
N ILE A 234 38.39 -5.95 -59.12
CA ILE A 234 37.05 -6.58 -59.08
C ILE A 234 36.61 -6.81 -57.62
N GLY A 235 37.51 -7.30 -56.77
CA GLY A 235 37.26 -7.49 -55.35
C GLY A 235 36.84 -6.19 -54.64
N LEU A 236 37.55 -5.09 -54.91
CA LEU A 236 37.22 -3.76 -54.37
C LEU A 236 35.85 -3.26 -54.82
N ILE A 237 35.50 -3.43 -56.11
CA ILE A 237 34.15 -3.05 -56.60
C ILE A 237 33.07 -3.87 -55.91
N LEU A 238 33.27 -5.19 -55.77
CA LEU A 238 32.31 -6.06 -55.09
C LEU A 238 32.18 -5.74 -53.60
N ASN A 239 33.24 -5.23 -52.97
CA ASN A 239 33.21 -4.71 -51.61
C ASN A 239 32.33 -3.46 -51.51
N HIS A 240 32.47 -2.49 -52.43
CA HIS A 240 31.60 -1.32 -52.49
C HIS A 240 30.13 -1.69 -52.71
N GLN A 241 29.85 -2.78 -53.43
CA GLN A 241 28.49 -3.32 -53.62
C GLN A 241 28.02 -4.24 -52.46
N THR A 242 28.70 -4.24 -51.30
CA THR A 242 28.42 -5.07 -50.12
C THR A 242 28.36 -6.58 -50.36
N LYS A 243 28.91 -7.06 -51.50
CA LYS A 243 28.97 -8.49 -51.87
C LYS A 243 30.22 -9.15 -51.29
N TYR A 244 30.40 -9.08 -49.96
CA TYR A 244 31.62 -9.46 -49.24
C TYR A 244 32.10 -10.88 -49.53
N LYS A 245 31.21 -11.89 -49.55
CA LYS A 245 31.58 -13.29 -49.87
C LYS A 245 32.15 -13.45 -51.29
N LYS A 246 31.63 -12.69 -52.27
CA LYS A 246 32.14 -12.71 -53.65
C LYS A 246 33.44 -11.93 -53.76
N ALA A 247 33.54 -10.76 -53.12
CA ALA A 247 34.77 -9.97 -53.04
C ALA A 247 35.94 -10.78 -52.46
N LEU A 248 35.69 -11.51 -51.36
CA LEU A 248 36.67 -12.39 -50.71
C LEU A 248 37.24 -13.43 -51.69
N LYS A 249 36.39 -14.01 -52.55
CA LYS A 249 36.81 -15.01 -53.55
C LYS A 249 37.79 -14.43 -54.56
N PHE A 250 37.55 -13.19 -55.02
CA PHE A 250 38.42 -12.53 -56.00
C PHE A 250 39.74 -12.06 -55.39
N HIS A 251 39.73 -11.48 -54.19
CA HIS A 251 40.95 -11.13 -53.47
C HIS A 251 41.83 -12.35 -53.13
N LYS A 252 41.23 -13.49 -52.76
CA LYS A 252 41.97 -14.74 -52.56
C LYS A 252 42.60 -15.27 -53.85
N LYS A 253 41.92 -15.12 -55.00
CA LYS A 253 42.49 -15.47 -56.31
C LYS A 253 43.68 -14.58 -56.67
N ALA A 254 43.58 -13.27 -56.43
CA ALA A 254 44.66 -12.32 -56.64
C ALA A 254 45.88 -12.66 -55.77
N LEU A 255 45.65 -12.91 -54.46
CA LEU A 255 46.72 -13.28 -53.52
C LEU A 255 47.45 -14.55 -53.96
N LYS A 256 46.71 -15.60 -54.38
CA LYS A 256 47.31 -16.86 -54.82
C LYS A 256 48.24 -16.68 -56.02
N ILE A 257 47.83 -15.87 -57.00
CA ILE A 257 48.65 -15.58 -58.19
C ILE A 257 49.90 -14.77 -57.79
N ARG A 258 49.76 -13.77 -56.91
CA ARG A 258 50.90 -12.96 -56.43
C ARG A 258 51.90 -13.77 -55.62
N GLN A 259 51.46 -14.70 -54.79
CA GLN A 259 52.35 -15.60 -54.03
C GLN A 259 53.12 -16.58 -54.92
N GLN A 260 52.60 -16.91 -56.12
CA GLN A 260 53.27 -17.79 -57.07
C GLN A 260 54.28 -17.07 -57.96
N LEU A 261 54.07 -15.79 -58.25
CA LEU A 261 54.84 -15.02 -59.24
C LEU A 261 55.82 -14.01 -58.63
N CYS A 262 55.52 -13.47 -57.45
CA CYS A 262 56.31 -12.42 -56.82
C CYS A 262 57.14 -12.97 -55.65
N PRO A 263 58.34 -12.42 -55.36
CA PRO A 263 59.09 -12.75 -54.15
C PRO A 263 58.24 -12.52 -52.88
N LEU A 264 58.50 -13.29 -51.83
CA LEU A 264 57.74 -13.29 -50.56
C LEU A 264 57.64 -11.93 -49.83
N ASN A 265 58.40 -10.91 -50.24
CA ASN A 265 58.39 -9.54 -49.69
C ASN A 265 57.93 -8.47 -50.70
N TYR A 266 57.10 -8.85 -51.67
CA TYR A 266 56.57 -7.92 -52.67
C TYR A 266 55.36 -7.15 -52.13
N GLU A 267 55.32 -5.82 -52.31
CA GLU A 267 54.29 -4.92 -51.75
C GLU A 267 52.85 -5.37 -52.07
N ASP A 268 52.63 -5.86 -53.28
CA ASP A 268 51.31 -6.30 -53.73
C ASP A 268 50.76 -7.49 -52.94
N ILE A 269 51.62 -8.35 -52.36
CA ILE A 269 51.17 -9.45 -51.49
C ILE A 269 50.59 -8.86 -50.20
N SER A 270 51.28 -7.88 -49.60
CA SER A 270 50.79 -7.17 -48.42
C SER A 270 49.47 -6.42 -48.70
N ALA A 271 49.35 -5.77 -49.86
CA ALA A 271 48.11 -5.11 -50.27
C ALA A 271 46.92 -6.09 -50.41
N SER A 272 47.14 -7.28 -50.97
CA SER A 272 46.10 -8.32 -51.04
C SER A 272 45.71 -8.82 -49.64
N LEU A 273 46.67 -9.06 -48.75
CA LEU A 273 46.38 -9.50 -47.37
C LEU A 273 45.56 -8.45 -46.61
N TYR A 274 45.92 -7.18 -46.74
CA TYR A 274 45.18 -6.06 -46.17
C TYR A 274 43.73 -6.00 -46.70
N ASN A 275 43.54 -6.13 -48.02
CA ASN A 275 42.20 -6.14 -48.62
C ASN A 275 41.35 -7.34 -48.16
N ILE A 276 41.93 -8.53 -48.03
CA ILE A 276 41.23 -9.69 -47.46
C ILE A 276 40.84 -9.42 -46.01
N GLY A 277 41.74 -8.83 -45.21
CA GLY A 277 41.45 -8.42 -43.85
C GLY A 277 40.24 -7.48 -43.78
N LEU A 278 40.15 -6.47 -44.66
CA LEU A 278 38.99 -5.57 -44.77
C LEU A 278 37.68 -6.34 -44.98
N ILE A 279 37.68 -7.36 -45.84
CA ILE A 279 36.47 -8.17 -46.08
C ILE A 279 36.14 -9.05 -44.87
N LEU A 280 37.13 -9.64 -44.21
CA LEU A 280 36.89 -10.46 -43.01
C LEU A 280 36.37 -9.64 -41.83
N TYR A 281 36.82 -8.39 -41.69
CA TYR A 281 36.28 -7.44 -40.73
C TYR A 281 34.78 -7.17 -41.00
N GLN A 282 34.38 -6.98 -42.26
CA GLN A 282 32.97 -6.80 -42.63
C GLN A 282 32.12 -8.07 -42.45
N LEU A 283 32.75 -9.24 -42.41
CA LEU A 283 32.11 -10.53 -42.11
C LEU A 283 32.19 -10.91 -40.63
N GLU A 284 32.50 -9.94 -39.75
CA GLU A 284 32.60 -10.09 -38.29
C GLU A 284 33.63 -11.14 -37.82
N SER A 285 34.54 -11.55 -38.70
CA SER A 285 35.63 -12.50 -38.38
C SER A 285 36.87 -11.74 -37.89
N TYR A 286 36.72 -11.02 -36.78
CA TYR A 286 37.71 -10.04 -36.28
C TYR A 286 39.08 -10.64 -35.98
N ASP A 287 39.17 -11.82 -35.37
CA ASP A 287 40.45 -12.48 -35.05
C ASP A 287 41.28 -12.76 -36.31
N LYS A 288 40.63 -13.29 -37.35
CA LYS A 288 41.27 -13.57 -38.64
C LYS A 288 41.63 -12.29 -39.39
N ALA A 289 40.83 -11.23 -39.24
CA ALA A 289 41.14 -9.93 -39.82
C ALA A 289 42.40 -9.33 -39.16
N ILE A 290 42.49 -9.37 -37.82
CA ILE A 290 43.66 -8.91 -37.06
C ILE A 290 44.92 -9.67 -37.49
N GLU A 291 44.84 -11.00 -37.62
CA GLU A 291 45.96 -11.82 -38.08
C GLU A 291 46.46 -11.38 -39.46
N LEU A 292 45.56 -11.21 -40.43
CA LEU A 292 45.94 -10.80 -41.78
C LEU A 292 46.46 -9.36 -41.85
N TYR A 293 45.92 -8.44 -41.06
CA TYR A 293 46.49 -7.08 -40.94
C TYR A 293 47.89 -7.12 -40.33
N GLY A 294 48.13 -7.97 -39.33
CA GLY A 294 49.44 -8.20 -38.73
C GLY A 294 50.45 -8.78 -39.74
N GLN A 295 50.03 -9.75 -40.55
CA GLN A 295 50.86 -10.29 -41.64
C GLN A 295 51.19 -9.23 -42.69
N ALA A 296 50.19 -8.44 -43.12
CA ALA A 296 50.40 -7.34 -44.06
C ALA A 296 51.37 -6.28 -43.50
N ARG A 297 51.26 -5.96 -42.21
CA ARG A 297 52.14 -5.03 -41.49
C ARG A 297 53.58 -5.56 -41.47
N THR A 298 53.81 -6.79 -41.02
CA THR A 298 55.16 -7.37 -40.91
C THR A 298 55.90 -7.44 -42.25
N MET A 299 55.17 -7.59 -43.36
CA MET A 299 55.76 -7.45 -44.70
C MET A 299 56.12 -6.01 -45.04
N ARG A 300 55.22 -5.05 -44.75
CA ARG A 300 55.47 -3.62 -45.00
C ARG A 300 56.63 -3.07 -44.16
N ASP A 301 56.77 -3.53 -42.91
CA ASP A 301 57.88 -3.17 -42.02
C ASP A 301 59.26 -3.61 -42.58
N LYS A 302 59.30 -4.65 -43.42
CA LYS A 302 60.54 -5.12 -44.08
C LYS A 302 60.86 -4.37 -45.38
N ILE A 303 59.84 -3.80 -46.02
CA ILE A 303 59.97 -3.09 -47.31
C ILE A 303 60.32 -1.62 -47.09
N TYR A 304 59.71 -1.00 -46.07
CA TYR A 304 59.79 0.44 -45.85
C TYR A 304 60.60 0.77 -44.58
N PRO A 305 61.65 1.61 -44.66
CA PRO A 305 62.31 2.13 -43.47
C PRO A 305 61.38 3.16 -42.79
N LEU A 306 60.94 2.85 -41.57
CA LEU A 306 60.17 3.66 -40.61
C LEU A 306 59.18 4.70 -41.19
N GLY A 307 57.87 4.41 -41.02
CA GLY A 307 56.82 5.42 -41.21
C GLY A 307 56.16 5.43 -42.59
N HIS A 308 55.81 4.27 -43.15
CA HIS A 308 54.97 4.24 -44.36
C HIS A 308 53.49 4.27 -44.00
N THR A 309 52.68 5.05 -44.74
CA THR A 309 51.20 5.15 -44.54
C THR A 309 50.52 3.78 -44.56
N GLY A 310 51.04 2.82 -45.34
CA GLY A 310 50.55 1.44 -45.34
C GLY A 310 50.72 0.70 -44.00
N ILE A 311 51.73 1.03 -43.19
CA ILE A 311 51.94 0.45 -41.84
C ILE A 311 50.90 1.03 -40.87
N VAL A 312 50.70 2.35 -40.93
CA VAL A 312 49.69 3.07 -40.15
C VAL A 312 48.28 2.56 -40.44
N GLN A 313 47.94 2.33 -41.71
CA GLN A 313 46.64 1.78 -42.10
C GLN A 313 46.39 0.39 -41.49
N CYS A 314 47.41 -0.47 -41.44
CA CYS A 314 47.30 -1.76 -40.76
C CYS A 314 47.07 -1.60 -39.25
N LEU A 315 47.82 -0.71 -38.59
CA LEU A 315 47.69 -0.43 -37.17
C LEU A 315 46.30 0.07 -36.79
N ASN A 316 45.78 1.05 -37.53
CA ASN A 316 44.44 1.58 -37.30
C ASN A 316 43.36 0.50 -37.50
N ARG A 317 43.51 -0.39 -38.49
CA ARG A 317 42.55 -1.50 -38.70
C ARG A 317 42.61 -2.57 -37.62
N ILE A 318 43.80 -2.86 -37.08
CA ILE A 318 43.95 -3.74 -35.91
C ILE A 318 43.25 -3.13 -34.70
N GLY A 319 43.50 -1.84 -34.42
CA GLY A 319 42.83 -1.10 -33.35
C GLY A 319 41.30 -1.15 -33.47
N PHE A 320 40.75 -0.87 -34.66
CA PHE A 320 39.30 -0.97 -34.90
C PHE A 320 38.72 -2.37 -34.65
N ALA A 321 39.42 -3.41 -35.09
CA ALA A 321 38.98 -4.79 -34.88
C ALA A 321 39.00 -5.18 -33.39
N LEU A 322 40.00 -4.70 -32.63
CA LEU A 322 40.07 -4.90 -31.18
C LEU A 322 38.98 -4.15 -30.42
N CYS A 323 38.65 -2.92 -30.82
CA CYS A 323 37.50 -2.18 -30.28
C CYS A 323 36.19 -2.94 -30.47
N LYS A 324 36.00 -3.58 -31.63
CA LYS A 324 34.80 -4.41 -31.88
C LYS A 324 34.75 -5.69 -31.04
N GLN A 325 35.87 -6.12 -30.47
CA GLN A 325 35.95 -7.23 -29.51
C GLN A 325 35.87 -6.77 -28.04
N ASN A 326 35.55 -5.50 -27.77
CA ASN A 326 35.61 -4.87 -26.43
C ASN A 326 37.02 -4.89 -25.78
N LYS A 327 38.09 -5.09 -26.55
CA LYS A 327 39.49 -5.01 -26.09
C LYS A 327 40.06 -3.61 -26.28
N CYS A 328 39.42 -2.63 -25.65
CA CYS A 328 39.72 -1.21 -25.86
C CYS A 328 41.11 -0.80 -25.36
N GLU A 329 41.65 -1.45 -24.33
CA GLU A 329 43.00 -1.16 -23.82
C GLU A 329 44.10 -1.58 -24.83
N ASP A 330 43.96 -2.77 -25.42
CA ASP A 330 44.88 -3.24 -26.48
C ASP A 330 44.78 -2.36 -27.73
N ALA A 331 43.58 -1.88 -28.08
CA ALA A 331 43.34 -1.00 -29.22
C ALA A 331 44.03 0.37 -29.07
N LEU A 332 44.10 0.92 -27.84
CA LEU A 332 44.77 2.20 -27.58
C LEU A 332 46.25 2.16 -27.96
N GLU A 333 46.94 1.06 -27.68
CA GLU A 333 48.37 0.92 -28.01
C GLU A 333 48.60 1.07 -29.52
N PHE A 334 47.80 0.39 -30.34
CA PHE A 334 47.93 0.44 -31.80
C PHE A 334 47.55 1.81 -32.38
N HIS A 335 46.52 2.49 -31.85
CA HIS A 335 46.14 3.83 -32.30
C HIS A 335 47.14 4.91 -31.87
N HIS A 336 47.73 4.80 -30.68
CA HIS A 336 48.82 5.70 -30.26
C HIS A 336 50.08 5.49 -31.11
N GLN A 337 50.45 4.25 -31.42
CA GLN A 337 51.56 3.95 -32.34
C GLN A 337 51.30 4.52 -33.74
N ALA A 338 50.08 4.38 -34.26
CA ALA A 338 49.68 4.94 -35.55
C ALA A 338 49.75 6.47 -35.56
N LEU A 339 49.24 7.13 -34.52
CA LEU A 339 49.27 8.59 -34.38
C LEU A 339 50.69 9.13 -34.28
N PHE A 340 51.56 8.50 -33.47
CA PHE A 340 52.95 8.90 -33.32
C PHE A 340 53.69 8.86 -34.66
N MET A 341 53.53 7.77 -35.42
CA MET A 341 54.14 7.68 -36.75
C MET A 341 53.60 8.75 -37.70
N LEU A 342 52.29 8.97 -37.72
CA LEU A 342 51.68 9.98 -38.59
C LEU A 342 52.18 11.41 -38.30
N GLN A 343 52.40 11.75 -37.03
CA GLN A 343 52.90 13.07 -36.61
C GLN A 343 54.36 13.32 -37.03
N GLU A 344 55.16 12.26 -37.20
CA GLU A 344 56.55 12.36 -37.67
C GLU A 344 56.64 12.54 -39.19
N ILE A 345 55.67 12.00 -39.95
CA ILE A 345 55.73 11.93 -41.42
C ILE A 345 54.93 13.05 -42.08
N HIS A 346 53.86 13.51 -41.44
CA HIS A 346 52.90 14.43 -42.03
C HIS A 346 52.75 15.73 -41.22
N PRO A 347 52.50 16.86 -41.89
CA PRO A 347 52.11 18.09 -41.19
C PRO A 347 50.81 17.88 -40.40
N SER A 348 50.63 18.69 -39.35
CA SER A 348 49.59 18.52 -38.32
C SER A 348 48.15 18.55 -38.84
N ASP A 349 47.93 19.01 -40.07
CA ASP A 349 46.65 19.12 -40.77
C ASP A 349 46.26 17.88 -41.59
N HIS A 350 47.09 16.84 -41.59
CA HIS A 350 46.86 15.65 -42.42
C HIS A 350 45.62 14.84 -42.02
N ALA A 351 44.82 14.43 -43.01
CA ALA A 351 43.54 13.73 -42.82
C ALA A 351 43.64 12.43 -41.99
N GLU A 352 44.77 11.71 -42.07
CA GLU A 352 44.99 10.49 -41.29
C GLU A 352 45.27 10.78 -39.80
N ILE A 353 45.86 11.94 -39.46
CA ILE A 353 46.04 12.41 -38.07
C ILE A 353 44.67 12.71 -37.46
N ILE A 354 43.82 13.43 -38.19
CA ILE A 354 42.44 13.76 -37.77
C ILE A 354 41.65 12.49 -37.48
N THR A 355 41.74 11.49 -38.36
CA THR A 355 41.03 10.22 -38.21
C THR A 355 41.53 9.45 -36.98
N SER A 356 42.85 9.43 -36.74
CA SER A 356 43.43 8.73 -35.58
C SER A 356 43.04 9.40 -34.26
N LEU A 357 43.06 10.74 -34.19
CA LEU A 357 42.60 11.50 -33.02
C LEU A 357 41.10 11.32 -32.76
N HIS A 358 40.27 11.32 -33.82
CA HIS A 358 38.83 11.08 -33.72
C HIS A 358 38.52 9.69 -33.15
N CYS A 359 39.30 8.68 -33.54
CA CYS A 359 39.16 7.32 -33.01
C CYS A 359 39.57 7.22 -31.54
N LEU A 360 40.68 7.86 -31.15
CA LEU A 360 41.09 7.92 -29.75
C LEU A 360 40.01 8.56 -28.88
N GLY A 361 39.44 9.69 -29.32
CA GLY A 361 38.32 10.35 -28.61
C GLY A 361 37.14 9.40 -28.37
N ARG A 362 36.74 8.62 -29.38
CA ARG A 362 35.66 7.62 -29.23
C ARG A 362 36.01 6.48 -28.27
N ILE A 363 37.26 6.00 -28.28
CA ILE A 363 37.70 4.92 -27.39
C ILE A 363 37.72 5.40 -25.93
N PHE A 364 38.23 6.61 -25.67
CA PHE A 364 38.20 7.19 -24.33
C PHE A 364 36.78 7.43 -23.83
N TYR A 365 35.87 7.87 -24.71
CA TYR A 365 34.45 7.99 -24.41
C TYR A 365 33.84 6.63 -24.00
N GLN A 366 34.12 5.56 -24.74
CA GLN A 366 33.67 4.19 -24.39
C GLN A 366 34.24 3.67 -23.07
N GLN A 367 35.37 4.20 -22.61
CA GLN A 367 35.96 3.88 -21.30
C GLN A 367 35.42 4.76 -20.16
N LEU A 368 34.41 5.61 -20.42
CA LEU A 368 33.87 6.60 -19.48
C LEU A 368 34.93 7.63 -19.01
N LYS A 369 36.01 7.80 -19.79
CA LYS A 369 37.09 8.78 -19.57
C LYS A 369 36.80 10.05 -20.36
N TYR A 370 35.82 10.80 -19.85
CA TYR A 370 35.22 11.91 -20.57
C TYR A 370 36.18 13.08 -20.82
N ASP A 371 37.08 13.38 -19.88
CA ASP A 371 38.02 14.50 -20.01
C ASP A 371 39.08 14.22 -21.10
N GLU A 372 39.60 13.00 -21.15
CA GLU A 372 40.51 12.57 -22.21
C GLU A 372 39.82 12.49 -23.57
N ALA A 373 38.57 12.01 -23.62
CA ALA A 373 37.77 12.01 -24.85
C ALA A 373 37.60 13.43 -25.38
N LEU A 374 37.20 14.35 -24.51
CA LEU A 374 37.00 15.76 -24.84
C LEU A 374 38.30 16.40 -25.36
N TYR A 375 39.44 16.10 -24.75
CA TYR A 375 40.76 16.58 -25.20
C TYR A 375 41.05 16.18 -26.66
N TYR A 376 40.81 14.93 -27.05
CA TYR A 376 41.04 14.47 -28.42
C TYR A 376 40.04 15.08 -29.42
N PHE A 377 38.75 15.16 -29.07
CA PHE A 377 37.76 15.78 -29.95
C PHE A 377 37.98 17.30 -30.12
N GLN A 378 38.47 18.00 -29.09
CA GLN A 378 38.84 19.41 -29.18
C GLN A 378 40.06 19.63 -30.09
N GLN A 379 41.06 18.73 -30.06
CA GLN A 379 42.18 18.80 -31.00
C GLN A 379 41.72 18.59 -32.44
N VAL A 380 40.84 17.61 -32.68
CA VAL A 380 40.23 17.38 -34.00
C VAL A 380 39.44 18.60 -34.46
N LEU A 381 38.66 19.22 -33.56
CA LEU A 381 37.91 20.43 -33.85
C LEU A 381 38.83 21.57 -34.26
N LYS A 382 39.92 21.80 -33.52
CA LYS A 382 40.90 22.86 -33.81
C LYS A 382 41.53 22.67 -35.19
N ILE A 383 42.03 21.47 -35.48
CA ILE A 383 42.66 21.16 -36.77
C ILE A 383 41.65 21.36 -37.92
N ARG A 384 40.40 20.91 -37.77
CA ARG A 384 39.38 21.10 -38.81
C ARG A 384 38.96 22.55 -38.99
N HIS A 385 38.91 23.33 -37.91
CA HIS A 385 38.61 24.76 -37.98
C HIS A 385 39.73 25.54 -38.68
N ASP A 386 40.99 25.15 -38.49
CA ASP A 386 42.14 25.76 -39.17
C ASP A 386 42.14 25.46 -40.69
N ILE A 387 41.66 24.28 -41.11
CA ILE A 387 41.57 23.85 -42.51
C ILE A 387 40.32 24.43 -43.22
N TYR A 388 39.19 24.51 -42.51
CA TYR A 388 37.91 24.96 -43.04
C TYR A 388 37.36 26.14 -42.22
N PRO A 389 37.74 27.38 -42.56
CA PRO A 389 37.31 28.58 -41.82
C PRO A 389 35.80 28.87 -41.95
N ASN A 390 35.18 28.38 -43.02
CA ASN A 390 33.74 28.45 -43.24
C ASN A 390 33.13 27.11 -42.85
N ASP A 391 32.18 27.11 -41.91
CA ASP A 391 31.56 25.95 -41.27
C ASP A 391 31.36 24.75 -42.22
N HIS A 392 32.29 23.81 -42.28
CA HIS A 392 32.17 22.64 -43.15
C HIS A 392 31.26 21.59 -42.49
N SER A 393 30.50 20.83 -43.29
CA SER A 393 29.63 19.72 -42.83
C SER A 393 30.32 18.67 -41.94
N SER A 394 31.65 18.64 -41.91
CA SER A 394 32.47 17.72 -41.12
C SER A 394 32.62 18.20 -39.65
N LEU A 395 32.31 19.46 -39.35
CA LEU A 395 32.32 20.02 -37.99
C LEU A 395 31.10 19.59 -37.18
N ALA A 396 29.94 19.39 -37.82
CA ALA A 396 28.71 18.98 -37.15
C ALA A 396 28.86 17.65 -36.39
N GLU A 397 29.58 16.68 -36.96
CA GLU A 397 29.86 15.39 -36.29
C GLU A 397 30.72 15.57 -35.04
N ILE A 398 31.68 16.50 -35.05
CA ILE A 398 32.56 16.73 -33.91
C ILE A 398 31.79 17.45 -32.80
N TYR A 399 30.98 18.46 -33.15
CA TYR A 399 30.12 19.14 -32.19
C TYR A 399 29.11 18.19 -31.53
N ASN A 400 28.51 17.26 -32.28
CA ASN A 400 27.64 16.23 -31.70
C ASN A 400 28.38 15.31 -30.71
N ASN A 401 29.59 14.87 -31.04
CA ASN A 401 30.38 14.02 -30.13
C ASN A 401 30.80 14.77 -28.86
N ILE A 402 31.15 16.06 -28.96
CA ILE A 402 31.44 16.91 -27.81
C ILE A 402 30.19 17.11 -26.95
N ALA A 403 29.04 17.38 -27.57
CA ALA A 403 27.77 17.57 -26.89
C ALA A 403 27.36 16.31 -26.11
N LEU A 404 27.51 15.12 -26.70
CA LEU A 404 27.23 13.84 -26.05
C LEU A 404 28.11 13.61 -24.81
N ILE A 405 29.41 13.95 -24.89
CA ILE A 405 30.32 13.87 -23.72
C ILE A 405 29.87 14.82 -22.61
N LEU A 406 29.49 16.05 -22.97
CA LEU A 406 29.04 17.05 -21.99
C LEU A 406 27.70 16.64 -21.36
N TYR A 407 26.80 16.03 -22.13
CA TYR A 407 25.55 15.45 -21.64
C TYR A 407 25.83 14.36 -20.60
N ASP A 408 26.72 13.41 -20.90
CA ASP A 408 27.09 12.34 -19.96
C ASP A 408 27.83 12.85 -18.70
N GLN A 409 28.49 14.01 -18.80
CA GLN A 409 29.07 14.71 -17.65
C GLN A 409 28.02 15.50 -16.82
N GLY A 410 26.75 15.51 -17.22
CA GLY A 410 25.68 16.29 -16.58
C GLY A 410 25.70 17.79 -16.89
N LYS A 411 26.53 18.24 -17.85
CA LYS A 411 26.64 19.65 -18.27
C LYS A 411 25.66 19.95 -19.40
N TYR A 412 24.37 19.91 -19.08
CA TYR A 412 23.28 19.97 -20.05
C TYR A 412 23.23 21.27 -20.85
N ASP A 413 23.48 22.43 -20.24
CA ASP A 413 23.46 23.72 -20.94
C ASP A 413 24.57 23.83 -22.00
N ASP A 414 25.77 23.35 -21.67
CA ASP A 414 26.89 23.34 -22.63
C ASP A 414 26.63 22.33 -23.75
N ALA A 415 26.11 21.13 -23.42
CA ALA A 415 25.74 20.12 -24.40
C ALA A 415 24.71 20.67 -25.41
N LEU A 416 23.67 21.35 -24.92
CA LEU A 416 22.62 21.94 -25.73
C LEU A 416 23.19 22.99 -26.72
N GLN A 417 24.13 23.83 -26.28
CA GLN A 417 24.80 24.79 -27.16
C GLN A 417 25.55 24.10 -28.31
N PHE A 418 26.28 23.01 -28.02
CA PHE A 418 27.02 22.28 -29.05
C PHE A 418 26.09 21.50 -30.00
N TYR A 419 25.01 20.91 -29.50
CA TYR A 419 23.97 20.30 -30.36
C TYR A 419 23.30 21.33 -31.27
N HIS A 420 23.01 22.56 -30.79
CA HIS A 420 22.46 23.62 -31.64
C HIS A 420 23.44 24.08 -32.73
N LYS A 421 24.75 24.19 -32.40
CA LYS A 421 25.79 24.49 -33.40
C LYS A 421 25.84 23.40 -34.48
N ALA A 422 25.80 22.13 -34.08
CA ALA A 422 25.76 21.01 -35.01
C ALA A 422 24.50 21.03 -35.88
N LEU A 423 23.33 21.24 -35.28
CA LEU A 423 22.05 21.30 -35.99
C LEU A 423 22.04 22.43 -37.03
N LYS A 424 22.54 23.62 -36.69
CA LYS A 424 22.62 24.76 -37.60
C LYS A 424 23.47 24.43 -38.84
N ILE A 425 24.67 23.87 -38.62
CA ILE A 425 25.54 23.44 -39.73
C ILE A 425 24.86 22.38 -40.60
N ILE A 426 24.12 21.44 -40.00
CA ILE A 426 23.40 20.43 -40.78
C ILE A 426 22.26 21.07 -41.60
N GLN A 427 21.52 22.03 -41.04
CA GLN A 427 20.44 22.73 -41.73
C GLN A 427 20.93 23.61 -42.89
N ASP A 428 22.11 24.23 -42.75
CA ASP A 428 22.68 25.10 -43.77
C ASP A 428 23.19 24.30 -45.00
N PHE A 429 23.61 23.04 -44.80
CA PHE A 429 24.22 22.22 -45.86
C PHE A 429 23.29 21.18 -46.50
N TYR A 430 22.24 20.75 -45.80
CA TYR A 430 21.38 19.65 -46.24
C TYR A 430 19.91 20.08 -46.33
N PRO A 431 19.13 19.48 -47.26
CA PRO A 431 17.69 19.74 -47.36
C PRO A 431 16.95 19.46 -46.04
N SER A 432 15.81 20.11 -45.84
CA SER A 432 15.00 20.02 -44.61
C SER A 432 14.57 18.61 -44.22
N ASP A 433 14.53 17.68 -45.17
CA ASP A 433 14.18 16.27 -44.97
C ASP A 433 15.45 15.40 -44.88
N TYR A 434 16.51 15.84 -44.20
CA TYR A 434 17.72 15.03 -44.01
C TYR A 434 17.71 14.31 -42.66
N THR A 435 17.97 13.00 -42.64
CA THR A 435 17.91 12.16 -41.41
C THR A 435 18.81 12.64 -40.28
N LYS A 436 19.91 13.36 -40.56
CA LYS A 436 20.73 13.92 -39.47
C LYS A 436 20.07 15.09 -38.74
N ILE A 437 19.08 15.74 -39.34
CA ILE A 437 18.28 16.81 -38.71
C ILE A 437 17.35 16.19 -37.66
N SER A 438 16.62 15.11 -37.99
CA SER A 438 15.75 14.41 -37.03
C SER A 438 16.55 13.84 -35.86
N ASN A 439 17.72 13.24 -36.12
CA ASN A 439 18.59 12.74 -35.05
C ASN A 439 19.05 13.87 -34.12
N SER A 440 19.50 14.99 -34.67
CA SER A 440 19.98 16.12 -33.85
C SER A 440 18.86 16.75 -33.01
N LEU A 441 17.64 16.84 -33.57
CA LEU A 441 16.46 17.28 -32.82
C LEU A 441 16.06 16.31 -31.69
N ASN A 442 16.19 15.00 -31.92
CA ASN A 442 15.97 14.00 -30.88
C ASN A 442 16.99 14.13 -29.74
N GLU A 443 18.28 14.29 -30.05
CA GLU A 443 19.32 14.51 -29.02
C GLU A 443 19.06 15.79 -28.20
N ILE A 444 18.66 16.88 -28.86
CA ILE A 444 18.25 18.12 -28.18
C ILE A 444 17.05 17.87 -27.25
N GLY A 445 16.05 17.12 -27.72
CA GLY A 445 14.89 16.73 -26.91
C GLY A 445 15.27 15.94 -25.66
N VAL A 446 16.24 15.02 -25.76
CA VAL A 446 16.74 14.24 -24.60
C VAL A 446 17.43 15.15 -23.58
N VAL A 447 18.26 16.10 -24.04
CA VAL A 447 18.91 17.07 -23.13
C VAL A 447 17.88 17.95 -22.43
N LEU A 448 16.89 18.47 -23.16
CA LEU A 448 15.81 19.30 -22.60
C LEU A 448 14.95 18.52 -21.60
N TYR A 449 14.70 17.23 -21.85
CA TYR A 449 14.01 16.35 -20.93
C TYR A 449 14.79 16.19 -19.61
N GLN A 450 16.11 15.98 -19.65
CA GLN A 450 16.93 15.93 -18.43
C GLN A 450 16.96 17.26 -17.66
N GLN A 451 16.70 18.38 -18.33
CA GLN A 451 16.53 19.69 -17.69
C GLN A 451 15.10 19.92 -17.14
N LEU A 452 14.22 18.91 -17.20
CA LEU A 452 12.80 19.00 -16.82
C LEU A 452 11.99 20.01 -17.66
N LYS A 453 12.50 20.40 -18.84
CA LYS A 453 11.82 21.30 -19.79
C LYS A 453 10.93 20.49 -20.74
N TYR A 454 9.87 19.91 -20.19
CA TYR A 454 9.06 18.92 -20.89
C TYR A 454 8.38 19.43 -22.18
N ASP A 455 7.89 20.68 -22.19
CA ASP A 455 7.20 21.22 -23.37
C ASP A 455 8.18 21.48 -24.54
N GLU A 456 9.36 22.04 -24.26
CA GLU A 456 10.41 22.24 -25.26
C GLU A 456 10.97 20.90 -25.77
N ALA A 457 11.09 19.90 -24.88
CA ALA A 457 11.50 18.55 -25.25
C ALA A 457 10.47 17.89 -26.19
N LEU A 458 9.17 18.02 -25.88
CA LEU A 458 8.09 17.51 -26.74
C LEU A 458 8.11 18.16 -28.12
N ASP A 459 8.32 19.48 -28.21
CA ASP A 459 8.44 20.18 -29.49
C ASP A 459 9.62 19.65 -30.32
N ALA A 460 10.78 19.45 -29.70
CA ALA A 460 11.96 18.89 -30.35
C ALA A 460 11.70 17.45 -30.85
N PHE A 461 11.11 16.60 -30.00
CA PHE A 461 10.77 15.22 -30.37
C PHE A 461 9.69 15.14 -31.45
N HIS A 462 8.63 15.96 -31.38
CA HIS A 462 7.59 15.99 -32.41
C HIS A 462 8.13 16.42 -33.78
N ASN A 463 9.03 17.41 -33.80
CA ASN A 463 9.69 17.83 -35.03
C ASN A 463 10.60 16.71 -35.58
N ALA A 464 11.34 16.01 -34.73
CA ALA A 464 12.14 14.85 -35.12
C ALA A 464 11.26 13.72 -35.72
N VAL A 465 10.15 13.38 -35.04
CA VAL A 465 9.17 12.38 -35.51
C VAL A 465 8.58 12.79 -36.87
N LYS A 466 8.20 14.06 -37.04
CA LYS A 466 7.59 14.58 -38.29
C LYS A 466 8.52 14.46 -39.50
N ILE A 467 9.81 14.77 -39.31
CA ILE A 467 10.82 14.63 -40.36
C ILE A 467 11.05 13.14 -40.67
N GLN A 468 11.16 12.31 -39.64
CA GLN A 468 11.41 10.88 -39.79
C GLN A 468 10.24 10.14 -40.46
N ASP A 469 8.99 10.51 -40.15
CA ASP A 469 7.80 9.87 -40.73
C ASP A 469 7.67 10.17 -42.25
N LYS A 470 8.19 11.32 -42.71
CA LYS A 470 8.22 11.69 -44.14
C LYS A 470 9.28 10.93 -44.96
N LEU A 471 10.40 10.53 -44.35
CA LEU A 471 11.60 10.07 -45.04
C LEU A 471 11.60 8.59 -45.52
N CYS A 472 10.44 7.95 -45.55
CA CYS A 472 10.39 6.51 -45.36
C CYS A 472 10.79 5.62 -46.56
N SER A 473 11.90 4.88 -46.41
CA SER A 473 11.98 3.45 -46.78
C SER A 473 13.06 2.65 -46.01
N THR A 474 14.00 3.28 -45.31
CA THR A 474 15.19 2.57 -44.76
C THR A 474 15.44 2.67 -43.24
N SER A 475 14.81 3.57 -42.45
CA SER A 475 14.98 3.56 -40.97
C SER A 475 13.69 3.80 -40.15
N ARG A 476 12.82 2.78 -40.14
CA ARG A 476 11.57 2.76 -39.34
C ARG A 476 11.78 2.43 -37.85
N ILE A 477 12.96 1.94 -37.46
CA ILE A 477 13.31 1.64 -36.05
C ILE A 477 13.63 2.94 -35.28
N ASP A 478 14.33 3.89 -35.90
CA ASP A 478 14.61 5.20 -35.28
C ASP A 478 13.31 5.95 -34.94
N LEU A 479 12.30 5.83 -35.82
CA LEU A 479 10.97 6.38 -35.57
C LEU A 479 10.31 5.76 -34.32
N ALA A 480 10.50 4.46 -34.07
CA ALA A 480 9.98 3.82 -32.86
C ALA A 480 10.65 4.39 -31.61
N ASN A 481 11.97 4.58 -31.63
CA ASN A 481 12.71 5.19 -30.52
C ASN A 481 12.24 6.64 -30.24
N TYR A 482 12.01 7.43 -31.29
CA TYR A 482 11.52 8.80 -31.12
C TYR A 482 10.11 8.84 -30.53
N LEU A 483 9.23 7.92 -30.96
CA LEU A 483 7.90 7.76 -30.38
C LEU A 483 7.97 7.31 -28.91
N SER A 484 8.92 6.44 -28.55
CA SER A 484 9.16 6.06 -27.15
C SER A 484 9.64 7.22 -26.29
N ASN A 485 10.48 8.11 -26.81
CA ASN A 485 10.91 9.33 -26.11
C ASN A 485 9.74 10.29 -25.88
N VAL A 486 8.87 10.48 -26.88
CA VAL A 486 7.60 11.25 -26.71
C VAL A 486 6.73 10.62 -25.63
N GLY A 487 6.59 9.28 -25.66
CA GLY A 487 5.85 8.53 -24.65
C GLY A 487 6.38 8.75 -23.23
N LEU A 488 7.72 8.77 -23.06
CA LEU A 488 8.38 8.99 -21.78
C LEU A 488 8.06 10.37 -21.19
N VAL A 489 8.20 11.43 -21.99
CA VAL A 489 7.90 12.79 -21.53
C VAL A 489 6.42 12.94 -21.13
N LEU A 490 5.52 12.35 -21.91
CA LEU A 490 4.08 12.37 -21.59
C LEU A 490 3.74 11.57 -20.33
N TYR A 491 4.46 10.47 -20.06
CA TYR A 491 4.32 9.70 -18.82
C TYR A 491 4.70 10.55 -17.61
N ASP A 492 5.84 11.25 -17.64
CA ASP A 492 6.30 12.10 -16.54
C ASP A 492 5.44 13.36 -16.34
N GLN A 493 4.75 13.83 -17.40
CA GLN A 493 3.70 14.86 -17.28
C GLN A 493 2.37 14.33 -16.70
N GLY A 494 2.25 13.03 -16.41
CA GLY A 494 1.02 12.40 -15.92
C GLY A 494 -0.05 12.17 -17.01
N LYS A 495 0.29 12.37 -18.30
CA LYS A 495 -0.62 12.17 -19.45
C LYS A 495 -0.58 10.71 -19.92
N TYR A 496 -1.04 9.81 -19.05
CA TYR A 496 -0.92 8.36 -19.24
C TYR A 496 -1.61 7.84 -20.52
N ASP A 497 -2.79 8.36 -20.88
CA ASP A 497 -3.51 7.91 -22.09
C ASP A 497 -2.79 8.26 -23.39
N GLU A 498 -2.20 9.45 -23.45
CA GLU A 498 -1.42 9.89 -24.62
C GLU A 498 -0.10 9.12 -24.69
N SER A 499 0.60 8.99 -23.56
CA SER A 499 1.82 8.17 -23.44
C SER A 499 1.60 6.74 -23.93
N LEU A 500 0.50 6.10 -23.50
CA LEU A 500 0.15 4.74 -23.90
C LEU A 500 -0.03 4.61 -25.41
N ARG A 501 -0.63 5.61 -26.08
CA ARG A 501 -0.80 5.62 -27.55
C ARG A 501 0.55 5.66 -28.26
N PHE A 502 1.48 6.50 -27.80
CA PHE A 502 2.81 6.62 -28.40
C PHE A 502 3.64 5.35 -28.19
N TYR A 503 3.64 4.78 -26.98
CA TYR A 503 4.33 3.52 -26.72
C TYR A 503 3.73 2.33 -27.47
N LYS A 504 2.40 2.21 -27.58
CA LYS A 504 1.76 1.16 -28.42
C LYS A 504 2.12 1.33 -29.90
N ARG A 505 2.19 2.56 -30.41
CA ARG A 505 2.64 2.84 -31.79
C ARG A 505 4.11 2.47 -32.00
N ALA A 506 4.97 2.80 -31.04
CA ALA A 506 6.38 2.43 -31.05
C ALA A 506 6.55 0.89 -31.05
N LEU A 507 5.86 0.20 -30.15
CA LEU A 507 5.88 -1.26 -30.04
C LEU A 507 5.42 -1.93 -31.34
N ASN A 508 4.30 -1.49 -31.93
CA ASN A 508 3.80 -2.02 -33.21
C ASN A 508 4.78 -1.84 -34.36
N LEU A 509 5.54 -0.73 -34.39
CA LEU A 509 6.59 -0.52 -35.39
C LEU A 509 7.76 -1.47 -35.14
N THR A 510 8.20 -1.62 -33.90
CA THR A 510 9.30 -2.52 -33.53
C THR A 510 8.95 -3.98 -33.88
N GLU A 511 7.77 -4.47 -33.48
CA GLU A 511 7.30 -5.85 -33.75
C GLU A 511 7.10 -6.16 -35.25
N LYS A 512 6.81 -5.14 -36.07
CA LYS A 512 6.61 -5.31 -37.51
C LYS A 512 7.92 -5.52 -38.27
N TYR A 513 9.01 -4.92 -37.80
CA TYR A 513 10.29 -4.87 -38.53
C TYR A 513 11.42 -5.66 -37.87
N LEU A 514 11.27 -6.04 -36.59
CA LEU A 514 12.20 -6.90 -35.86
C LEU A 514 11.50 -8.23 -35.49
N PRO A 515 12.27 -9.32 -35.31
CA PRO A 515 11.70 -10.57 -34.81
C PRO A 515 10.96 -10.34 -33.48
N LEU A 516 9.84 -11.04 -33.26
CA LEU A 516 9.04 -10.91 -32.02
C LEU A 516 9.79 -11.24 -30.73
N ASP A 517 10.97 -11.87 -30.85
CA ASP A 517 11.86 -12.21 -29.76
C ASP A 517 13.03 -11.20 -29.59
N ASP A 518 13.03 -10.06 -30.29
CA ASP A 518 14.12 -9.09 -30.19
C ASP A 518 14.14 -8.40 -28.81
N LEU A 519 15.33 -8.25 -28.24
CA LEU A 519 15.53 -7.63 -26.93
C LEU A 519 15.11 -6.14 -26.93
N SER A 520 15.10 -5.47 -28.08
CA SER A 520 14.66 -4.08 -28.20
C SER A 520 13.17 -3.88 -27.90
N ILE A 521 12.37 -4.95 -27.88
CA ILE A 521 10.93 -4.93 -27.58
C ILE A 521 10.67 -4.83 -26.07
N VAL A 522 11.62 -5.30 -25.25
CA VAL A 522 11.46 -5.49 -23.81
C VAL A 522 11.19 -4.19 -23.05
N GLU A 523 11.89 -3.10 -23.40
CA GLU A 523 11.69 -1.80 -22.74
C GLU A 523 10.33 -1.21 -23.07
N GLY A 524 9.88 -1.32 -24.33
CA GLY A 524 8.54 -0.90 -24.74
C GLY A 524 7.43 -1.64 -24.01
N LEU A 525 7.55 -2.97 -23.84
CA LEU A 525 6.60 -3.77 -23.04
C LEU A 525 6.59 -3.32 -21.58
N THR A 526 7.76 -3.05 -21.01
CA THR A 526 7.91 -2.67 -19.60
C THR A 526 7.30 -1.30 -19.34
N SER A 527 7.54 -0.30 -20.20
CA SER A 527 6.91 1.03 -20.11
C SER A 527 5.39 0.98 -20.26
N ILE A 528 4.86 0.16 -21.18
CA ILE A 528 3.42 -0.04 -21.32
C ILE A 528 2.84 -0.67 -20.05
N GLY A 529 3.52 -1.68 -19.49
CA GLY A 529 3.13 -2.32 -18.23
C GLY A 529 3.01 -1.31 -17.08
N TYR A 530 4.00 -0.43 -16.92
CA TYR A 530 3.95 0.64 -15.91
C TYR A 530 2.78 1.60 -16.10
N ILE A 531 2.55 2.07 -17.33
CA ILE A 531 1.43 2.98 -17.64
C ILE A 531 0.09 2.34 -17.30
N LEU A 532 -0.08 1.06 -17.65
CA LEU A 532 -1.32 0.32 -17.36
C LEU A 532 -1.52 0.10 -15.86
N CYS A 533 -0.44 -0.08 -15.09
CA CYS A 533 -0.49 -0.17 -13.63
C CYS A 533 -1.02 1.15 -13.02
N HIS A 534 -0.54 2.30 -13.49
CA HIS A 534 -1.06 3.61 -13.08
C HIS A 534 -2.52 3.87 -13.49
N GLN A 535 -3.01 3.20 -14.52
CA GLN A 535 -4.42 3.25 -14.93
C GLN A 535 -5.31 2.21 -14.22
N GLU A 536 -4.78 1.50 -13.22
CA GLU A 536 -5.45 0.40 -12.50
C GLU A 536 -5.90 -0.77 -13.41
N LYS A 537 -5.33 -0.87 -14.62
CA LYS A 537 -5.56 -1.99 -15.56
C LYS A 537 -4.57 -3.12 -15.28
N LEU A 538 -4.75 -3.75 -14.13
CA LEU A 538 -3.77 -4.69 -13.55
C LEU A 538 -3.58 -5.96 -14.39
N ASP A 539 -4.63 -6.52 -15.00
CA ASP A 539 -4.52 -7.73 -15.84
C ASP A 539 -3.71 -7.48 -17.12
N GLU A 540 -4.00 -6.39 -17.83
CA GLU A 540 -3.21 -6.02 -19.02
C GLU A 540 -1.76 -5.71 -18.63
N SER A 541 -1.55 -4.98 -17.52
CA SER A 541 -0.20 -4.69 -17.01
C SER A 541 0.60 -5.97 -16.72
N PHE A 542 -0.05 -6.97 -16.10
CA PHE A 542 0.55 -8.27 -15.82
C PHE A 542 1.04 -8.95 -17.11
N ASP A 543 0.22 -9.00 -18.16
CA ASP A 543 0.59 -9.64 -19.43
C ASP A 543 1.82 -9.00 -20.07
N PHE A 544 1.90 -7.66 -20.07
CA PHE A 544 3.04 -6.93 -20.62
C PHE A 544 4.33 -7.17 -19.81
N HIS A 545 4.27 -7.11 -18.47
CA HIS A 545 5.43 -7.40 -17.61
C HIS A 545 5.84 -8.88 -17.66
N TYR A 546 4.89 -9.80 -17.78
CA TYR A 546 5.17 -11.23 -17.88
C TYR A 546 5.82 -11.58 -19.22
N ARG A 547 5.35 -11.00 -20.33
CA ARG A 547 6.00 -11.13 -21.64
C ARG A 547 7.42 -10.55 -21.64
N SER A 548 7.62 -9.39 -21.00
CA SER A 548 8.95 -8.79 -20.79
C SER A 548 9.87 -9.71 -19.98
N LEU A 549 9.34 -10.37 -18.93
CA LEU A 549 10.09 -11.34 -18.11
C LEU A 549 10.53 -12.56 -18.94
N GLN A 550 9.64 -13.14 -19.73
CA GLN A 550 9.94 -14.30 -20.59
C GLN A 550 11.04 -14.01 -21.59
N LEU A 551 10.99 -12.84 -22.24
CA LEU A 551 12.03 -12.41 -23.18
C LEU A 551 13.37 -12.19 -22.47
N ARG A 552 13.38 -11.52 -21.32
CA ARG A 552 14.61 -11.32 -20.52
C ARG A 552 15.23 -12.66 -20.10
N GLN A 553 14.42 -13.63 -19.68
CA GLN A 553 14.90 -14.98 -19.28
C GLN A 553 15.44 -15.81 -20.45
N LYS A 554 14.98 -15.57 -21.68
CA LYS A 554 15.43 -16.29 -22.87
C LYS A 554 16.84 -15.87 -23.31
N TYR A 555 17.16 -14.58 -23.21
CA TYR A 555 18.40 -14.00 -23.75
C TYR A 555 19.45 -13.65 -22.70
N HIS A 556 19.05 -13.48 -21.43
CA HIS A 556 19.96 -13.16 -20.35
C HIS A 556 20.04 -14.31 -19.33
N PRO A 557 21.18 -14.44 -18.63
CA PRO A 557 21.28 -15.37 -17.52
C PRO A 557 20.23 -15.02 -16.46
N ALA A 558 19.74 -16.03 -15.74
CA ALA A 558 18.73 -15.87 -14.68
C ALA A 558 19.12 -14.90 -13.56
N THR A 559 20.40 -14.54 -13.49
CA THR A 559 20.99 -13.60 -12.53
C THR A 559 20.86 -12.13 -12.96
N TYR A 560 20.33 -11.84 -14.15
CA TYR A 560 20.24 -10.48 -14.67
C TYR A 560 19.32 -9.59 -13.84
N ILE A 561 19.81 -8.42 -13.40
CA ILE A 561 19.11 -7.55 -12.43
C ILE A 561 17.71 -7.12 -12.88
N ASN A 562 17.49 -6.93 -14.18
CA ASN A 562 16.20 -6.55 -14.74
C ASN A 562 15.16 -7.69 -14.74
N ILE A 563 15.58 -8.94 -14.52
CA ILE A 563 14.66 -10.05 -14.21
C ILE A 563 14.09 -9.86 -12.80
N ILE A 564 14.93 -9.44 -11.84
CA ILE A 564 14.51 -9.16 -10.45
C ILE A 564 13.45 -8.03 -10.43
N ASN A 565 13.70 -6.95 -11.18
CA ASN A 565 12.76 -5.83 -11.28
C ASN A 565 11.40 -6.25 -11.85
N ASN A 566 11.39 -7.09 -12.90
CA ASN A 566 10.13 -7.62 -13.44
C ASN A 566 9.41 -8.53 -12.43
N LEU A 567 10.14 -9.41 -11.73
CA LEU A 567 9.55 -10.27 -10.69
C LEU A 567 8.93 -9.41 -9.56
N ASN A 568 9.63 -8.38 -9.09
CA ASN A 568 9.09 -7.48 -8.08
C ASN A 568 7.83 -6.75 -8.57
N MET A 569 7.81 -6.29 -9.83
CA MET A 569 6.62 -5.61 -10.39
C MET A 569 5.43 -6.56 -10.53
N LEU A 570 5.65 -7.78 -11.01
CA LEU A 570 4.62 -8.83 -11.06
C LEU A 570 4.10 -9.18 -9.65
N GLY A 571 4.99 -9.21 -8.66
CA GLY A 571 4.62 -9.36 -7.26
C GLY A 571 3.75 -8.20 -6.75
N CYS A 572 4.06 -6.97 -7.14
CA CYS A 572 3.28 -5.77 -6.80
C CYS A 572 1.88 -5.83 -7.42
N ILE A 573 1.78 -6.13 -8.71
CA ILE A 573 0.52 -6.26 -9.44
C ILE A 573 -0.36 -7.34 -8.80
N ARG A 574 0.20 -8.54 -8.53
CA ARG A 574 -0.55 -9.62 -7.87
C ARG A 574 -0.98 -9.27 -6.45
N ASN A 575 -0.18 -8.50 -5.70
CA ASN A 575 -0.56 -7.99 -4.38
C ASN A 575 -1.75 -7.01 -4.46
N GLN A 576 -1.77 -6.12 -5.45
CA GLN A 576 -2.89 -5.20 -5.69
C GLN A 576 -4.17 -5.95 -6.13
N GLN A 577 -4.02 -7.08 -6.83
CA GLN A 577 -5.13 -7.99 -7.19
C GLN A 577 -5.58 -8.91 -6.05
N GLU A 578 -5.04 -8.75 -4.84
CA GLU A 578 -5.28 -9.63 -3.67
C GLU A 578 -4.90 -11.10 -3.88
N GLN A 579 -4.09 -11.41 -4.91
CA GLN A 579 -3.58 -12.75 -5.21
C GLN A 579 -2.28 -12.99 -4.46
N TYR A 580 -2.39 -13.11 -3.13
CA TYR A 580 -1.24 -13.03 -2.26
C TYR A 580 -0.25 -14.21 -2.35
N GLU A 581 -0.67 -15.40 -2.79
CA GLU A 581 0.24 -16.54 -2.93
C GLU A 581 1.17 -16.39 -4.14
N GLU A 582 0.63 -15.96 -5.28
CA GLU A 582 1.43 -15.67 -6.48
C GLU A 582 2.40 -14.51 -6.26
N ALA A 583 1.93 -13.45 -5.60
CA ALA A 583 2.78 -12.32 -5.23
C ALA A 583 3.97 -12.77 -4.36
N LEU A 584 3.73 -13.70 -3.43
CA LEU A 584 4.77 -14.22 -2.55
C LEU A 584 5.82 -15.03 -3.34
N ASP A 585 5.42 -15.85 -4.31
CA ASP A 585 6.35 -16.57 -5.19
C ASP A 585 7.27 -15.61 -5.94
N PHE A 586 6.69 -14.59 -6.57
CA PHE A 586 7.46 -13.60 -7.33
C PHE A 586 8.47 -12.85 -6.46
N TYR A 587 8.07 -12.37 -5.28
CA TYR A 587 8.98 -11.68 -4.36
C TYR A 587 10.06 -12.61 -3.80
N GLN A 588 9.75 -13.87 -3.48
CA GLN A 588 10.74 -14.83 -3.00
C GLN A 588 11.76 -15.18 -4.09
N ARG A 589 11.33 -15.33 -5.34
CA ARG A 589 12.24 -15.56 -6.48
C ARG A 589 13.16 -14.37 -6.69
N ALA A 590 12.61 -13.15 -6.65
CA ALA A 590 13.40 -11.92 -6.74
C ALA A 590 14.44 -11.83 -5.60
N LEU A 591 14.04 -12.12 -4.36
CA LEU A 591 14.93 -12.12 -3.20
C LEU A 591 16.04 -13.17 -3.31
N ARG A 592 15.73 -14.40 -3.72
CA ARG A 592 16.73 -15.48 -3.92
C ARG A 592 17.78 -15.09 -4.96
N ILE A 593 17.36 -14.52 -6.09
CA ILE A 593 18.28 -14.08 -7.14
C ILE A 593 19.16 -12.93 -6.63
N ARG A 594 18.58 -11.98 -5.88
CA ARG A 594 19.32 -10.84 -5.32
C ARG A 594 20.38 -11.28 -4.31
N VAL A 595 20.00 -12.05 -3.29
CA VAL A 595 20.92 -12.52 -2.24
C VAL A 595 22.05 -13.40 -2.81
N ALA A 596 21.78 -14.25 -3.80
CA ALA A 596 22.78 -15.16 -4.34
C ALA A 596 23.82 -14.48 -5.26
N ASN A 597 23.45 -13.39 -5.93
CA ASN A 597 24.27 -12.82 -7.02
C ASN A 597 24.70 -11.36 -6.78
N TYR A 598 24.06 -10.65 -5.85
CA TYR A 598 24.33 -9.25 -5.56
C TYR A 598 24.49 -9.07 -4.03
N PRO A 599 25.56 -9.60 -3.43
CA PRO A 599 25.76 -9.55 -1.97
C PRO A 599 25.93 -8.12 -1.45
N ASP A 600 26.37 -7.19 -2.29
CA ASP A 600 26.51 -5.77 -1.95
C ASP A 600 25.18 -4.97 -2.09
N ASP A 601 24.11 -5.58 -2.62
CA ASP A 601 22.80 -4.94 -2.86
C ASP A 601 21.88 -5.00 -1.62
N THR A 602 22.45 -4.72 -0.46
CA THR A 602 21.85 -4.92 0.86
C THR A 602 20.55 -4.15 1.05
N ILE A 603 20.47 -2.90 0.59
CA ILE A 603 19.27 -2.08 0.74
C ILE A 603 18.06 -2.64 -0.03
N ASN A 604 18.29 -3.11 -1.24
CA ASN A 604 17.24 -3.67 -2.07
C ASN A 604 16.83 -5.07 -1.59
N VAL A 605 17.70 -5.79 -0.88
CA VAL A 605 17.30 -6.98 -0.10
C VAL A 605 16.31 -6.58 0.99
N ALA A 606 16.60 -5.52 1.75
CA ALA A 606 15.68 -5.03 2.78
C ALA A 606 14.31 -4.59 2.22
N ILE A 607 14.28 -3.91 1.07
CA ILE A 607 13.02 -3.54 0.39
C ILE A 607 12.19 -4.79 0.03
N ASN A 608 12.83 -5.82 -0.54
CA ASN A 608 12.15 -7.08 -0.84
C ASN A 608 11.60 -7.77 0.42
N LEU A 609 12.35 -7.75 1.52
CA LEU A 609 11.90 -8.30 2.81
C LEU A 609 10.68 -7.52 3.34
N VAL A 610 10.67 -6.19 3.26
CA VAL A 610 9.51 -5.36 3.64
C VAL A 610 8.28 -5.71 2.81
N ASN A 611 8.42 -5.83 1.48
CA ASN A 611 7.30 -6.19 0.60
C ASN A 611 6.72 -7.58 0.93
N ILE A 612 7.58 -8.55 1.26
CA ILE A 612 7.15 -9.88 1.72
C ILE A 612 6.45 -9.78 3.09
N GLY A 613 6.99 -8.97 4.00
CA GLY A 613 6.38 -8.69 5.30
C GLY A 613 4.97 -8.09 5.16
N GLU A 614 4.78 -7.11 4.27
CA GLU A 614 3.49 -6.46 4.02
C GLU A 614 2.45 -7.45 3.50
N LEU A 615 2.87 -8.32 2.58
CA LEU A 615 2.03 -9.37 2.03
C LEU A 615 1.58 -10.37 3.12
N LEU A 616 2.51 -10.79 3.98
CA LEU A 616 2.20 -11.68 5.10
C LEU A 616 1.32 -11.00 6.15
N PHE A 617 1.50 -9.70 6.38
CA PHE A 617 0.64 -8.90 7.24
C PHE A 617 -0.79 -8.85 6.72
N LYS A 618 -1.01 -8.63 5.41
CA LYS A 618 -2.35 -8.68 4.78
C LYS A 618 -2.99 -10.07 4.89
N GLN A 619 -2.20 -11.14 4.82
CA GLN A 619 -2.64 -12.52 5.07
C GLN A 619 -2.89 -12.83 6.58
N LYS A 620 -2.77 -11.84 7.47
CA LYS A 620 -2.85 -11.99 8.95
C LYS A 620 -1.81 -12.97 9.54
N LYS A 621 -0.73 -13.25 8.82
CA LYS A 621 0.40 -14.09 9.27
C LYS A 621 1.45 -13.23 9.99
N TYR A 622 1.02 -12.61 11.10
CA TYR A 622 1.77 -11.56 11.79
C TYR A 622 3.16 -12.00 12.29
N ASP A 623 3.32 -13.21 12.83
CA ASP A 623 4.62 -13.66 13.34
C ASP A 623 5.67 -13.79 12.25
N ARG A 624 5.27 -14.29 11.06
CA ARG A 624 6.17 -14.34 9.91
C ARG A 624 6.45 -12.95 9.37
N ALA A 625 5.44 -12.07 9.31
CA ALA A 625 5.65 -10.69 8.87
C ALA A 625 6.70 -9.96 9.73
N LEU A 626 6.64 -10.15 11.06
CA LEU A 626 7.63 -9.60 12.00
C LEU A 626 9.05 -10.08 11.71
N GLU A 627 9.25 -11.36 11.41
CA GLU A 627 10.57 -11.91 11.06
C GLU A 627 11.16 -11.17 9.84
N TYR A 628 10.37 -10.99 8.79
CA TYR A 628 10.81 -10.28 7.58
C TYR A 628 11.07 -8.79 7.85
N TYR A 629 10.20 -8.11 8.59
CA TYR A 629 10.40 -6.70 8.92
C TYR A 629 11.60 -6.46 9.84
N GLN A 630 11.84 -7.33 10.82
CA GLN A 630 13.00 -7.22 11.71
C GLN A 630 14.31 -7.46 10.96
N ASN A 631 14.34 -8.46 10.07
CA ASN A 631 15.50 -8.70 9.20
C ASN A 631 15.75 -7.50 8.27
N ALA A 632 14.70 -6.91 7.71
CA ALA A 632 14.83 -5.69 6.90
C ALA A 632 15.35 -4.51 7.72
N LEU A 633 14.85 -4.33 8.94
CA LEU A 633 15.23 -3.25 9.85
C LEU A 633 16.72 -3.32 10.19
N ILE A 634 17.24 -4.51 10.53
CA ILE A 634 18.68 -4.71 10.83
C ILE A 634 19.54 -4.27 9.65
N ILE A 635 19.20 -4.73 8.44
CA ILE A 635 19.95 -4.35 7.22
C ILE A 635 19.88 -2.83 6.97
N GLN A 636 18.71 -2.22 7.17
CA GLN A 636 18.53 -0.78 6.97
C GLN A 636 19.30 0.06 8.01
N GLU A 637 19.33 -0.36 9.27
CA GLU A 637 20.10 0.30 10.34
C GLU A 637 21.61 0.21 10.06
N ASP A 638 22.10 -0.93 9.58
CA ASP A 638 23.49 -1.11 9.16
C ASP A 638 23.85 -0.22 7.96
N CYS A 639 22.94 -0.09 6.98
CA CYS A 639 23.16 0.72 5.78
C CYS A 639 23.03 2.22 6.03
N TYR A 640 22.18 2.64 6.97
CA TYR A 640 21.90 4.04 7.28
C TYR A 640 22.09 4.36 8.78
N PRO A 641 23.35 4.45 9.27
CA PRO A 641 23.63 4.66 10.69
C PRO A 641 23.11 6.00 11.24
N TYR A 642 22.91 6.99 10.36
CA TYR A 642 22.46 8.34 10.71
C TYR A 642 20.94 8.55 10.54
N GLY A 643 20.18 7.48 10.29
CA GLY A 643 18.74 7.54 10.09
C GLY A 643 18.33 7.69 8.62
N HIS A 644 17.27 6.98 8.23
CA HIS A 644 16.69 7.01 6.90
C HIS A 644 15.19 6.68 6.95
N ILE A 645 14.39 7.20 6.02
CA ILE A 645 12.93 7.00 5.98
C ILE A 645 12.53 5.52 5.92
N SER A 646 13.37 4.67 5.29
CA SER A 646 13.14 3.23 5.23
C SER A 646 13.13 2.55 6.60
N ILE A 647 13.99 2.99 7.53
CA ILE A 647 14.03 2.49 8.91
C ILE A 647 12.71 2.84 9.60
N VAL A 648 12.26 4.08 9.45
CA VAL A 648 11.01 4.57 10.04
C VAL A 648 9.80 3.77 9.54
N ASN A 649 9.72 3.51 8.23
CA ASN A 649 8.65 2.71 7.64
C ASN A 649 8.66 1.27 8.16
N SER A 650 9.83 0.64 8.31
CA SER A 650 9.96 -0.69 8.92
C SER A 650 9.52 -0.70 10.39
N LEU A 651 9.92 0.32 11.18
CA LEU A 651 9.47 0.47 12.57
C LEU A 651 7.96 0.63 12.68
N GLN A 652 7.34 1.45 11.82
CA GLN A 652 5.88 1.57 11.75
C GLN A 652 5.19 0.26 11.39
N ASN A 653 5.70 -0.47 10.39
CA ASN A 653 5.15 -1.76 10.00
C ASN A 653 5.24 -2.80 11.13
N ILE A 654 6.35 -2.83 11.88
CA ILE A 654 6.50 -3.65 13.08
C ILE A 654 5.50 -3.22 14.16
N GLY A 655 5.39 -1.91 14.44
CA GLY A 655 4.45 -1.33 15.39
C GLY A 655 3.00 -1.71 15.07
N ARG A 656 2.58 -1.57 13.81
CA ARG A 656 1.25 -1.98 13.31
C ARG A 656 1.04 -3.49 13.43
N THR A 657 2.08 -4.29 13.21
CA THR A 657 1.99 -5.75 13.35
C THR A 657 1.77 -6.17 14.80
N PHE A 658 2.49 -5.57 15.75
CA PHE A 658 2.25 -5.80 17.17
C PHE A 658 0.88 -5.30 17.64
N TYR A 659 0.41 -4.16 17.11
CA TYR A 659 -0.94 -3.65 17.39
C TYR A 659 -2.03 -4.66 17.00
N ASN A 660 -1.93 -5.24 15.79
CA ASN A 660 -2.91 -6.24 15.33
C ASN A 660 -2.80 -7.60 16.04
N GLN A 661 -1.70 -7.85 16.77
CA GLN A 661 -1.55 -8.96 17.70
C GLN A 661 -2.03 -8.63 19.12
N GLU A 662 -2.61 -7.45 19.35
CA GLU A 662 -3.01 -6.92 20.66
C GLU A 662 -1.84 -6.79 21.67
N LYS A 663 -0.59 -6.76 21.16
CA LYS A 663 0.62 -6.55 21.97
C LYS A 663 0.96 -5.06 22.03
N TYR A 664 0.09 -4.30 22.70
CA TYR A 664 0.12 -2.84 22.71
C TYR A 664 1.43 -2.24 23.26
N ASP A 665 2.03 -2.83 24.31
CA ASP A 665 3.28 -2.31 24.90
C ASP A 665 4.44 -2.31 23.91
N ARG A 666 4.60 -3.41 23.16
CA ARG A 666 5.60 -3.52 22.09
C ARG A 666 5.26 -2.58 20.94
N SER A 667 4.00 -2.49 20.55
CA SER A 667 3.56 -1.57 19.49
C SER A 667 3.94 -0.12 19.81
N LEU A 668 3.71 0.30 21.05
CA LEU A 668 4.04 1.65 21.53
C LEU A 668 5.54 1.95 21.45
N GLU A 669 6.39 1.00 21.86
CA GLU A 669 7.87 1.10 21.78
C GLU A 669 8.33 1.43 20.35
N PHE A 670 7.83 0.70 19.35
CA PHE A 670 8.21 0.90 17.95
C PHE A 670 7.66 2.20 17.36
N PHE A 671 6.42 2.58 17.67
CA PHE A 671 5.86 3.85 17.19
C PHE A 671 6.56 5.06 17.83
N GLN A 672 6.90 5.02 19.12
CA GLN A 672 7.66 6.08 19.79
C GLN A 672 9.07 6.22 19.20
N ARG A 673 9.74 5.09 18.92
CA ARG A 673 11.05 5.09 18.25
C ARG A 673 10.96 5.71 16.85
N ALA A 674 9.93 5.36 16.08
CA ALA A 674 9.68 5.95 14.76
C ALA A 674 9.39 7.45 14.84
N LEU A 675 8.60 7.91 15.84
CA LEU A 675 8.30 9.31 16.06
C LEU A 675 9.57 10.11 16.38
N GLY A 676 10.41 9.63 17.30
CA GLY A 676 11.66 10.30 17.66
C GLY A 676 12.61 10.46 16.46
N MET A 677 12.69 9.47 15.58
CA MET A 677 13.46 9.59 14.33
C MET A 677 12.88 10.62 13.36
N ARG A 678 11.55 10.69 13.22
CA ARG A 678 10.88 11.69 12.38
C ARG A 678 11.09 13.11 12.88
N GLU A 679 10.93 13.33 14.18
CA GLU A 679 11.14 14.64 14.79
C GLU A 679 12.60 15.11 14.67
N GLN A 680 13.56 14.18 14.78
CA GLN A 680 14.98 14.50 14.72
C GLN A 680 15.50 14.76 13.29
N TYR A 681 15.10 13.95 12.32
CA TYR A 681 15.72 13.94 10.98
C TYR A 681 14.78 14.35 9.83
N PHE A 682 13.46 14.30 10.03
CA PHE A 682 12.44 14.48 8.99
C PHE A 682 11.36 15.50 9.39
N ALA A 683 11.76 16.56 10.11
CA ALA A 683 10.83 17.55 10.68
C ALA A 683 9.99 18.31 9.65
N ALA A 684 10.36 18.28 8.35
CA ALA A 684 9.56 18.85 7.27
C ALA A 684 8.34 17.99 6.88
N ASP A 685 8.35 16.68 7.19
CA ASP A 685 7.32 15.71 6.81
C ASP A 685 6.23 15.61 7.90
N TYR A 686 5.50 16.71 8.09
CA TYR A 686 4.50 16.83 9.16
C TYR A 686 3.33 15.85 9.03
N ALA A 687 2.98 15.40 7.82
CA ALA A 687 1.91 14.42 7.60
C ALA A 687 2.24 13.06 8.26
N ASP A 688 3.48 12.62 8.12
CA ASP A 688 3.97 11.36 8.67
C ASP A 688 4.15 11.43 10.20
N ILE A 689 4.52 12.60 10.74
CA ILE A 689 4.53 12.85 12.19
C ILE A 689 3.11 12.72 12.74
N VAL A 690 2.14 13.35 12.09
CA VAL A 690 0.71 13.28 12.45
C VAL A 690 0.19 11.84 12.43
N GLU A 691 0.53 11.05 11.40
CA GLU A 691 0.15 9.64 11.34
C GLU A 691 0.72 8.86 12.54
N ASN A 692 2.00 9.06 12.87
CA ASN A 692 2.63 8.40 14.02
C ASN A 692 2.00 8.79 15.35
N LEU A 693 1.75 10.09 15.59
CA LEU A 693 1.05 10.57 16.79
C LEU A 693 -0.33 9.93 16.90
N ASN A 694 -1.06 9.82 15.79
CA ASN A 694 -2.36 9.17 15.74
C ASN A 694 -2.29 7.66 16.01
N MET A 695 -1.24 6.95 15.56
CA MET A 695 -1.06 5.53 15.88
C MET A 695 -0.72 5.32 17.36
N ILE A 696 0.13 6.19 17.94
CA ILE A 696 0.43 6.17 19.38
C ILE A 696 -0.83 6.40 20.20
N GLY A 697 -1.62 7.43 19.86
CA GLY A 697 -2.90 7.71 20.53
C GLY A 697 -3.88 6.53 20.44
N LEU A 698 -3.94 5.84 19.31
CA LEU A 698 -4.79 4.65 19.13
C LEU A 698 -4.33 3.47 20.02
N VAL A 699 -3.03 3.22 20.10
CA VAL A 699 -2.47 2.17 20.98
C VAL A 699 -2.80 2.45 22.44
N LEU A 700 -2.61 3.70 22.89
CA LEU A 700 -2.92 4.14 24.26
C LEU A 700 -4.42 4.06 24.56
N TYR A 701 -5.29 4.37 23.58
CA TYR A 701 -6.74 4.19 23.71
C TYR A 701 -7.10 2.72 23.97
N HIS A 702 -6.50 1.77 23.25
CA HIS A 702 -6.73 0.35 23.47
C HIS A 702 -6.14 -0.18 24.79
N GLN A 703 -5.11 0.49 25.34
CA GLN A 703 -4.62 0.26 26.71
C GLN A 703 -5.51 0.91 27.79
N ASN A 704 -6.57 1.63 27.41
CA ASN A 704 -7.44 2.44 28.27
C ASN A 704 -6.73 3.63 28.96
N GLN A 705 -5.60 4.10 28.40
CA GLN A 705 -4.89 5.30 28.84
C GLN A 705 -5.44 6.53 28.09
N TYR A 706 -6.69 6.89 28.38
CA TYR A 706 -7.44 7.88 27.61
C TYR A 706 -6.86 9.30 27.67
N ASP A 707 -6.28 9.72 28.80
CA ASP A 707 -5.69 11.06 28.95
C ASP A 707 -4.43 11.23 28.09
N GLU A 708 -3.55 10.23 28.08
CA GLU A 708 -2.36 10.20 27.24
C GLU A 708 -2.73 10.08 25.76
N ALA A 709 -3.69 9.21 25.42
CA ALA A 709 -4.21 9.10 24.06
C ALA A 709 -4.75 10.44 23.55
N LEU A 710 -5.52 11.15 24.37
CA LEU A 710 -6.07 12.46 24.06
C LEU A 710 -4.95 13.48 23.81
N HIS A 711 -3.88 13.45 24.61
CA HIS A 711 -2.72 14.32 24.43
C HIS A 711 -2.10 14.16 23.03
N TYR A 712 -1.80 12.93 22.60
CA TYR A 712 -1.20 12.68 21.28
C TYR A 712 -2.13 13.05 20.11
N HIS A 713 -3.43 12.75 20.21
CA HIS A 713 -4.38 13.17 19.17
C HIS A 713 -4.58 14.69 19.11
N GLN A 714 -4.54 15.39 20.24
CA GLN A 714 -4.58 16.86 20.27
C GLN A 714 -3.33 17.48 19.65
N GLN A 715 -2.15 16.90 19.88
CA GLN A 715 -0.93 17.32 19.21
C GLN A 715 -1.01 17.11 17.69
N ALA A 716 -1.51 15.95 17.25
CA ALA A 716 -1.75 15.66 15.85
C ALA A 716 -2.72 16.68 15.22
N LEU A 717 -3.83 16.97 15.90
CA LEU A 717 -4.82 17.96 15.47
C LEU A 717 -4.20 19.36 15.34
N TYR A 718 -3.42 19.78 16.34
CA TYR A 718 -2.73 21.08 16.33
C TYR A 718 -1.78 21.22 15.13
N LEU A 719 -0.98 20.19 14.83
CA LEU A 719 -0.09 20.18 13.67
C LEU A 719 -0.86 20.24 12.34
N GLN A 720 -1.98 19.52 12.24
CA GLN A 720 -2.84 19.56 11.06
C GLN A 720 -3.49 20.93 10.87
N GLU A 721 -4.09 21.52 11.91
CA GLU A 721 -4.73 22.84 11.84
C GLU A 721 -3.74 23.98 11.55
N LYS A 722 -2.47 23.81 11.92
CA LYS A 722 -1.40 24.77 11.62
C LYS A 722 -0.96 24.73 10.16
N ASN A 723 -0.93 23.55 9.54
CA ASN A 723 -0.32 23.33 8.22
C ASN A 723 -1.34 23.15 7.09
N TYR A 724 -2.57 22.76 7.41
CA TYR A 724 -3.68 22.61 6.46
C TYR A 724 -4.76 23.67 6.67
N SER A 725 -5.63 23.85 5.68
CA SER A 725 -6.87 24.61 5.89
C SER A 725 -7.75 23.90 6.91
N SER A 726 -8.58 24.66 7.64
CA SER A 726 -9.47 24.13 8.68
C SER A 726 -10.52 23.12 8.16
N GLU A 727 -10.66 22.98 6.85
CA GLU A 727 -11.59 22.09 6.15
C GLU A 727 -10.88 20.88 5.49
N HIS A 728 -9.59 20.68 5.77
CA HIS A 728 -8.85 19.56 5.19
C HIS A 728 -9.33 18.21 5.76
N ILE A 729 -9.57 17.23 4.89
CA ILE A 729 -10.21 15.95 5.27
C ILE A 729 -9.45 15.16 6.35
N SER A 730 -8.11 15.26 6.39
CA SER A 730 -7.29 14.57 7.41
C SER A 730 -7.56 15.05 8.85
N ILE A 731 -8.11 16.25 9.02
CA ILE A 731 -8.54 16.77 10.33
C ILE A 731 -9.74 15.97 10.85
N ALA A 732 -10.66 15.56 9.97
CA ALA A 732 -11.86 14.83 10.34
C ALA A 732 -11.53 13.50 11.05
N ASP A 733 -10.55 12.75 10.54
CA ASP A 733 -10.12 11.47 11.14
C ASP A 733 -9.55 11.65 12.56
N THR A 734 -8.78 12.72 12.80
CA THR A 734 -8.24 13.01 14.13
C THR A 734 -9.34 13.47 15.10
N LEU A 735 -10.29 14.29 14.62
CA LEU A 735 -11.47 14.70 15.41
C LEU A 735 -12.33 13.49 15.81
N ASP A 736 -12.52 12.51 14.91
CA ASP A 736 -13.26 11.27 15.19
C ASP A 736 -12.59 10.43 16.29
N LYS A 737 -11.25 10.36 16.30
CA LYS A 737 -10.49 9.67 17.36
C LYS A 737 -10.63 10.37 18.72
N ILE A 738 -10.52 11.70 18.74
CA ILE A 738 -10.75 12.52 19.95
C ILE A 738 -12.18 12.33 20.47
N ALA A 739 -13.17 12.37 19.58
CA ALA A 739 -14.57 12.16 19.93
C ALA A 739 -14.82 10.76 20.52
N THR A 740 -14.18 9.74 19.95
CA THR A 740 -14.27 8.35 20.44
C THR A 740 -13.72 8.23 21.86
N ILE A 741 -12.64 8.93 22.20
CA ILE A 741 -12.10 8.99 23.56
C ILE A 741 -13.08 9.67 24.51
N PHE A 742 -13.68 10.80 24.13
CA PHE A 742 -14.69 11.46 24.95
C PHE A 742 -15.93 10.58 25.15
N ARG A 743 -16.38 9.86 24.13
CA ARG A 743 -17.49 8.89 24.22
C ARG A 743 -17.15 7.75 25.18
N ALA A 744 -15.94 7.20 25.10
CA ALA A 744 -15.47 6.14 26.00
C ALA A 744 -15.34 6.63 27.46
N ASN A 745 -15.04 7.91 27.67
CA ASN A 745 -15.06 8.58 28.97
C ASN A 745 -16.46 9.05 29.41
N GLU A 746 -17.52 8.69 28.68
CA GLU A 746 -18.91 9.08 28.93
C GLU A 746 -19.18 10.61 28.91
N ASP A 747 -18.25 11.42 28.35
CA ASP A 747 -18.46 12.85 28.07
C ASP A 747 -19.12 13.02 26.69
N PHE A 748 -20.39 12.61 26.61
CA PHE A 748 -21.15 12.56 25.35
C PHE A 748 -21.34 13.94 24.70
N SER A 749 -21.34 15.02 25.49
CA SER A 749 -21.47 16.39 24.96
C SER A 749 -20.26 16.77 24.12
N LYS A 750 -19.04 16.60 24.66
CA LYS A 750 -17.83 16.89 23.89
C LYS A 750 -17.67 15.93 22.72
N ALA A 751 -17.95 14.65 22.91
CA ALA A 751 -17.92 13.66 21.84
C ALA A 751 -18.82 14.09 20.66
N PHE A 752 -20.05 14.54 20.95
CA PHE A 752 -20.96 15.04 19.94
C PHE A 752 -20.41 16.27 19.20
N ASP A 753 -19.84 17.25 19.91
CA ASP A 753 -19.27 18.45 19.29
C ASP A 753 -18.12 18.13 18.33
N PHE A 754 -17.20 17.24 18.73
CA PHE A 754 -16.09 16.81 17.89
C PHE A 754 -16.57 15.99 16.68
N TYR A 755 -17.47 15.02 16.87
CA TYR A 755 -18.02 14.25 15.75
C TYR A 755 -18.81 15.14 14.78
N ARG A 756 -19.57 16.12 15.27
CA ARG A 756 -20.31 17.07 14.44
C ARG A 756 -19.36 17.97 13.64
N ARG A 757 -18.25 18.40 14.23
CA ARG A 757 -17.22 19.15 13.50
C ARG A 757 -16.59 18.30 12.40
N SER A 758 -16.27 17.03 12.69
CA SER A 758 -15.80 16.06 11.69
C SER A 758 -16.84 15.87 10.56
N LEU A 759 -18.13 15.72 10.90
CA LEU A 759 -19.21 15.60 9.92
C LEU A 759 -19.24 16.78 8.95
N ASN A 760 -19.17 18.01 9.48
CA ASN A 760 -19.22 19.22 8.65
C ASN A 760 -18.05 19.27 7.64
N ILE A 761 -16.85 18.85 8.05
CA ILE A 761 -15.69 18.77 7.16
C ILE A 761 -15.94 17.71 6.07
N ARG A 762 -16.43 16.53 6.47
CA ARG A 762 -16.75 15.44 5.53
C ARG A 762 -17.85 15.83 4.56
N GLU A 763 -18.91 16.52 5.00
CA GLU A 763 -20.02 16.99 4.15
C GLU A 763 -19.61 18.12 3.19
N HIS A 764 -18.56 18.87 3.52
CA HIS A 764 -17.99 19.86 2.62
C HIS A 764 -17.17 19.18 1.50
N TYR A 765 -16.39 18.16 1.85
CA TYR A 765 -15.52 17.44 0.92
C TYR A 765 -16.27 16.40 0.07
N TYR A 766 -17.11 15.61 0.72
CA TYR A 766 -17.99 14.60 0.16
C TYR A 766 -19.42 15.10 0.28
N SER A 767 -20.21 15.04 -0.79
CA SER A 767 -21.57 15.61 -0.79
C SER A 767 -22.43 15.17 0.41
N PHE A 768 -23.48 15.93 0.76
CA PHE A 768 -24.30 15.68 1.95
C PHE A 768 -24.83 14.23 2.10
N ASP A 769 -25.15 13.52 1.02
CA ASP A 769 -25.63 12.13 1.05
C ASP A 769 -24.58 11.14 0.51
N ASP A 770 -23.32 11.39 0.80
CA ASP A 770 -22.20 10.54 0.40
C ASP A 770 -21.96 9.37 1.37
N ILE A 771 -21.53 8.23 0.83
CA ILE A 771 -21.25 7.00 1.57
C ILE A 771 -20.15 7.19 2.64
N HIS A 772 -19.21 8.13 2.40
CA HIS A 772 -18.10 8.42 3.31
C HIS A 772 -18.51 9.18 4.59
N THR A 773 -19.76 9.64 4.68
CA THR A 773 -20.29 10.29 5.90
C THR A 773 -20.92 9.30 6.89
N MET A 774 -21.26 8.07 6.45
CA MET A 774 -22.09 7.14 7.22
C MET A 774 -21.48 6.68 8.53
N GLU A 775 -20.17 6.43 8.58
CA GLU A 775 -19.48 5.99 9.80
C GLU A 775 -19.56 7.08 10.87
N ASN A 776 -19.26 8.32 10.49
CA ASN A 776 -19.33 9.46 11.40
C ASN A 776 -20.79 9.74 11.85
N LEU A 777 -21.78 9.66 10.94
CA LEU A 777 -23.21 9.73 11.30
C LEU A 777 -23.60 8.62 12.29
N GLY A 778 -23.07 7.41 12.11
CA GLY A 778 -23.31 6.27 13.00
C GLY A 778 -22.73 6.52 14.39
N ASN A 779 -21.51 7.05 14.45
CA ASN A 779 -20.86 7.43 15.70
C ASN A 779 -21.62 8.53 16.45
N ILE A 780 -22.16 9.53 15.74
CA ILE A 780 -23.06 10.53 16.32
C ILE A 780 -24.33 9.87 16.85
N GLY A 781 -24.97 9.02 16.04
CA GLY A 781 -26.17 8.27 16.44
C GLY A 781 -25.97 7.45 17.71
N HIS A 782 -24.84 6.73 17.81
CA HIS A 782 -24.47 5.97 19.00
C HIS A 782 -24.20 6.87 20.21
N THR A 783 -23.47 7.97 20.04
CA THR A 783 -23.20 8.94 21.12
C THR A 783 -24.49 9.52 21.69
N LEU A 784 -25.43 9.88 20.81
CA LEU A 784 -26.74 10.40 21.22
C LEU A 784 -27.60 9.32 21.88
N TYR A 785 -27.55 8.08 21.39
CA TYR A 785 -28.25 6.94 22.00
C TYR A 785 -27.73 6.64 23.41
N GLU A 786 -26.40 6.64 23.60
CA GLU A 786 -25.77 6.43 24.91
C GLU A 786 -26.06 7.57 25.89
N ASN A 787 -26.24 8.80 25.38
CA ASN A 787 -26.69 9.97 26.12
C ASN A 787 -28.23 10.03 26.31
N SER A 788 -28.95 8.93 26.04
CA SER A 788 -30.43 8.83 26.14
C SER A 788 -31.22 9.82 25.27
N GLN A 789 -30.61 10.44 24.27
CA GLN A 789 -31.25 11.35 23.32
C GLN A 789 -31.76 10.59 22.09
N TYR A 790 -32.71 9.68 22.32
CA TYR A 790 -33.19 8.73 21.32
C TYR A 790 -33.82 9.38 20.08
N ASP A 791 -34.57 10.48 20.23
CA ASP A 791 -35.17 11.21 19.10
C ASP A 791 -34.11 11.75 18.13
N SER A 792 -33.02 12.28 18.67
CA SER A 792 -31.91 12.81 17.89
C SER A 792 -31.14 11.65 17.25
N ALA A 793 -30.82 10.59 17.99
CA ALA A 793 -30.15 9.40 17.47
C ALA A 793 -30.91 8.78 16.27
N LEU A 794 -32.24 8.68 16.37
CA LEU A 794 -33.10 8.15 15.33
C LEU A 794 -32.98 8.93 14.01
N LYS A 795 -32.83 10.27 14.07
CA LYS A 795 -32.65 11.12 12.88
C LYS A 795 -31.38 10.74 12.12
N TYR A 796 -30.26 10.53 12.83
CA TYR A 796 -28.99 10.14 12.23
C TYR A 796 -29.04 8.72 11.66
N PHE A 797 -29.59 7.75 12.40
CA PHE A 797 -29.73 6.38 11.88
C PHE A 797 -30.67 6.30 10.67
N ARG A 798 -31.78 7.06 10.64
CA ARG A 798 -32.67 7.15 9.46
C ARG A 798 -31.98 7.79 8.27
N ARG A 799 -31.11 8.78 8.49
CA ARG A 799 -30.28 9.37 7.41
C ARG A 799 -29.33 8.34 6.82
N ILE A 800 -28.63 7.56 7.64
CA ILE A 800 -27.76 6.46 7.18
C ILE A 800 -28.56 5.46 6.34
N LEU A 801 -29.76 5.05 6.80
CA LEU A 801 -30.62 4.13 6.04
C LEU A 801 -31.02 4.71 4.68
N GLY A 802 -31.28 6.03 4.61
CA GLY A 802 -31.56 6.74 3.37
C GLY A 802 -30.39 6.73 2.38
N ILE A 803 -29.17 6.98 2.87
CA ILE A 803 -27.93 6.93 2.06
C ILE A 803 -27.70 5.50 1.54
N GLN A 804 -27.78 4.49 2.41
CA GLN A 804 -27.59 3.09 2.05
C GLN A 804 -28.55 2.63 0.94
N ARG A 805 -29.83 3.00 1.04
CA ARG A 805 -30.86 2.64 0.04
C ARG A 805 -30.67 3.32 -1.33
N LYS A 806 -30.01 4.49 -1.38
CA LYS A 806 -29.71 5.17 -2.66
C LYS A 806 -28.56 4.49 -3.42
N HIS A 807 -27.54 4.02 -2.69
CA HIS A 807 -26.30 3.50 -3.29
C HIS A 807 -26.27 1.98 -3.42
N THR A 808 -27.08 1.25 -2.65
CA THR A 808 -27.12 -0.22 -2.66
C THR A 808 -28.51 -0.70 -3.10
N PRO A 809 -28.64 -1.32 -4.30
CA PRO A 809 -29.94 -1.77 -4.81
C PRO A 809 -30.49 -3.07 -4.17
N SER A 810 -29.79 -3.68 -3.22
CA SER A 810 -30.22 -4.92 -2.52
C SER A 810 -30.13 -4.82 -1.00
N ASP A 811 -30.94 -5.63 -0.30
CA ASP A 811 -30.89 -5.83 1.15
C ASP A 811 -29.54 -6.46 1.57
N ASN A 812 -28.54 -5.61 1.82
CA ASN A 812 -27.22 -6.03 2.30
C ASN A 812 -27.18 -5.97 3.85
N VAL A 813 -26.25 -6.72 4.45
CA VAL A 813 -25.96 -6.79 5.89
C VAL A 813 -25.81 -5.39 6.54
N ASN A 814 -25.29 -4.41 5.80
CA ASN A 814 -25.17 -3.02 6.28
C ASN A 814 -26.53 -2.36 6.57
N ILE A 815 -27.56 -2.64 5.76
CA ILE A 815 -28.93 -2.17 6.01
C ILE A 815 -29.47 -2.84 7.27
N ALA A 816 -29.23 -4.14 7.45
CA ALA A 816 -29.65 -4.88 8.64
C ALA A 816 -29.04 -4.29 9.92
N THR A 817 -27.75 -3.87 9.90
CA THR A 817 -27.12 -3.18 11.03
C THR A 817 -27.82 -1.88 11.38
N THR A 818 -28.13 -1.04 10.40
CA THR A 818 -28.86 0.21 10.62
C THR A 818 -30.27 -0.04 11.15
N LEU A 819 -31.00 -1.02 10.60
CA LEU A 819 -32.32 -1.42 11.07
C LEU A 819 -32.30 -1.88 12.53
N ASN A 820 -31.28 -2.65 12.92
CA ASN A 820 -31.09 -3.12 14.29
C ASN A 820 -30.86 -1.94 15.27
N ASN A 821 -30.07 -0.93 14.87
CA ASN A 821 -29.83 0.27 15.67
C ASN A 821 -31.10 1.13 15.80
N ILE A 822 -31.87 1.26 14.72
CA ILE A 822 -33.18 1.95 14.73
C ILE A 822 -34.15 1.20 15.65
N ALA A 823 -34.23 -0.13 15.53
CA ALA A 823 -35.11 -0.96 16.35
C ALA A 823 -34.79 -0.81 17.85
N LEU A 824 -33.51 -0.88 18.21
CA LEU A 824 -33.10 -0.68 19.60
C LEU A 824 -33.46 0.73 20.10
N THR A 825 -33.23 1.77 19.28
CA THR A 825 -33.58 3.15 19.63
C THR A 825 -35.08 3.33 19.83
N LEU A 826 -35.91 2.77 18.93
CA LEU A 826 -37.38 2.79 19.03
C LEU A 826 -37.88 2.03 20.26
N CYS A 827 -37.24 0.91 20.61
CA CYS A 827 -37.59 0.14 21.81
C CYS A 827 -37.45 1.01 23.07
N HIS A 828 -36.37 1.77 23.20
CA HIS A 828 -36.16 2.67 24.34
C HIS A 828 -37.07 3.92 24.31
N GLN A 829 -37.65 4.27 23.17
CA GLN A 829 -38.71 5.30 23.07
C GLN A 829 -40.11 4.77 23.42
N GLY A 830 -40.28 3.47 23.66
CA GLY A 830 -41.58 2.84 23.89
C GLY A 830 -42.28 2.28 22.65
N ASN A 831 -41.70 2.47 21.46
CA ASN A 831 -42.25 1.99 20.18
C ASN A 831 -41.86 0.53 19.91
N SER A 832 -42.21 -0.37 20.84
CA SER A 832 -41.76 -1.77 20.85
C SER A 832 -42.24 -2.59 19.63
N ASP A 833 -43.42 -2.31 19.10
CA ASP A 833 -43.98 -3.08 17.96
C ASP A 833 -43.27 -2.77 16.64
N GLU A 834 -42.97 -1.50 16.37
CA GLU A 834 -42.16 -1.09 15.22
C GLU A 834 -40.74 -1.62 15.36
N ALA A 835 -40.16 -1.55 16.57
CA ALA A 835 -38.86 -2.11 16.88
C ALA A 835 -38.79 -3.62 16.58
N LEU A 836 -39.81 -4.39 17.01
CA LEU A 836 -39.88 -5.82 16.77
C LEU A 836 -39.92 -6.15 15.27
N SER A 837 -40.72 -5.39 14.49
CA SER A 837 -40.80 -5.56 13.04
C SER A 837 -39.45 -5.32 12.35
N LEU A 838 -38.80 -4.19 12.65
CA LEU A 838 -37.52 -3.83 12.05
C LEU A 838 -36.39 -4.78 12.45
N CYS A 839 -36.34 -5.21 13.71
CA CYS A 839 -35.32 -6.15 14.18
C CYS A 839 -35.52 -7.55 13.58
N SER A 840 -36.76 -7.97 13.36
CA SER A 840 -37.07 -9.24 12.69
C SER A 840 -36.63 -9.21 11.23
N GLN A 841 -36.89 -8.12 10.52
CA GLN A 841 -36.39 -7.90 9.16
C GLN A 841 -34.86 -7.93 9.11
N ALA A 842 -34.18 -7.25 10.05
CA ALA A 842 -32.72 -7.25 10.14
C ALA A 842 -32.14 -8.66 10.35
N LEU A 843 -32.76 -9.47 11.21
CA LEU A 843 -32.35 -10.85 11.46
C LEU A 843 -32.54 -11.74 10.21
N GLU A 844 -33.64 -11.56 9.47
CA GLU A 844 -33.92 -12.30 8.25
C GLU A 844 -32.88 -12.03 7.17
N VAL A 845 -32.57 -10.76 6.90
CA VAL A 845 -31.50 -10.35 5.97
C VAL A 845 -30.16 -10.95 6.39
N ARG A 846 -29.79 -10.85 7.67
CA ARG A 846 -28.54 -11.43 8.18
C ARG A 846 -28.48 -12.94 8.00
N ARG A 847 -29.57 -13.67 8.24
CA ARG A 847 -29.64 -15.13 8.02
C ARG A 847 -29.55 -15.53 6.56
N GLN A 848 -29.99 -14.67 5.64
CA GLN A 848 -29.92 -14.94 4.21
C GLN A 848 -28.49 -14.82 3.65
N TYR A 849 -27.72 -13.84 4.11
CA TYR A 849 -26.42 -13.49 3.54
C TYR A 849 -25.19 -13.92 4.36
N LEU A 850 -25.37 -14.25 5.64
CA LEU A 850 -24.28 -14.65 6.54
C LEU A 850 -24.36 -16.12 6.90
N PRO A 851 -23.21 -16.77 7.21
CA PRO A 851 -23.20 -18.10 7.79
C PRO A 851 -24.01 -18.16 9.11
N PRO A 852 -24.63 -19.30 9.46
CA PRO A 852 -25.45 -19.43 10.67
C PRO A 852 -24.71 -19.07 11.98
N VAL A 853 -23.38 -19.21 12.00
CA VAL A 853 -22.50 -18.86 13.12
C VAL A 853 -21.78 -17.57 12.76
N HIS A 854 -22.38 -16.43 13.10
CA HIS A 854 -21.83 -15.10 12.80
C HIS A 854 -22.21 -14.06 13.87
N LEU A 855 -21.30 -13.12 14.16
CA LEU A 855 -21.47 -12.14 15.24
C LEU A 855 -22.69 -11.23 15.04
N ASP A 856 -22.94 -10.76 13.81
CA ASP A 856 -24.10 -9.92 13.50
C ASP A 856 -25.45 -10.59 13.78
N ILE A 857 -25.55 -11.92 13.62
CA ILE A 857 -26.76 -12.66 13.98
C ILE A 857 -26.99 -12.58 15.50
N THR A 858 -25.91 -12.67 16.29
CA THR A 858 -25.98 -12.54 17.75
C THR A 858 -26.46 -11.14 18.17
N GLN A 859 -26.05 -10.10 17.46
CA GLN A 859 -26.50 -8.72 17.73
C GLN A 859 -28.01 -8.56 17.50
N SER A 860 -28.57 -9.15 16.43
CA SER A 860 -30.03 -9.13 16.21
C SER A 860 -30.79 -9.95 17.26
N LEU A 861 -30.28 -11.12 17.64
CA LEU A 861 -30.89 -11.93 18.70
C LEU A 861 -30.87 -11.22 20.05
N TYR A 862 -29.76 -10.55 20.38
CA TYR A 862 -29.63 -9.75 21.60
C TYR A 862 -30.64 -8.59 21.61
N THR A 863 -30.79 -7.86 20.49
CA THR A 863 -31.79 -6.78 20.38
C THR A 863 -33.22 -7.33 20.48
N LEU A 864 -33.54 -8.46 19.84
CA LEU A 864 -34.86 -9.11 19.99
C LEU A 864 -35.13 -9.53 21.43
N GLY A 865 -34.14 -10.11 22.11
CA GLY A 865 -34.23 -10.44 23.53
C GLY A 865 -34.55 -9.22 24.39
N THR A 866 -33.92 -8.08 24.09
CA THR A 866 -34.16 -6.80 24.76
C THR A 866 -35.57 -6.27 24.49
N ILE A 867 -36.04 -6.31 23.24
CA ILE A 867 -37.40 -5.88 22.86
C ILE A 867 -38.46 -6.74 23.59
N TYR A 868 -38.29 -8.06 23.58
CA TYR A 868 -39.22 -8.94 24.29
C TYR A 868 -39.18 -8.74 25.81
N TYR A 869 -38.03 -8.40 26.38
CA TYR A 869 -37.92 -8.03 27.79
C TYR A 869 -38.77 -6.78 28.11
N PHE A 870 -38.65 -5.71 27.31
CA PHE A 870 -39.48 -4.49 27.48
C PHE A 870 -40.97 -4.71 27.20
N GLN A 871 -41.33 -5.72 26.40
CA GLN A 871 -42.72 -6.13 26.22
C GLN A 871 -43.25 -7.01 27.37
N GLY A 872 -42.40 -7.41 28.32
CA GLY A 872 -42.75 -8.32 29.42
C GLY A 872 -42.87 -9.79 29.01
N ASN A 873 -42.42 -10.17 27.81
CA ASN A 873 -42.40 -11.54 27.33
C ASN A 873 -41.07 -12.21 27.69
N TYR A 874 -40.91 -12.51 28.98
CA TYR A 874 -39.67 -13.00 29.56
C TYR A 874 -39.21 -14.35 28.98
N GLU A 875 -40.14 -15.25 28.62
CA GLU A 875 -39.80 -16.54 28.03
C GLU A 875 -39.16 -16.41 26.65
N LYS A 876 -39.73 -15.56 25.78
CA LYS A 876 -39.13 -15.29 24.45
C LYS A 876 -37.82 -14.53 24.57
N ALA A 877 -37.74 -13.59 25.50
CA ALA A 877 -36.50 -12.87 25.78
C ALA A 877 -35.38 -13.85 26.16
N LEU A 878 -35.68 -14.80 27.07
CA LEU A 878 -34.76 -15.85 27.49
C LEU A 878 -34.29 -16.71 26.31
N GLU A 879 -35.21 -17.13 25.43
CA GLU A 879 -34.88 -17.93 24.25
C GLU A 879 -33.86 -17.24 23.35
N HIS A 880 -34.09 -15.95 23.03
CA HIS A 880 -33.20 -15.21 22.13
C HIS A 880 -31.84 -14.91 22.75
N PHE A 881 -31.75 -14.56 24.04
CA PHE A 881 -30.46 -14.40 24.71
C PHE A 881 -29.69 -15.73 24.79
N GLN A 882 -30.36 -16.87 25.02
CA GLN A 882 -29.72 -18.19 24.98
C GLN A 882 -29.25 -18.58 23.57
N GLN A 883 -29.98 -18.22 22.52
CA GLN A 883 -29.52 -18.41 21.13
C GLN A 883 -28.29 -17.55 20.83
N SER A 884 -28.30 -16.27 21.24
CA SER A 884 -27.15 -15.36 21.11
C SER A 884 -25.90 -15.92 21.82
N LEU A 885 -26.05 -16.33 23.08
CA LEU A 885 -24.97 -16.92 23.89
C LEU A 885 -24.38 -18.17 23.22
N ARG A 886 -25.22 -19.11 22.76
CA ARG A 886 -24.76 -20.34 22.11
C ARG A 886 -23.92 -20.09 20.86
N ILE A 887 -24.27 -19.08 20.05
CA ILE A 887 -23.48 -18.72 18.86
C ILE A 887 -22.16 -18.08 19.27
N LYS A 888 -22.14 -17.21 20.30
CA LYS A 888 -20.90 -16.60 20.81
C LYS A 888 -19.94 -17.65 21.41
N GLU A 889 -20.46 -18.65 22.12
CA GLU A 889 -19.68 -19.78 22.63
C GLU A 889 -19.12 -20.70 21.53
N GLN A 890 -19.68 -20.67 20.32
CA GLN A 890 -19.12 -21.36 19.16
C GLN A 890 -18.07 -20.53 18.42
N LEU A 891 -18.22 -19.20 18.40
CA LEU A 891 -17.28 -18.27 17.76
C LEU A 891 -16.02 -18.06 18.59
N PHE A 892 -16.16 -18.02 19.91
CA PHE A 892 -15.09 -17.69 20.85
C PHE A 892 -14.96 -18.79 21.90
N ALA A 893 -13.84 -18.78 22.65
CA ALA A 893 -13.75 -19.61 23.85
C ALA A 893 -14.85 -19.20 24.86
N PRO A 894 -15.44 -20.14 25.63
CA PRO A 894 -16.55 -19.84 26.56
C PRO A 894 -16.26 -18.76 27.61
N ASP A 895 -14.98 -18.44 27.83
CA ASP A 895 -14.48 -17.42 28.74
C ASP A 895 -14.24 -16.05 28.07
N HIS A 896 -14.77 -15.83 26.88
CA HIS A 896 -14.66 -14.57 26.16
C HIS A 896 -15.61 -13.50 26.71
N LEU A 897 -15.15 -12.24 26.76
CA LEU A 897 -15.88 -11.09 27.32
C LEU A 897 -17.24 -10.80 26.65
N SER A 898 -17.41 -11.20 25.39
CA SER A 898 -18.66 -10.96 24.62
C SER A 898 -19.88 -11.73 25.15
N CYS A 899 -19.66 -12.79 25.94
CA CYS A 899 -20.72 -13.62 26.53
C CYS A 899 -21.34 -13.00 27.81
N VAL A 900 -20.61 -12.11 28.48
CA VAL A 900 -20.99 -11.53 29.79
C VAL A 900 -22.36 -10.83 29.76
N GLY A 901 -22.65 -10.10 28.68
CA GLY A 901 -23.93 -9.40 28.52
C GLY A 901 -25.12 -10.35 28.44
N ASP A 902 -25.03 -11.41 27.62
CA ASP A 902 -26.10 -12.41 27.52
C ASP A 902 -26.29 -13.14 28.86
N LEU A 903 -25.21 -13.55 29.52
CA LEU A 903 -25.25 -14.23 30.82
C LEU A 903 -25.97 -13.39 31.88
N ASN A 904 -25.65 -12.09 31.99
CA ASN A 904 -26.32 -11.20 32.93
C ASN A 904 -27.80 -10.98 32.58
N ASN A 905 -28.15 -10.81 31.31
CA ASN A 905 -29.55 -10.66 30.91
C ASN A 905 -30.37 -11.94 31.16
N ILE A 906 -29.78 -13.11 30.89
CA ILE A 906 -30.38 -14.41 31.22
C ILE A 906 -30.64 -14.51 32.72
N GLY A 907 -29.64 -14.21 33.56
CA GLY A 907 -29.80 -14.23 35.02
C GLY A 907 -30.88 -13.26 35.51
N MET A 908 -30.93 -12.04 34.95
CA MET A 908 -31.97 -11.06 35.29
C MET A 908 -33.38 -11.56 34.92
N ILE A 909 -33.54 -12.20 33.76
CA ILE A 909 -34.82 -12.79 33.34
C ILE A 909 -35.20 -13.97 34.24
N LEU A 910 -34.24 -14.82 34.61
CA LEU A 910 -34.49 -15.94 35.53
C LEU A 910 -34.92 -15.46 36.91
N ASN A 911 -34.36 -14.35 37.41
CA ASN A 911 -34.86 -13.70 38.62
C ASN A 911 -36.33 -13.27 38.47
N ARG A 912 -36.71 -12.66 37.33
CA ARG A 912 -38.11 -12.26 37.06
C ARG A 912 -39.05 -13.46 36.98
N LEU A 913 -38.57 -14.62 36.54
CA LEU A 913 -39.31 -15.89 36.48
C LEU A 913 -39.29 -16.68 37.81
N GLY A 914 -38.67 -16.15 38.87
CA GLY A 914 -38.58 -16.81 40.18
C GLY A 914 -37.56 -17.96 40.27
N LYS A 915 -36.69 -18.12 39.26
CA LYS A 915 -35.67 -19.17 39.19
C LYS A 915 -34.32 -18.67 39.73
N TYR A 916 -34.27 -18.36 41.02
CA TYR A 916 -33.13 -17.66 41.63
C TYR A 916 -31.82 -18.47 41.62
N ASN A 917 -31.87 -19.79 41.82
CA ASN A 917 -30.68 -20.64 41.79
C ASN A 917 -30.02 -20.63 40.40
N ASP A 918 -30.82 -20.82 39.34
CA ASP A 918 -30.33 -20.76 37.97
C ASP A 918 -29.78 -19.35 37.65
N ALA A 919 -30.47 -18.30 38.10
CA ALA A 919 -30.02 -16.92 37.91
C ALA A 919 -28.63 -16.68 38.52
N LEU A 920 -28.42 -17.19 39.75
CA LEU A 920 -27.16 -17.07 40.46
C LEU A 920 -26.02 -17.73 39.68
N ASP A 921 -26.23 -18.94 39.14
CA ASP A 921 -25.24 -19.65 38.32
C ASP A 921 -24.81 -18.84 37.09
N TYR A 922 -25.76 -18.22 36.37
CA TYR A 922 -25.44 -17.40 35.20
C TYR A 922 -24.68 -16.13 35.57
N HIS A 923 -25.07 -15.44 36.63
CA HIS A 923 -24.35 -14.25 37.10
C HIS A 923 -22.95 -14.57 37.62
N GLN A 924 -22.78 -15.72 38.29
CA GLN A 924 -21.46 -16.19 38.73
C GLN A 924 -20.55 -16.54 37.54
N LYS A 925 -21.08 -17.19 36.50
CA LYS A 925 -20.33 -17.42 35.24
C LYS A 925 -19.86 -16.10 34.63
N ALA A 926 -20.73 -15.09 34.56
CA ALA A 926 -20.36 -13.76 34.08
C ALA A 926 -19.24 -13.13 34.94
N LEU A 927 -19.34 -13.23 36.27
CA LEU A 927 -18.34 -12.74 37.21
C LEU A 927 -16.97 -13.42 37.03
N VAL A 928 -16.94 -14.75 36.86
CA VAL A 928 -15.70 -15.51 36.64
C VAL A 928 -14.99 -15.05 35.37
N ILE A 929 -15.74 -14.85 34.28
CA ILE A 929 -15.19 -14.31 33.02
C ILE A 929 -14.60 -12.92 33.27
N GLN A 930 -15.35 -12.02 33.90
CA GLN A 930 -14.88 -10.66 34.15
C GLN A 930 -13.63 -10.60 35.05
N ASN A 931 -13.55 -11.42 36.09
CA ASN A 931 -12.39 -11.48 37.00
C ASN A 931 -11.11 -12.00 36.33
N LYS A 932 -11.23 -12.74 35.21
CA LYS A 932 -10.07 -13.18 34.42
C LYS A 932 -9.48 -12.03 33.58
N HIS A 933 -10.33 -11.13 33.11
CA HIS A 933 -9.93 -10.06 32.18
C HIS A 933 -9.72 -8.70 32.84
N TYR A 934 -10.34 -8.45 33.99
CA TYR A 934 -10.25 -7.19 34.72
C TYR A 934 -9.68 -7.40 36.13
N PRO A 935 -8.88 -6.44 36.65
CA PRO A 935 -8.41 -6.50 38.02
C PRO A 935 -9.59 -6.36 39.01
N MET A 936 -9.42 -6.94 40.19
CA MET A 936 -10.39 -6.81 41.29
C MET A 936 -10.71 -5.33 41.57
N GLY A 937 -12.00 -4.99 41.67
CA GLY A 937 -12.49 -3.62 41.84
C GLY A 937 -12.74 -2.85 40.54
N HIS A 938 -12.52 -3.46 39.37
CA HIS A 938 -12.89 -2.85 38.10
C HIS A 938 -14.41 -2.70 37.96
N VAL A 939 -14.89 -1.55 37.49
CA VAL A 939 -16.32 -1.19 37.49
C VAL A 939 -17.19 -2.12 36.63
N LYS A 940 -16.64 -2.75 35.60
CA LYS A 940 -17.40 -3.75 34.81
C LYS A 940 -17.81 -4.98 35.65
N ILE A 941 -16.97 -5.38 36.62
CA ILE A 941 -17.28 -6.46 37.57
C ILE A 941 -18.48 -6.09 38.46
N SER A 942 -18.62 -4.79 38.78
CA SER A 942 -19.69 -4.29 39.64
C SER A 942 -21.10 -4.56 39.10
N ILE A 943 -21.29 -4.70 37.79
CA ILE A 943 -22.61 -5.00 37.21
C ILE A 943 -23.07 -6.40 37.61
N SER A 944 -22.24 -7.42 37.36
CA SER A 944 -22.56 -8.81 37.73
C SER A 944 -22.67 -8.97 39.23
N LEU A 945 -21.78 -8.35 40.01
CA LEU A 945 -21.89 -8.34 41.47
C LEU A 945 -23.23 -7.76 41.93
N ASN A 946 -23.64 -6.60 41.42
CA ASN A 946 -24.91 -6.00 41.83
C ASN A 946 -26.13 -6.91 41.52
N HIS A 947 -26.10 -7.63 40.40
CA HIS A 947 -27.12 -8.64 40.08
C HIS A 947 -27.07 -9.84 41.01
N ILE A 948 -25.89 -10.34 41.37
CA ILE A 948 -25.71 -11.40 42.37
C ILE A 948 -26.31 -10.97 43.72
N GLY A 949 -26.01 -9.75 44.17
CA GLY A 949 -26.57 -9.22 45.42
C GLY A 949 -28.09 -9.17 45.40
N LEU A 950 -28.70 -8.76 44.29
CA LEU A 950 -30.16 -8.83 44.13
C LEU A 950 -30.70 -10.26 44.18
N THR A 951 -30.05 -11.21 43.50
CA THR A 951 -30.44 -12.64 43.52
C THR A 951 -30.36 -13.24 44.92
N LEU A 952 -29.27 -12.97 45.67
CA LEU A 952 -29.13 -13.40 47.06
C LEU A 952 -30.22 -12.77 47.95
N GLY A 953 -30.57 -11.51 47.72
CA GLY A 953 -31.69 -10.86 48.41
C GLY A 953 -33.03 -11.56 48.15
N TYR A 954 -33.27 -12.07 46.93
CA TYR A 954 -34.46 -12.88 46.62
C TYR A 954 -34.41 -14.29 47.25
N GLN A 955 -33.23 -14.80 47.56
CA GLN A 955 -33.01 -16.05 48.31
C GLN A 955 -33.06 -15.86 49.84
N GLU A 956 -33.36 -14.65 50.31
CA GLU A 956 -33.40 -14.26 51.73
C GLU A 956 -32.03 -14.20 52.44
N ASP A 957 -30.93 -14.27 51.68
CA ASP A 957 -29.55 -14.11 52.18
C ASP A 957 -29.17 -12.62 52.26
N TYR A 958 -29.92 -11.87 53.08
CA TYR A 958 -29.88 -10.40 53.07
C TYR A 958 -28.54 -9.80 53.49
N ASP A 959 -27.84 -10.40 54.44
CA ASP A 959 -26.62 -9.80 54.99
C ASP A 959 -25.45 -9.88 53.99
N GLU A 960 -25.33 -11.00 53.28
CA GLU A 960 -24.35 -11.15 52.19
C GLU A 960 -24.71 -10.26 51.00
N ALA A 961 -25.99 -10.22 50.63
CA ALA A 961 -26.50 -9.34 49.57
C ALA A 961 -26.19 -7.86 49.82
N LEU A 962 -26.44 -7.37 51.04
CA LEU A 962 -26.16 -5.98 51.42
C LEU A 962 -24.67 -5.68 51.42
N LEU A 963 -23.84 -6.56 51.98
CA LEU A 963 -22.38 -6.41 51.97
C LEU A 963 -21.83 -6.28 50.54
N LEU A 964 -22.32 -7.12 49.63
CA LEU A 964 -21.86 -7.15 48.25
C LEU A 964 -22.29 -5.88 47.50
N CYS A 965 -23.56 -5.48 47.60
CA CYS A 965 -24.07 -4.28 46.93
C CYS A 965 -23.48 -2.98 47.51
N THR A 966 -23.19 -2.92 48.82
CA THR A 966 -22.54 -1.75 49.46
C THR A 966 -21.09 -1.58 48.98
N ASN A 967 -20.31 -2.67 48.94
CA ASN A 967 -18.95 -2.64 48.36
C ASN A 967 -18.96 -2.18 46.90
N VAL A 968 -19.95 -2.62 46.13
CA VAL A 968 -20.16 -2.18 44.74
C VAL A 968 -20.49 -0.68 44.67
N LEU A 969 -21.39 -0.19 45.52
CA LEU A 969 -21.75 1.23 45.59
C LEU A 969 -20.53 2.11 45.90
N GLU A 970 -19.69 1.71 46.85
CA GLU A 970 -18.46 2.43 47.18
C GLU A 970 -17.48 2.48 46.00
N THR A 971 -17.32 1.35 45.29
CA THR A 971 -16.48 1.27 44.09
C THR A 971 -16.98 2.22 43.01
N ARG A 972 -18.30 2.26 42.79
CA ARG A 972 -18.94 3.14 41.80
C ARG A 972 -18.85 4.61 42.20
N ARG A 973 -19.02 4.96 43.48
CA ARG A 973 -18.88 6.34 44.00
C ARG A 973 -17.46 6.90 43.86
N LYS A 974 -16.43 6.04 43.94
CA LYS A 974 -15.02 6.45 43.72
C LYS A 974 -14.71 6.75 42.25
N ARG A 975 -15.40 6.10 41.31
CA ARG A 975 -15.10 6.21 39.87
C ARG A 975 -16.00 7.18 39.13
N TYR A 976 -17.28 7.25 39.49
CA TYR A 976 -18.27 8.02 38.75
C TYR A 976 -18.63 9.35 39.43
N PRO A 977 -19.07 10.36 38.65
CA PRO A 977 -19.70 11.55 39.21
C PRO A 977 -20.92 11.21 40.07
N PRO A 978 -21.27 12.02 41.09
CA PRO A 978 -22.36 11.70 42.03
C PRO A 978 -23.73 11.45 41.38
N ALA A 979 -24.02 12.05 40.22
CA ALA A 979 -25.29 11.93 39.52
C ALA A 979 -25.31 10.82 38.46
N HIS A 980 -24.43 9.81 38.54
CA HIS A 980 -24.30 8.77 37.52
C HIS A 980 -25.29 7.60 37.71
N LYS A 981 -25.87 7.08 36.62
CA LYS A 981 -26.90 6.01 36.66
C LYS A 981 -26.47 4.76 37.43
N ASN A 982 -25.21 4.31 37.27
CA ASN A 982 -24.71 3.10 37.94
C ASN A 982 -24.72 3.25 39.48
N ILE A 983 -24.55 4.47 40.01
CA ILE A 983 -24.67 4.72 41.46
C ILE A 983 -26.13 4.50 41.88
N SER A 984 -27.07 5.06 41.12
CA SER A 984 -28.50 4.85 41.36
C SER A 984 -28.90 3.37 41.30
N ASP A 985 -28.35 2.57 40.38
CA ASP A 985 -28.72 1.15 40.28
C ASP A 985 -28.28 0.35 41.50
N SER A 986 -27.12 0.70 42.09
CA SER A 986 -26.67 0.10 43.33
C SER A 986 -27.55 0.53 44.52
N LEU A 987 -27.89 1.82 44.61
CA LEU A 987 -28.81 2.32 45.64
C LEU A 987 -30.19 1.65 45.55
N TYR A 988 -30.74 1.54 44.33
CA TYR A 988 -31.99 0.84 44.07
C TYR A 988 -31.91 -0.63 44.49
N SER A 989 -30.79 -1.30 44.21
CA SER A 989 -30.59 -2.71 44.57
C SER A 989 -30.54 -2.91 46.08
N ILE A 990 -29.80 -2.05 46.80
CA ILE A 990 -29.76 -2.02 48.26
C ILE A 990 -31.15 -1.75 48.83
N GLY A 991 -31.85 -0.73 48.33
CA GLY A 991 -33.22 -0.40 48.72
C GLY A 991 -34.17 -1.58 48.52
N ARG A 992 -34.01 -2.35 47.42
CA ARG A 992 -34.83 -3.53 47.15
C ARG A 992 -34.55 -4.66 48.13
N ILE A 993 -33.29 -4.90 48.49
CA ILE A 993 -32.92 -5.91 49.48
C ILE A 993 -33.47 -5.53 50.86
N LEU A 994 -33.36 -4.27 51.26
CA LEU A 994 -33.92 -3.76 52.52
C LEU A 994 -35.45 -3.84 52.56
N TYR A 995 -36.12 -3.54 51.43
CA TYR A 995 -37.56 -3.73 51.29
C TYR A 995 -37.97 -5.20 51.49
N LEU A 996 -37.23 -6.15 50.92
CA LEU A 996 -37.47 -7.59 51.13
C LEU A 996 -37.22 -8.00 52.59
N LYS A 997 -36.21 -7.43 53.25
CA LYS A 997 -35.94 -7.58 54.70
C LYS A 997 -36.99 -6.90 55.59
N LYS A 998 -37.97 -6.20 55.01
CA LYS A 998 -39.04 -5.41 55.68
C LYS A 998 -38.53 -4.21 56.47
N ASP A 999 -37.31 -3.74 56.18
CA ASP A 999 -36.79 -2.48 56.70
C ASP A 999 -37.20 -1.32 55.81
N TYR A 1000 -38.47 -0.92 55.95
CA TYR A 1000 -39.10 0.06 55.05
C TYR A 1000 -38.58 1.48 55.20
N ASP A 1001 -38.11 1.87 56.39
CA ASP A 1001 -37.59 3.21 56.63
C ASP A 1001 -36.28 3.43 55.87
N THR A 1002 -35.32 2.55 56.07
CA THR A 1002 -34.01 2.63 55.42
C THR A 1002 -34.13 2.39 53.91
N ALA A 1003 -35.00 1.47 53.48
CA ALA A 1003 -35.28 1.26 52.06
C ALA A 1003 -35.80 2.52 51.36
N LEU A 1004 -36.70 3.26 52.00
CA LEU A 1004 -37.29 4.48 51.44
C LEU A 1004 -36.23 5.55 51.17
N ASP A 1005 -35.25 5.71 52.06
CA ASP A 1005 -34.16 6.67 51.90
C ASP A 1005 -33.29 6.33 50.68
N TYR A 1006 -32.89 5.06 50.54
CA TYR A 1006 -32.13 4.59 49.37
C TYR A 1006 -32.90 4.76 48.05
N PHE A 1007 -34.21 4.48 48.04
CA PHE A 1007 -35.02 4.67 46.84
C PHE A 1007 -35.19 6.15 46.47
N ARG A 1008 -35.29 7.05 47.44
CA ARG A 1008 -35.36 8.50 47.19
C ARG A 1008 -34.04 9.03 46.64
N GLU A 1009 -32.91 8.63 47.21
CA GLU A 1009 -31.57 8.98 46.67
C GLU A 1009 -31.42 8.46 45.22
N ALA A 1010 -31.81 7.21 44.95
CA ALA A 1010 -31.82 6.64 43.61
C ALA A 1010 -32.73 7.43 42.65
N LEU A 1011 -33.93 7.81 43.08
CA LEU A 1011 -34.89 8.57 42.28
C LEU A 1011 -34.35 9.97 41.92
N GLU A 1012 -33.72 10.68 42.86
CA GLU A 1012 -33.12 11.99 42.60
C GLU A 1012 -31.99 11.90 41.57
N ILE A 1013 -31.12 10.90 41.69
CA ILE A 1013 -30.05 10.66 40.73
C ILE A 1013 -30.62 10.33 39.35
N ARG A 1014 -31.63 9.43 39.26
CA ARG A 1014 -32.28 9.07 37.98
C ARG A 1014 -32.93 10.28 37.31
N LYS A 1015 -33.69 11.10 38.06
CA LYS A 1015 -34.32 12.32 37.52
C LYS A 1015 -33.27 13.31 36.96
N LYS A 1016 -32.12 13.43 37.62
CA LYS A 1016 -31.04 14.30 37.16
C LYS A 1016 -30.30 13.74 35.93
N TYR A 1017 -30.11 12.42 35.86
CA TYR A 1017 -29.35 11.77 34.79
C TYR A 1017 -30.13 11.72 33.47
N TYR A 1018 -31.37 11.21 33.49
CA TYR A 1018 -32.12 10.88 32.26
C TYR A 1018 -32.74 12.10 31.55
N GLN A 1019 -32.86 13.25 32.22
CA GLN A 1019 -33.47 14.51 31.73
C GLN A 1019 -34.95 14.42 31.26
N HIS A 1020 -35.45 13.22 30.95
CA HIS A 1020 -36.81 12.88 30.57
C HIS A 1020 -37.32 11.69 31.39
N ASP A 1021 -38.63 11.43 31.31
CA ASP A 1021 -39.24 10.25 31.91
C ASP A 1021 -38.58 8.97 31.37
N SER A 1022 -38.35 8.01 32.26
CA SER A 1022 -37.73 6.73 31.95
C SER A 1022 -38.36 5.62 32.80
N ILE A 1023 -38.28 4.39 32.31
CA ILE A 1023 -38.80 3.22 33.01
C ILE A 1023 -38.15 3.09 34.40
N GLU A 1024 -36.86 3.39 34.51
CA GLU A 1024 -36.10 3.34 35.76
C GLU A 1024 -36.64 4.32 36.81
N ILE A 1025 -37.18 5.48 36.38
CA ILE A 1025 -37.87 6.41 37.28
C ILE A 1025 -39.19 5.78 37.77
N ALA A 1026 -39.96 5.16 36.86
CA ALA A 1026 -41.23 4.51 37.22
C ALA A 1026 -41.03 3.34 38.19
N GLU A 1027 -39.97 2.55 38.03
CA GLU A 1027 -39.63 1.46 38.97
C GLU A 1027 -39.39 1.99 40.39
N CYS A 1028 -38.61 3.06 40.56
CA CYS A 1028 -38.40 3.70 41.87
C CYS A 1028 -39.72 4.21 42.46
N LEU A 1029 -40.51 4.93 41.66
CA LEU A 1029 -41.80 5.50 42.10
C LEU A 1029 -42.78 4.42 42.54
N ASN A 1030 -42.84 3.29 41.84
CA ASN A 1030 -43.68 2.14 42.20
C ASN A 1030 -43.34 1.58 43.59
N VAL A 1031 -42.05 1.38 43.86
CA VAL A 1031 -41.64 0.82 45.16
C VAL A 1031 -41.82 1.83 46.28
N ILE A 1032 -41.51 3.11 46.05
CA ILE A 1032 -41.77 4.19 47.00
C ILE A 1032 -43.27 4.28 47.31
N GLY A 1033 -44.13 4.28 46.29
CA GLY A 1033 -45.59 4.32 46.45
C GLY A 1033 -46.11 3.13 47.27
N THR A 1034 -45.59 1.94 47.02
CA THR A 1034 -45.92 0.72 47.79
C THR A 1034 -45.51 0.85 49.26
N ILE A 1035 -44.30 1.36 49.55
CA ILE A 1035 -43.84 1.60 50.93
C ILE A 1035 -44.71 2.65 51.63
N CYS A 1036 -45.01 3.77 50.96
CA CYS A 1036 -45.88 4.82 51.50
C CYS A 1036 -47.28 4.28 51.82
N TYR A 1037 -47.83 3.40 50.97
CA TYR A 1037 -49.11 2.73 51.22
C TYR A 1037 -49.07 1.89 52.50
N VAL A 1038 -48.06 1.02 52.64
CA VAL A 1038 -47.89 0.17 53.85
C VAL A 1038 -47.74 1.01 55.12
N LYS A 1039 -47.14 2.21 55.02
CA LYS A 1039 -47.00 3.15 56.13
C LYS A 1039 -48.24 4.01 56.40
N GLY A 1040 -49.33 3.82 55.66
CA GLY A 1040 -50.58 4.58 55.80
C GLY A 1040 -50.54 6.01 55.23
N LYS A 1041 -49.50 6.37 54.47
CA LYS A 1041 -49.37 7.68 53.81
C LYS A 1041 -50.07 7.65 52.44
N LEU A 1042 -51.40 7.61 52.47
CA LEU A 1042 -52.21 7.37 51.26
C LEU A 1042 -52.03 8.42 50.16
N ASP A 1043 -51.90 9.70 50.49
CA ASP A 1043 -51.74 10.78 49.50
C ASP A 1043 -50.39 10.70 48.77
N GLU A 1044 -49.30 10.45 49.51
CA GLU A 1044 -47.96 10.28 48.93
C GLU A 1044 -47.90 9.00 48.10
N ALA A 1045 -48.52 7.91 48.59
CA ALA A 1045 -48.64 6.66 47.84
C ALA A 1045 -49.38 6.86 46.52
N TYR A 1046 -50.50 7.60 46.54
CA TYR A 1046 -51.29 7.93 45.36
C TYR A 1046 -50.47 8.70 44.33
N GLU A 1047 -49.78 9.77 44.74
CA GLU A 1047 -49.00 10.62 43.84
C GLU A 1047 -47.88 9.82 43.14
N MET A 1048 -47.10 9.05 43.90
CA MET A 1048 -46.00 8.25 43.36
C MET A 1048 -46.52 7.17 42.40
N GLN A 1049 -47.60 6.49 42.78
CA GLN A 1049 -48.17 5.41 41.97
C GLN A 1049 -48.81 5.93 40.68
N GLN A 1050 -49.42 7.12 40.71
CA GLN A 1050 -49.98 7.75 39.53
C GLN A 1050 -48.89 8.24 38.56
N GLN A 1051 -47.82 8.85 39.07
CA GLN A 1051 -46.66 9.23 38.25
C GLN A 1051 -46.02 8.00 37.59
N ALA A 1052 -45.81 6.92 38.34
CA ALA A 1052 -45.27 5.68 37.82
C ALA A 1052 -46.15 5.07 36.71
N LEU A 1053 -47.47 5.04 36.91
CA LEU A 1053 -48.42 4.54 35.91
C LEU A 1053 -48.37 5.38 34.63
N ASN A 1054 -48.34 6.71 34.73
CA ASN A 1054 -48.27 7.60 33.58
C ASN A 1054 -47.01 7.32 32.73
N ILE A 1055 -45.86 7.19 33.38
CA ILE A 1055 -44.59 6.87 32.70
C ILE A 1055 -44.66 5.46 32.08
N GLN A 1056 -45.17 4.46 32.79
CA GLN A 1056 -45.27 3.10 32.25
C GLN A 1056 -46.15 3.05 31.00
N GLN A 1057 -47.23 3.83 30.94
CA GLN A 1057 -48.11 3.87 29.79
C GLN A 1057 -47.49 4.49 28.53
N THR A 1058 -46.40 5.26 28.66
CA THR A 1058 -45.69 5.81 27.50
C THR A 1058 -44.69 4.81 26.93
N PHE A 1059 -44.05 3.98 27.77
CA PHE A 1059 -42.98 3.08 27.33
C PHE A 1059 -43.41 1.63 27.10
N TYR A 1060 -44.41 1.17 27.84
CA TYR A 1060 -44.84 -0.21 27.78
C TYR A 1060 -46.10 -0.40 26.94
N PRO A 1061 -46.27 -1.57 26.30
CA PRO A 1061 -47.55 -1.91 25.70
C PRO A 1061 -48.65 -1.93 26.77
N PRO A 1062 -49.91 -1.59 26.45
CA PRO A 1062 -51.01 -1.55 27.41
C PRO A 1062 -51.27 -2.85 28.17
N THR A 1063 -50.75 -3.97 27.65
CA THR A 1063 -50.83 -5.31 28.23
C THR A 1063 -49.66 -5.67 29.16
N HIS A 1064 -48.72 -4.75 29.41
CA HIS A 1064 -47.55 -5.01 30.24
C HIS A 1064 -47.91 -5.22 31.71
N LEU A 1065 -47.23 -6.16 32.37
CA LEU A 1065 -47.54 -6.59 33.73
C LEU A 1065 -47.36 -5.46 34.76
N ASP A 1066 -46.35 -4.61 34.59
CA ASP A 1066 -46.10 -3.50 35.53
C ASP A 1066 -47.24 -2.47 35.54
N ILE A 1067 -47.93 -2.27 34.41
CA ILE A 1067 -49.14 -1.43 34.35
C ILE A 1067 -50.25 -2.07 35.21
N ALA A 1068 -50.38 -3.41 35.18
CA ALA A 1068 -51.36 -4.11 36.01
C ALA A 1068 -51.02 -4.00 37.50
N VAL A 1069 -49.75 -4.12 37.87
CA VAL A 1069 -49.28 -3.92 39.26
C VAL A 1069 -49.58 -2.51 39.73
N SER A 1070 -49.30 -1.50 38.90
CA SER A 1070 -49.59 -0.10 39.24
C SER A 1070 -51.09 0.18 39.38
N CYS A 1071 -51.91 -0.41 38.51
CA CYS A 1071 -53.37 -0.35 38.63
C CYS A 1071 -53.87 -1.05 39.89
N GLU A 1072 -53.29 -2.19 40.26
CA GLU A 1072 -53.62 -2.91 41.50
C GLU A 1072 -53.33 -2.06 42.74
N SER A 1073 -52.14 -1.46 42.81
CA SER A 1073 -51.74 -0.55 43.88
C SER A 1073 -52.68 0.66 43.99
N LEU A 1074 -53.02 1.31 42.87
CA LEU A 1074 -54.01 2.40 42.86
C LEU A 1074 -55.39 1.91 43.31
N GLY A 1075 -55.82 0.72 42.89
CA GLY A 1075 -57.07 0.13 43.33
C GLY A 1075 -57.14 -0.03 44.85
N LYS A 1076 -56.06 -0.50 45.48
CA LYS A 1076 -55.95 -0.62 46.95
C LYS A 1076 -55.98 0.75 47.63
N ILE A 1077 -55.25 1.74 47.10
CA ILE A 1077 -55.25 3.10 47.63
C ILE A 1077 -56.66 3.72 47.57
N TYR A 1078 -57.35 3.60 46.43
CA TYR A 1078 -58.73 4.09 46.30
C TYR A 1078 -59.71 3.36 47.21
N TYR A 1079 -59.52 2.05 47.42
CA TYR A 1079 -60.33 1.26 48.35
C TYR A 1079 -60.21 1.79 49.78
N ASP A 1080 -58.99 2.04 50.25
CA ASP A 1080 -58.73 2.57 51.60
C ASP A 1080 -59.14 4.03 51.77
N GLN A 1081 -59.25 4.79 50.66
CA GLN A 1081 -59.87 6.12 50.63
C GLN A 1081 -61.41 6.08 50.59
N GLU A 1082 -62.03 4.90 50.71
CA GLU A 1082 -63.48 4.67 50.58
C GLU A 1082 -64.08 5.03 49.21
N ARG A 1083 -63.23 5.19 48.18
CA ARG A 1083 -63.60 5.51 46.80
C ARG A 1083 -63.82 4.25 45.98
N TYR A 1084 -64.78 3.44 46.44
CA TYR A 1084 -64.97 2.06 45.97
C TYR A 1084 -65.28 1.95 44.47
N GLY A 1085 -65.98 2.92 43.88
CA GLY A 1085 -66.28 2.91 42.43
C GLY A 1085 -65.00 2.97 41.59
N GLU A 1086 -64.10 3.90 41.90
CA GLU A 1086 -62.82 4.06 41.21
C GLU A 1086 -61.88 2.89 41.47
N ALA A 1087 -61.86 2.38 42.71
CA ALA A 1087 -61.11 1.17 43.05
C ALA A 1087 -61.47 0.00 42.13
N THR A 1088 -62.76 -0.26 41.90
CA THR A 1088 -63.20 -1.34 41.01
C THR A 1088 -62.78 -1.15 39.55
N VAL A 1089 -62.69 0.09 39.05
CA VAL A 1089 -62.23 0.39 37.68
C VAL A 1089 -60.77 -0.02 37.53
N PHE A 1090 -59.90 0.39 38.45
CA PHE A 1090 -58.48 0.06 38.42
C PHE A 1090 -58.24 -1.44 38.63
N PHE A 1091 -58.96 -2.08 39.56
CA PHE A 1091 -58.89 -3.52 39.75
C PHE A 1091 -59.32 -4.33 38.52
N ARG A 1092 -60.43 -3.94 37.86
CA ARG A 1092 -60.87 -4.59 36.61
C ARG A 1092 -59.87 -4.40 35.49
N ARG A 1093 -59.25 -3.21 35.39
CA ARG A 1093 -58.17 -2.95 34.43
C ARG A 1093 -56.97 -3.86 34.69
N ALA A 1094 -56.54 -4.00 35.94
CA ALA A 1094 -55.45 -4.90 36.31
C ALA A 1094 -55.77 -6.37 35.95
N ILE A 1095 -56.98 -6.85 36.22
CA ILE A 1095 -57.42 -8.21 35.84
C ILE A 1095 -57.39 -8.39 34.32
N ASN A 1096 -57.92 -7.44 33.55
CA ASN A 1096 -57.97 -7.54 32.10
C ASN A 1096 -56.57 -7.61 31.48
N ILE A 1097 -55.62 -6.83 31.99
CA ILE A 1097 -54.22 -6.87 31.55
C ILE A 1097 -53.57 -8.21 31.91
N ARG A 1098 -53.76 -8.69 33.15
CA ARG A 1098 -53.20 -9.99 33.57
C ARG A 1098 -53.75 -11.15 32.72
N LYS A 1099 -55.04 -11.11 32.35
CA LYS A 1099 -55.67 -12.11 31.47
C LYS A 1099 -55.09 -12.18 30.06
N THR A 1100 -54.61 -11.07 29.54
CA THR A 1100 -54.00 -11.01 28.20
C THR A 1100 -52.49 -11.27 28.24
N SER A 1101 -51.87 -11.23 29.41
CA SER A 1101 -50.46 -11.58 29.60
C SER A 1101 -50.23 -13.10 29.66
N ASN A 1102 -49.12 -13.58 29.11
CA ASN A 1102 -48.72 -14.99 29.17
C ASN A 1102 -48.42 -15.48 30.61
N THR A 1103 -48.21 -14.55 31.54
CA THR A 1103 -47.95 -14.79 32.97
C THR A 1103 -49.24 -14.60 33.79
N TYR A 1104 -50.29 -15.30 33.39
CA TYR A 1104 -51.58 -15.23 34.05
C TYR A 1104 -51.52 -15.93 35.42
N ASP A 1105 -51.51 -15.13 36.49
CA ASP A 1105 -51.55 -15.63 37.86
C ASP A 1105 -53.00 -15.59 38.39
N ASP A 1106 -53.66 -16.75 38.33
CA ASP A 1106 -55.01 -16.97 38.85
C ASP A 1106 -55.14 -16.64 40.35
N ASN A 1107 -54.05 -16.74 41.11
CA ASN A 1107 -54.05 -16.46 42.54
C ASN A 1107 -54.17 -14.95 42.82
N VAL A 1108 -53.36 -14.14 42.12
CA VAL A 1108 -53.42 -12.67 42.22
C VAL A 1108 -54.76 -12.14 41.71
N VAL A 1109 -55.29 -12.72 40.63
CA VAL A 1109 -56.64 -12.37 40.15
C VAL A 1109 -57.69 -12.67 41.20
N ALA A 1110 -57.58 -13.79 41.91
CA ALA A 1110 -58.48 -14.11 43.01
C ALA A 1110 -58.40 -13.07 44.14
N ASP A 1111 -57.19 -12.61 44.51
CA ASP A 1111 -57.03 -11.55 45.52
C ASP A 1111 -57.70 -10.24 45.09
N ILE A 1112 -57.51 -9.83 43.84
CA ILE A 1112 -58.17 -8.63 43.31
C ILE A 1112 -59.70 -8.78 43.32
N LEU A 1113 -60.23 -9.98 43.02
CA LEU A 1113 -61.66 -10.26 43.07
C LEU A 1113 -62.23 -10.19 44.49
N ILE A 1114 -61.45 -10.55 45.52
CA ILE A 1114 -61.84 -10.37 46.93
C ILE A 1114 -62.02 -8.87 47.22
N PHE A 1115 -61.06 -8.02 46.82
CA PHE A 1115 -61.18 -6.56 46.99
C PHE A 1115 -62.38 -5.98 46.23
N ILE A 1116 -62.61 -6.42 44.98
CA ILE A 1116 -63.80 -6.03 44.21
C ILE A 1116 -65.09 -6.46 44.92
N GLY A 1117 -65.13 -7.68 45.48
CA GLY A 1117 -66.27 -8.19 46.23
C GLY A 1117 -66.61 -7.33 47.44
N PHE A 1118 -65.59 -6.96 48.24
CA PHE A 1118 -65.79 -6.04 49.36
C PHE A 1118 -66.17 -4.63 48.90
N ALA A 1119 -65.59 -4.13 47.81
CA ALA A 1119 -65.93 -2.81 47.27
C ALA A 1119 -67.39 -2.71 46.79
N TYR A 1120 -67.92 -3.77 46.15
CA TYR A 1120 -69.34 -3.83 45.76
C TYR A 1120 -70.26 -3.94 46.98
N ARG A 1121 -69.87 -4.76 47.96
CA ARG A 1121 -70.62 -4.87 49.21
C ARG A 1121 -70.75 -3.52 49.91
N ASN A 1122 -69.66 -2.75 50.00
CA ASN A 1122 -69.66 -1.42 50.63
C ASN A 1122 -70.48 -0.39 49.83
N GLN A 1123 -70.74 -0.64 48.54
CA GLN A 1123 -71.67 0.11 47.70
C GLN A 1123 -73.11 -0.42 47.77
N TYR A 1124 -73.40 -1.41 48.63
CA TYR A 1124 -74.68 -2.11 48.75
C TYR A 1124 -75.11 -2.93 47.52
N ASP A 1125 -74.17 -3.25 46.62
CA ASP A 1125 -74.41 -4.14 45.48
C ASP A 1125 -74.08 -5.59 45.85
N THR A 1126 -75.04 -6.25 46.50
CA THR A 1126 -74.84 -7.63 47.01
C THR A 1126 -74.78 -8.69 45.91
N ASP A 1127 -75.30 -8.41 44.71
CA ASP A 1127 -75.31 -9.38 43.60
C ASP A 1127 -73.91 -9.50 42.99
N HIS A 1128 -73.28 -8.38 42.64
CA HIS A 1128 -71.92 -8.39 42.14
C HIS A 1128 -70.91 -8.78 43.21
N ALA A 1129 -71.13 -8.39 44.49
CA ALA A 1129 -70.28 -8.85 45.58
C ALA A 1129 -70.26 -10.38 45.68
N LEU A 1130 -71.44 -11.01 45.66
CA LEU A 1130 -71.58 -12.47 45.73
C LEU A 1130 -70.86 -13.16 44.55
N GLU A 1131 -71.09 -12.68 43.34
CA GLU A 1131 -70.47 -13.24 42.13
C GLU A 1131 -68.93 -13.20 42.20
N ASN A 1132 -68.36 -12.08 42.63
CA ASN A 1132 -66.90 -11.92 42.72
C ASN A 1132 -66.29 -12.81 43.82
N PHE A 1133 -66.92 -12.91 45.00
CA PHE A 1133 -66.43 -13.79 46.05
C PHE A 1133 -66.53 -15.29 45.68
N GLN A 1134 -67.59 -15.70 44.98
CA GLN A 1134 -67.72 -17.08 44.49
C GLN A 1134 -66.62 -17.41 43.48
N LYS A 1135 -66.33 -16.50 42.55
CA LYS A 1135 -65.23 -16.64 41.59
C LYS A 1135 -63.87 -16.68 42.28
N ALA A 1136 -63.63 -15.79 43.24
CA ALA A 1136 -62.40 -15.77 44.03
C ALA A 1136 -62.20 -17.08 44.80
N LEU A 1137 -63.25 -17.60 45.45
CA LEU A 1137 -63.19 -18.85 46.21
C LEU A 1137 -62.87 -20.05 45.29
N TRP A 1138 -63.51 -20.11 44.12
CA TRP A 1138 -63.24 -21.15 43.13
C TRP A 1138 -61.77 -21.11 42.65
N LEU A 1139 -61.26 -19.91 42.32
CA LEU A 1139 -59.88 -19.73 41.89
C LEU A 1139 -58.87 -20.12 42.99
N LYS A 1140 -59.07 -19.64 44.23
CA LYS A 1140 -58.21 -19.99 45.36
C LYS A 1140 -58.20 -21.49 45.62
N ASN A 1141 -59.36 -22.15 45.66
CA ASN A 1141 -59.41 -23.60 45.88
C ASN A 1141 -58.73 -24.41 44.76
N LYS A 1142 -58.80 -23.93 43.51
CA LYS A 1142 -58.22 -24.63 42.37
C LYS A 1142 -56.71 -24.45 42.25
N TYR A 1143 -56.23 -23.23 42.42
CA TYR A 1143 -54.84 -22.86 42.09
C TYR A 1143 -53.97 -22.51 43.30
N ALA A 1144 -54.57 -22.14 44.44
CA ALA A 1144 -53.86 -21.80 45.66
C ALA A 1144 -54.52 -22.41 46.91
N PRO A 1145 -54.74 -23.74 46.97
CA PRO A 1145 -55.43 -24.38 48.10
C PRO A 1145 -54.68 -24.22 49.43
N ASN A 1146 -53.38 -23.93 49.36
CA ASN A 1146 -52.51 -23.69 50.51
C ASN A 1146 -52.62 -22.25 51.06
N ASP A 1147 -53.20 -21.32 50.31
CA ASP A 1147 -53.46 -19.95 50.78
C ASP A 1147 -54.73 -19.90 51.63
N ARG A 1148 -54.65 -20.59 52.77
CA ARG A 1148 -55.77 -20.79 53.69
C ARG A 1148 -56.27 -19.48 54.29
N GLN A 1149 -55.41 -18.48 54.44
CA GLN A 1149 -55.79 -17.17 54.97
C GLN A 1149 -56.70 -16.42 53.99
N SER A 1150 -56.34 -16.32 52.71
CA SER A 1150 -57.18 -15.65 51.71
C SER A 1150 -58.48 -16.41 51.44
N ILE A 1151 -58.46 -17.75 51.53
CA ILE A 1151 -59.69 -18.58 51.49
C ILE A 1151 -60.60 -18.20 52.66
N ALA A 1152 -60.07 -18.07 53.88
CA ALA A 1152 -60.86 -17.65 55.04
C ALA A 1152 -61.47 -16.25 54.85
N THR A 1153 -60.69 -15.29 54.35
CA THR A 1153 -61.18 -13.93 54.03
C THR A 1153 -62.28 -13.94 52.97
N THR A 1154 -62.17 -14.82 51.96
CA THR A 1154 -63.20 -14.97 50.92
C THR A 1154 -64.49 -15.57 51.49
N LEU A 1155 -64.37 -16.60 52.34
CA LEU A 1155 -65.50 -17.24 53.02
C LEU A 1155 -66.20 -16.28 53.99
N GLU A 1156 -65.44 -15.43 54.68
CA GLU A 1156 -65.99 -14.35 55.49
C GLU A 1156 -66.81 -13.39 54.61
N GLY A 1157 -66.26 -12.93 53.48
CA GLY A 1157 -66.99 -12.10 52.52
C GLY A 1157 -68.30 -12.75 52.03
N LEU A 1158 -68.27 -14.04 51.68
CA LEU A 1158 -69.46 -14.81 51.29
C LEU A 1158 -70.48 -14.91 52.41
N ALA A 1159 -70.05 -15.29 53.61
CA ALA A 1159 -70.92 -15.45 54.76
C ALA A 1159 -71.67 -14.15 55.05
N VAL A 1160 -70.95 -13.03 55.01
CA VAL A 1160 -71.53 -11.71 55.25
C VAL A 1160 -72.51 -11.31 54.14
N VAL A 1161 -72.17 -11.49 52.86
CA VAL A 1161 -73.08 -11.16 51.75
C VAL A 1161 -74.33 -12.05 51.76
N TYR A 1162 -74.21 -13.34 52.05
CA TYR A 1162 -75.37 -14.23 52.20
C TYR A 1162 -76.25 -13.81 53.38
N ASN A 1163 -75.65 -13.33 54.49
CA ASN A 1163 -76.37 -12.80 55.63
C ASN A 1163 -77.14 -11.52 55.25
N ASP A 1164 -76.50 -10.59 54.54
CA ASP A 1164 -77.10 -9.35 54.03
C ASP A 1164 -78.29 -9.62 53.08
N LYS A 1165 -78.22 -10.70 52.28
CA LYS A 1165 -79.30 -11.14 51.38
C LYS A 1165 -80.41 -11.96 52.04
N GLY A 1166 -80.24 -12.36 53.31
CA GLY A 1166 -81.23 -13.15 54.05
C GLY A 1166 -81.14 -14.67 53.87
N TYR A 1167 -80.08 -15.18 53.24
CA TYR A 1167 -79.81 -16.62 53.11
C TYR A 1167 -79.01 -17.14 54.31
N TYR A 1168 -79.62 -17.07 55.49
CA TYR A 1168 -78.91 -17.23 56.76
C TYR A 1168 -78.26 -18.61 56.97
N GLN A 1169 -78.83 -19.69 56.43
CA GLN A 1169 -78.23 -21.03 56.53
C GLN A 1169 -76.91 -21.14 55.74
N ASN A 1170 -76.86 -20.58 54.53
CA ASN A 1170 -75.65 -20.50 53.72
C ASN A 1170 -74.60 -19.60 54.38
N ALA A 1171 -75.05 -18.47 54.95
CA ALA A 1171 -74.19 -17.56 55.69
C ALA A 1171 -73.51 -18.26 56.88
N LEU A 1172 -74.30 -19.01 57.67
CA LEU A 1172 -73.78 -19.76 58.81
C LEU A 1172 -72.77 -20.83 58.39
N GLN A 1173 -73.04 -21.55 57.31
CA GLN A 1173 -72.13 -22.57 56.79
C GLN A 1173 -70.75 -21.97 56.47
N HIS A 1174 -70.70 -20.91 55.67
CA HIS A 1174 -69.44 -20.27 55.31
C HIS A 1174 -68.75 -19.56 56.49
N ALA A 1175 -69.52 -19.01 57.45
CA ALA A 1175 -68.96 -18.41 58.66
C ALA A 1175 -68.27 -19.46 59.55
N LEU A 1176 -68.87 -20.64 59.71
CA LEU A 1176 -68.26 -21.76 60.44
C LEU A 1176 -67.01 -22.29 59.71
N GLU A 1177 -67.08 -22.45 58.38
CA GLU A 1177 -65.92 -22.84 57.58
C GLU A 1177 -64.76 -21.83 57.74
N CYS A 1178 -65.05 -20.52 57.64
CA CYS A 1178 -64.07 -19.46 57.88
C CYS A 1178 -63.43 -19.55 59.28
N LEU A 1179 -64.25 -19.72 60.33
CA LEU A 1179 -63.79 -19.84 61.71
C LEU A 1179 -62.84 -21.05 61.87
N THR A 1180 -63.22 -22.22 61.35
CA THR A 1180 -62.38 -23.42 61.46
C THR A 1180 -61.01 -23.25 60.80
N ILE A 1181 -60.95 -22.50 59.69
CA ILE A 1181 -59.68 -22.20 59.02
C ILE A 1181 -58.84 -21.24 59.87
N ARG A 1182 -59.43 -20.16 60.39
CA ARG A 1182 -58.72 -19.17 61.21
C ARG A 1182 -58.24 -19.76 62.54
N GLU A 1183 -59.01 -20.63 63.19
CA GLU A 1183 -58.58 -21.33 64.42
C GLU A 1183 -57.40 -22.28 64.18
N ALA A 1184 -57.27 -22.84 62.97
CA ALA A 1184 -56.16 -23.70 62.60
C ALA A 1184 -54.88 -22.92 62.22
N LEU A 1185 -55.02 -21.71 61.68
CA LEU A 1185 -53.90 -20.89 61.20
C LEU A 1185 -53.36 -19.91 62.25
N LEU A 1186 -54.25 -19.30 63.02
CA LEU A 1186 -53.94 -18.14 63.85
C LEU A 1186 -53.82 -18.54 65.33
N PRO A 1187 -53.01 -17.80 66.12
CA PRO A 1187 -52.98 -18.00 67.57
C PRO A 1187 -54.39 -17.85 68.16
N LYS A 1188 -54.75 -18.66 69.16
CA LYS A 1188 -56.09 -18.68 69.80
C LYS A 1188 -56.62 -17.33 70.32
N ARG A 1189 -55.77 -16.30 70.40
CA ARG A 1189 -56.11 -14.94 70.85
C ARG A 1189 -56.12 -13.91 69.71
N HIS A 1190 -55.99 -14.35 68.46
CA HIS A 1190 -55.97 -13.45 67.32
C HIS A 1190 -57.34 -12.79 67.14
N ILE A 1191 -57.34 -11.50 66.81
CA ILE A 1191 -58.56 -10.68 66.69
C ILE A 1191 -59.49 -11.25 65.63
N ASP A 1192 -58.95 -11.72 64.50
CA ASP A 1192 -59.72 -12.35 63.41
C ASP A 1192 -60.52 -13.61 63.82
N ILE A 1193 -60.08 -14.34 64.86
CA ILE A 1193 -60.86 -15.44 65.41
C ILE A 1193 -62.09 -14.87 66.13
N GLY A 1194 -61.90 -13.79 66.90
CA GLY A 1194 -62.99 -13.07 67.54
C GLY A 1194 -64.00 -12.51 66.53
N THR A 1195 -63.55 -11.94 65.42
CA THR A 1195 -64.45 -11.42 64.37
C THR A 1195 -65.23 -12.54 63.69
N SER A 1196 -64.59 -13.68 63.38
CA SER A 1196 -65.29 -14.86 62.86
C SER A 1196 -66.31 -15.44 63.85
N LEU A 1197 -65.99 -15.52 65.14
CA LEU A 1197 -66.92 -15.95 66.19
C LEU A 1197 -68.14 -15.02 66.28
N ASN A 1198 -67.92 -13.71 66.18
CA ASN A 1198 -69.00 -12.72 66.13
C ASN A 1198 -69.88 -12.90 64.89
N LEU A 1199 -69.28 -13.14 63.72
CA LEU A 1199 -70.02 -13.39 62.49
C LEU A 1199 -70.89 -14.66 62.59
N VAL A 1200 -70.35 -15.74 63.16
CA VAL A 1200 -71.11 -16.97 63.45
C VAL A 1200 -72.27 -16.69 64.42
N ALA A 1201 -72.02 -15.90 65.46
CA ALA A 1201 -73.04 -15.50 66.43
C ALA A 1201 -74.18 -14.70 65.78
N GLU A 1202 -73.85 -13.76 64.90
CA GLU A 1202 -74.83 -12.98 64.13
C GLU A 1202 -75.66 -13.87 63.20
N CYS A 1203 -75.03 -14.84 62.52
CA CYS A 1203 -75.75 -15.80 61.68
C CYS A 1203 -76.74 -16.64 62.52
N TYR A 1204 -76.35 -17.14 63.70
CA TYR A 1204 -77.26 -17.86 64.60
C TYR A 1204 -78.39 -16.99 65.12
N ALA A 1205 -78.11 -15.71 65.42
CA ALA A 1205 -79.14 -14.76 65.84
C ALA A 1205 -80.20 -14.55 64.75
N ASN A 1206 -79.78 -14.48 63.48
CA ASN A 1206 -80.67 -14.31 62.33
C ASN A 1206 -81.50 -15.55 61.98
N ILE A 1207 -81.01 -16.77 62.31
CA ILE A 1207 -81.80 -18.02 62.22
C ILE A 1207 -82.66 -18.25 63.49
N LEU A 1208 -82.71 -17.26 64.39
CA LEU A 1208 -83.48 -17.28 65.65
C LEU A 1208 -82.99 -18.32 66.69
N ASN A 1209 -81.75 -18.82 66.57
CA ASN A 1209 -81.14 -19.69 67.56
C ASN A 1209 -80.38 -18.87 68.62
N ARG A 1210 -81.13 -18.33 69.58
CA ARG A 1210 -80.62 -17.41 70.60
C ARG A 1210 -79.54 -17.98 71.49
N ASN A 1211 -79.64 -19.27 71.85
CA ASN A 1211 -78.70 -19.89 72.79
C ASN A 1211 -77.30 -19.95 72.17
N MET A 1212 -77.20 -20.45 70.94
CA MET A 1212 -75.94 -20.49 70.21
C MET A 1212 -75.41 -19.07 69.92
N ALA A 1213 -76.27 -18.12 69.57
CA ALA A 1213 -75.85 -16.74 69.33
C ALA A 1213 -75.22 -16.08 70.58
N ILE A 1214 -75.80 -16.30 71.76
CA ILE A 1214 -75.23 -15.80 73.01
C ILE A 1214 -73.89 -16.48 73.31
N GLU A 1215 -73.80 -17.80 73.13
CA GLU A 1215 -72.59 -18.58 73.36
C GLU A 1215 -71.42 -18.12 72.47
N TYR A 1216 -71.64 -18.00 71.16
CA TYR A 1216 -70.60 -17.54 70.24
C TYR A 1216 -70.20 -16.07 70.45
N HIS A 1217 -71.14 -15.18 70.78
CA HIS A 1217 -70.77 -13.80 71.16
C HIS A 1217 -69.97 -13.76 72.47
N GLN A 1218 -70.23 -14.65 73.43
CA GLN A 1218 -69.42 -14.76 74.65
C GLN A 1218 -68.01 -15.23 74.34
N LEU A 1219 -67.84 -16.22 73.46
CA LEU A 1219 -66.54 -16.67 72.99
C LEU A 1219 -65.78 -15.55 72.25
N ALA A 1220 -66.46 -14.80 71.38
CA ALA A 1220 -65.88 -13.65 70.69
C ALA A 1220 -65.43 -12.56 71.68
N LEU A 1221 -66.28 -12.22 72.66
CA LEU A 1221 -65.99 -11.24 73.70
C LEU A 1221 -64.78 -11.63 74.55
N ASP A 1222 -64.64 -12.92 74.86
CA ASP A 1222 -63.49 -13.45 75.60
C ASP A 1222 -62.18 -13.35 74.81
N VAL A 1223 -62.23 -13.48 73.48
CA VAL A 1223 -61.09 -13.24 72.60
C VAL A 1223 -60.76 -11.75 72.60
N PHE A 1224 -61.72 -10.88 72.31
CA PHE A 1224 -61.51 -9.44 72.20
C PHE A 1224 -60.98 -8.80 73.48
N ARG A 1225 -61.53 -9.14 74.66
CA ARG A 1225 -61.04 -8.61 75.95
C ARG A 1225 -59.59 -8.99 76.25
N LYS A 1226 -59.08 -10.07 75.64
CA LYS A 1226 -57.70 -10.55 75.81
C LYS A 1226 -56.76 -10.00 74.74
N SER A 1227 -57.29 -9.43 73.65
CA SER A 1227 -56.51 -9.00 72.48
C SER A 1227 -56.61 -7.50 72.16
N LEU A 1228 -57.65 -6.82 72.64
CA LEU A 1228 -57.91 -5.40 72.42
C LEU A 1228 -57.90 -4.61 73.74
N SER A 1229 -57.74 -3.29 73.66
CA SER A 1229 -57.89 -2.40 74.82
C SER A 1229 -59.31 -2.46 75.37
N THR A 1230 -59.47 -2.28 76.69
CA THR A 1230 -60.78 -2.41 77.37
C THR A 1230 -61.85 -1.47 76.83
N ASP A 1231 -61.46 -0.34 76.22
CA ASP A 1231 -62.37 0.68 75.67
C ASP A 1231 -62.63 0.49 74.16
N ASP A 1232 -62.25 -0.65 73.58
CA ASP A 1232 -62.45 -0.90 72.16
C ASP A 1232 -63.95 -0.98 71.81
N PRO A 1233 -64.45 -0.22 70.81
CA PRO A 1233 -65.85 -0.22 70.41
C PRO A 1233 -66.41 -1.61 70.07
N ILE A 1234 -65.56 -2.55 69.62
CA ILE A 1234 -65.96 -3.92 69.28
C ILE A 1234 -66.41 -4.67 70.54
N ILE A 1235 -65.75 -4.46 71.68
CA ILE A 1235 -66.11 -5.06 72.97
C ILE A 1235 -67.48 -4.54 73.42
N GLU A 1236 -67.69 -3.21 73.41
CA GLU A 1236 -68.96 -2.59 73.78
C GLU A 1236 -70.11 -3.08 72.87
N THR A 1237 -69.86 -3.16 71.57
CA THR A 1237 -70.85 -3.61 70.58
C THR A 1237 -71.22 -5.08 70.81
N THR A 1238 -70.24 -5.93 71.09
CA THR A 1238 -70.46 -7.36 71.37
C THR A 1238 -71.23 -7.56 72.67
N GLU A 1239 -70.90 -6.83 73.74
CA GLU A 1239 -71.64 -6.84 75.01
C GLU A 1239 -73.08 -6.36 74.83
N LYS A 1240 -73.27 -5.32 74.04
CA LYS A 1240 -74.60 -4.79 73.70
C LYS A 1240 -75.42 -5.82 72.92
N ASN A 1241 -74.82 -6.57 72.00
CA ASN A 1241 -75.48 -7.64 71.27
C ASN A 1241 -75.90 -8.79 72.21
N ILE A 1242 -75.02 -9.23 73.11
CA ILE A 1242 -75.34 -10.23 74.15
C ILE A 1242 -76.49 -9.75 75.04
N SER A 1243 -76.44 -8.50 75.52
CA SER A 1243 -77.48 -7.94 76.38
C SER A 1243 -78.83 -7.83 75.67
N GLN A 1244 -78.85 -7.54 74.37
CA GLN A 1244 -80.07 -7.50 73.55
C GLN A 1244 -80.67 -8.89 73.32
N LEU A 1245 -79.83 -9.92 73.15
CA LEU A 1245 -80.26 -11.30 72.96
C LEU A 1245 -80.80 -11.94 74.27
N LYS A 1246 -80.32 -11.49 75.44
CA LYS A 1246 -80.78 -11.93 76.78
C LYS A 1246 -82.13 -11.34 77.23
N LYS A 1247 -82.71 -10.36 76.51
CA LYS A 1247 -84.01 -9.75 76.87
C LYS A 1247 -85.19 -10.71 76.58
N PRO A 1248 -86.21 -10.78 77.46
CA PRO A 1248 -87.36 -11.69 77.29
C PRO A 1248 -88.16 -11.44 75.99
N ALA A 1249 -88.69 -12.53 75.43
CA ALA A 1249 -89.21 -12.64 74.06
C ALA A 1249 -90.29 -11.61 73.65
N HIS A 1250 -91.04 -11.06 74.60
CA HIS A 1250 -92.11 -10.08 74.32
C HIS A 1250 -91.61 -8.75 73.70
N SER A 1251 -90.36 -8.36 73.94
CA SER A 1251 -89.80 -7.12 73.37
C SER A 1251 -89.43 -7.24 71.88
N TRP A 1252 -89.11 -8.44 71.40
CA TRP A 1252 -88.62 -8.67 70.03
C TRP A 1252 -89.74 -8.79 68.99
N PHE A 1253 -90.92 -9.30 69.37
CA PHE A 1253 -92.11 -9.27 68.51
C PHE A 1253 -92.49 -7.84 68.11
N SER A 1254 -92.21 -6.83 68.94
CA SER A 1254 -92.44 -5.42 68.62
C SER A 1254 -91.49 -4.88 67.54
N ARG A 1255 -90.26 -5.42 67.47
CA ARG A 1255 -89.21 -5.04 66.51
C ARG A 1255 -89.41 -5.74 65.18
N GLY A 1256 -89.80 -7.02 65.18
CA GLY A 1256 -90.24 -7.75 63.98
C GLY A 1256 -91.42 -7.06 63.29
N ARG A 1257 -92.40 -6.56 64.05
CA ARG A 1257 -93.53 -5.78 63.52
C ARG A 1257 -93.10 -4.41 62.95
N LYS A 1258 -92.16 -3.70 63.61
CA LYS A 1258 -91.60 -2.42 63.11
C LYS A 1258 -90.73 -2.61 61.87
N CYS A 1259 -89.97 -3.70 61.76
CA CYS A 1259 -89.19 -4.03 60.56
C CYS A 1259 -90.08 -4.42 59.40
N ILE A 1260 -91.13 -5.24 59.61
CA ILE A 1260 -92.14 -5.55 58.58
C ILE A 1260 -92.86 -4.27 58.10
N LEU A 1261 -93.14 -3.31 59.00
CA LEU A 1261 -93.72 -2.01 58.65
C LEU A 1261 -92.74 -1.08 57.90
N LYS A 1262 -91.44 -1.13 58.21
CA LYS A 1262 -90.39 -0.36 57.51
C LYS A 1262 -90.08 -0.96 56.13
N PHE A 1263 -90.13 -2.29 56.01
CA PHE A 1263 -89.95 -3.04 54.77
C PHE A 1263 -91.13 -2.80 53.81
N LYS A 1264 -92.38 -2.80 54.34
CA LYS A 1264 -93.55 -2.36 53.57
C LYS A 1264 -93.46 -0.90 53.11
N LYS A 1265 -92.86 0.02 53.88
CA LYS A 1265 -92.74 1.43 53.49
C LYS A 1265 -91.71 1.69 52.38
N ARG A 1266 -90.64 0.87 52.28
CA ARG A 1266 -89.62 0.98 51.21
C ARG A 1266 -90.05 0.32 49.90
N LEU A 1267 -90.82 -0.78 49.96
CA LEU A 1267 -91.39 -1.45 48.79
C LEU A 1267 -92.46 -0.62 48.04
N PHE A 1268 -92.96 0.47 48.64
CA PHE A 1268 -93.91 1.40 48.01
C PHE A 1268 -93.28 2.73 47.57
N SER A 1269 -91.95 2.90 47.71
CA SER A 1269 -91.23 4.12 47.28
C SER A 1269 -90.13 3.87 46.25
N SER A 1270 -89.91 2.61 45.84
CA SER A 1270 -89.29 2.22 44.55
C SER A 1270 -90.40 1.92 43.57
#